data_AF-A0A9P4TIL4-F1
#
_entry.id   AF-A0A9P4TIL4-F1
#
_cell.length_a   1.000
_cell.length_b   1.000
_cell.length_c   1.000
_cell.angle_alpha   90.00
_cell.angle_beta   90.00
_cell.angle_gamma   90.00
#
_symmetry.space_group_name_H-M   'P 1'
#
loop_
_entity.id
_entity.type
_entity.pdbx_description
1 polymer ?
#
loop_
_entity_poly.entity_id
_entity_poly.type
_entity_poly.pdbx_seq_one_letter_code
_entity_poly.pdbx_strand_id
1 'polypeptide(L)'
;MANTMPVKIPLASLLQQNANFAQAVQAFGKNLSDAKKHEMFPYLSLVEEVRKRMNKQHLDLKVAVTFSPKLADSRCSIYPVEGVWDLFFCFLEQDDGVSLGVIANPEVFDDEAMSKLQAGFLDTVKLTQTDASFKLQELPFLKAREVANIAQGPPSDDVEAINASRVHVWIKSRAAQQPNAVALFSAERNESMTYGDLARKSSQIAQYLAANKVKTGDGVLLHIHRGFDTVLWILGVLEVGAYYVVLDKKLPDRRKTAIISISEARFLVTDNFEIQQNIADMNMTIFNLDIVKQELQAQPNTTLQSMTDDNSLAYVVFTSGSTGQPKGVMVEHSNLSHYVSAARSVVKIGPGSRVLQFATFAFDASILEWAVTLSFGATLCFVNHPELLVGDYLTSVIDQNQINFFHTTPSVLATIPAERNLDSLTMISVGGEPSSAGLLGMWRQKAQILHAYGPTETTVIVTVEILEKELCNDSLPSPSRIGKAFPNSEILICPNNSNESNAPGQQGEICIAGVQVSRGYIGQPDLTKRSFQTIQRNGRNVRLYRSGDKGFIDKDGTVCISGRMKSREIKLRGYRMDLYEIEKSILDHSPEVQATSVQVVGDTLVAFIVPDTAPCDTIRDRLALDVPAYSVPGRFLAVKALPLNENGKIDHGKVHAQLEALSKPVRETSAVQKKQNHAHAVPQDMPTYRHISRALEELWMQTLNLTGKPAAGTSFFEAGGHSITLVELHKGILKRFPGCKLSLLDIFQAPTIKTQASRLLEILPLSNQHYASSESSLDDKTDSDGDTVPTSLESSLNLDDNKFAIVGLAGHFPKAVDVNEFWQILVEGKTGISTHESAVTPSDMAEDEIFVRRYGSLPELPALDVSAWNMTQEEADLMDPQKLLFLSVASKALADAEIPIAKGVPNPIGVFVGAAHNTHKDVPGMAIPTDSFQARHRGLLDPPISTFTAYKLNLTGPNATLNTACSSSLVALQHAVSALRAGECPVALVGGVTVAFPRLGGYVTAPAQVFSPSGHCRPLSDDADGSVPADAVTAIVVKPLSIARRDNDAVYAVIEGCATGSDGAVDKIGFNVPSSSGQARAIAAAMRRAGVTPETIRYVELHGSGTSMGDALEVNGLERALDELSKPSTTVEGIVHVGSNKGVFGNTEAASGLLSLTKMALALSNGFVPPIRDLGYPEVLDENSVTPAKSKDRPRTPSGALGEEHRVSNRNSYTTGFDSSIFDHSKGRASLAWSRSSGRNQSLREIPFDKQAASRAKAYRQIPSDAVRQSTAVVKS
;
A
#
# COMPACT_ATOMS: atom_id res chain seq x y z
N MET A 1 -12.83 54.89 -27.76
CA MET A 1 -12.69 53.61 -27.02
C MET A 1 -11.78 53.87 -25.83
N ALA A 2 -11.97 53.19 -24.70
CA ALA A 2 -10.99 53.17 -23.61
C ALA A 2 -10.05 51.97 -23.79
N ASN A 3 -8.80 52.09 -23.35
CA ASN A 3 -7.82 51.00 -23.33
C ASN A 3 -6.98 51.06 -22.04
N THR A 4 -6.51 49.91 -21.56
CA THR A 4 -5.74 49.80 -20.31
C THR A 4 -4.26 49.62 -20.62
N MET A 5 -3.40 50.44 -20.00
CA MET A 5 -1.95 50.41 -20.21
C MET A 5 -1.21 49.91 -18.95
N PRO A 6 -0.38 48.86 -19.05
CA PRO A 6 0.46 48.42 -17.93
C PRO A 6 1.65 49.37 -17.74
N VAL A 7 1.72 50.07 -16.60
CA VAL A 7 2.81 51.01 -16.28
C VAL A 7 3.68 50.45 -15.15
N LYS A 8 4.97 50.24 -15.43
CA LYS A 8 5.93 49.69 -14.44
C LYS A 8 6.51 50.81 -13.56
N ILE A 9 6.42 50.67 -12.24
CA ILE A 9 7.00 51.60 -11.27
C ILE A 9 8.23 50.94 -10.60
N PRO A 10 9.46 51.50 -10.72
CA PRO A 10 10.69 50.87 -10.23
C PRO A 10 10.94 51.12 -8.72
N LEU A 11 9.88 51.07 -7.89
CA LEU A 11 9.91 51.57 -6.51
C LEU A 11 10.99 50.91 -5.63
N ALA A 12 11.23 49.60 -5.79
CA ALA A 12 12.28 48.90 -5.05
C ALA A 12 13.69 49.42 -5.37
N SER A 13 13.98 49.74 -6.64
CA SER A 13 15.27 50.32 -7.05
C SER A 13 15.44 51.74 -6.51
N LEU A 14 14.35 52.52 -6.46
CA LEU A 14 14.35 53.88 -5.91
C LEU A 14 14.58 53.88 -4.39
N LEU A 15 13.94 52.95 -3.66
CA LEU A 15 14.15 52.76 -2.22
C LEU A 15 15.59 52.32 -1.89
N GLN A 16 16.18 51.42 -2.69
CA GLN A 16 17.57 50.99 -2.55
C GLN A 16 18.56 52.13 -2.84
N GLN A 17 18.25 53.01 -3.79
CA GLN A 17 19.06 54.20 -4.12
C GLN A 17 18.82 55.38 -3.14
N ASN A 18 18.00 55.18 -2.11
CA ASN A 18 17.58 56.20 -1.14
C ASN A 18 16.99 57.47 -1.79
N ALA A 19 16.26 57.28 -2.90
CA ALA A 19 15.67 58.36 -3.69
C ALA A 19 14.56 59.10 -2.93
N ASN A 20 14.27 60.33 -3.36
CA ASN A 20 13.19 61.15 -2.83
C ASN A 20 11.88 61.02 -3.62
N PHE A 21 10.81 61.58 -3.05
CA PHE A 21 9.48 61.50 -3.64
C PHE A 21 9.43 62.16 -5.03
N ALA A 22 10.04 63.34 -5.21
CA ALA A 22 10.13 64.01 -6.51
C ALA A 22 10.80 63.14 -7.61
N GLN A 23 11.89 62.43 -7.28
CA GLN A 23 12.55 61.50 -8.20
C GLN A 23 11.65 60.30 -8.59
N ALA A 24 10.83 59.81 -7.65
CA ALA A 24 9.86 58.76 -7.94
C ALA A 24 8.74 59.23 -8.89
N VAL A 25 8.24 60.46 -8.69
CA VAL A 25 7.25 61.08 -9.57
C VAL A 25 7.82 61.28 -10.98
N GLN A 26 9.08 61.73 -11.11
CA GLN A 26 9.75 61.84 -12.41
C GLN A 26 9.91 60.48 -13.11
N ALA A 27 10.33 59.44 -12.38
CA ALA A 27 10.46 58.08 -12.91
C ALA A 27 9.11 57.50 -13.36
N PHE A 28 8.04 57.74 -12.60
CA PHE A 28 6.68 57.36 -12.98
C PHE A 28 6.20 58.11 -14.22
N GLY A 29 6.35 59.44 -14.26
CA GLY A 29 5.94 60.28 -15.39
C GLY A 29 6.64 59.89 -16.70
N LYS A 30 7.93 59.54 -16.65
CA LYS A 30 8.65 58.98 -17.80
C LYS A 30 8.01 57.67 -18.28
N ASN A 31 7.84 56.70 -17.38
CA ASN A 31 7.33 55.37 -17.76
C ASN A 31 5.87 55.43 -18.25
N LEU A 32 5.05 56.34 -17.70
CA LEU A 32 3.70 56.63 -18.19
C LEU A 32 3.72 57.27 -19.59
N SER A 33 4.64 58.21 -19.84
CA SER A 33 4.81 58.82 -21.16
C SER A 33 5.33 57.83 -22.21
N ASP A 34 6.19 56.90 -21.83
CA ASP A 34 6.67 55.83 -22.70
C ASP A 34 5.56 54.79 -22.98
N ALA A 35 4.71 54.47 -22.00
CA ALA A 35 3.53 53.62 -22.21
C ALA A 35 2.49 54.26 -23.16
N LYS A 36 2.21 55.57 -23.02
CA LYS A 36 1.25 56.29 -23.88
C LYS A 36 1.59 56.26 -25.38
N LYS A 37 2.88 56.19 -25.75
CA LYS A 37 3.32 56.02 -27.15
C LYS A 37 2.82 54.74 -27.80
N HIS A 38 2.29 53.81 -27.00
CA HIS A 38 1.80 52.50 -27.41
C HIS A 38 0.34 52.25 -26.97
N GLU A 39 -0.41 53.31 -26.61
CA GLU A 39 -1.81 53.21 -26.14
C GLU A 39 -2.80 52.63 -27.18
N MET A 40 -2.38 52.54 -28.44
CA MET A 40 -3.12 51.92 -29.55
C MET A 40 -3.16 50.38 -29.52
N PHE A 41 -2.32 49.72 -28.72
CA PHE A 41 -2.30 48.25 -28.61
C PHE A 41 -3.30 47.76 -27.54
N PRO A 42 -4.33 46.96 -27.88
CA PRO A 42 -5.32 46.53 -26.90
C PRO A 42 -4.72 45.73 -25.74
N TYR A 43 -5.16 46.03 -24.51
CA TYR A 43 -4.69 45.39 -23.28
C TYR A 43 -4.69 43.85 -23.36
N LEU A 44 -5.78 43.26 -23.86
CA LEU A 44 -5.91 41.79 -23.98
C LEU A 44 -4.85 41.21 -24.94
N SER A 45 -4.56 41.88 -26.05
CA SER A 45 -3.52 41.46 -27.00
C SER A 45 -2.12 41.54 -26.39
N LEU A 46 -1.85 42.55 -25.55
CA LEU A 46 -0.60 42.64 -24.78
C LEU A 46 -0.48 41.49 -23.75
N VAL A 47 -1.57 41.20 -23.02
CA VAL A 47 -1.61 40.08 -22.05
C VAL A 47 -1.44 38.73 -22.76
N GLU A 48 -2.07 38.51 -23.91
CA GLU A 48 -1.86 37.29 -24.71
C GLU A 48 -0.43 37.13 -25.21
N GLU A 49 0.18 38.20 -25.74
CA GLU A 49 1.54 38.14 -26.27
C GLU A 49 2.57 37.93 -25.15
N VAL A 50 2.35 38.52 -23.97
CA VAL A 50 3.18 38.24 -22.78
C VAL A 50 2.95 36.80 -22.28
N ARG A 51 1.71 36.29 -22.26
CA ARG A 51 1.41 34.88 -21.90
C ARG A 51 2.10 33.88 -22.84
N LYS A 52 2.16 34.16 -24.15
CA LYS A 52 2.89 33.34 -25.14
C LYS A 52 4.39 33.30 -24.87
N ARG A 53 4.98 34.37 -24.34
CA ARG A 53 6.42 34.49 -24.07
C ARG A 53 6.85 34.05 -22.66
N MET A 54 5.97 34.17 -21.66
CA MET A 54 6.28 33.93 -20.24
C MET A 54 5.75 32.58 -19.71
N ASN A 55 5.63 31.59 -20.59
CA ASN A 55 5.47 30.17 -20.28
C ASN A 55 4.45 29.85 -19.15
N LYS A 56 3.25 30.44 -19.26
CA LYS A 56 2.09 30.31 -18.35
C LYS A 56 2.17 30.98 -16.97
N GLN A 57 3.17 31.79 -16.62
CA GLN A 57 3.00 32.67 -15.46
C GLN A 57 1.89 33.70 -15.70
N HIS A 58 0.95 33.83 -14.76
CA HIS A 58 -0.13 34.80 -14.85
C HIS A 58 0.38 36.22 -14.56
N LEU A 59 0.03 37.17 -15.44
CA LEU A 59 0.26 38.59 -15.21
C LEU A 59 -0.91 39.16 -14.38
N ASP A 60 -0.89 38.92 -13.06
CA ASP A 60 -1.89 39.44 -12.13
C ASP A 60 -1.67 40.94 -11.85
N LEU A 61 -2.11 41.77 -12.78
CA LEU A 61 -2.18 43.23 -12.60
C LEU A 61 -3.41 43.59 -11.76
N LYS A 62 -3.30 43.37 -10.44
CA LYS A 62 -4.39 43.53 -9.46
C LYS A 62 -4.79 44.97 -9.13
N VAL A 63 -4.01 45.96 -9.53
CA VAL A 63 -4.27 47.38 -9.21
C VAL A 63 -4.39 48.19 -10.50
N ALA A 64 -5.46 48.98 -10.59
CA ALA A 64 -5.69 49.92 -11.68
C ALA A 64 -5.90 51.35 -11.16
N VAL A 65 -5.57 52.33 -11.99
CA VAL A 65 -5.72 53.77 -11.69
C VAL A 65 -6.29 54.47 -12.91
N THR A 66 -7.33 55.28 -12.74
CA THR A 66 -7.84 56.21 -13.75
C THR A 66 -7.76 57.66 -13.27
N PHE A 67 -7.50 58.56 -14.21
CA PHE A 67 -7.56 60.00 -14.04
C PHE A 67 -8.67 60.50 -14.97
N SER A 68 -9.84 60.77 -14.40
CA SER A 68 -11.02 61.18 -15.16
C SER A 68 -11.14 62.70 -15.17
N PRO A 69 -11.41 63.32 -16.33
CA PRO A 69 -11.61 64.78 -16.41
C PRO A 69 -12.86 65.19 -15.63
N LYS A 70 -12.94 66.47 -15.27
CA LYS A 70 -14.11 67.03 -14.59
C LYS A 70 -15.42 66.65 -15.28
N LEU A 71 -16.40 66.21 -14.49
CA LEU A 71 -17.74 65.89 -14.98
C LEU A 71 -18.45 67.14 -15.52
N ALA A 72 -19.08 67.01 -16.69
CA ALA A 72 -19.74 68.11 -17.38
C ALA A 72 -21.04 68.61 -16.70
N ASP A 73 -21.59 67.85 -15.75
CA ASP A 73 -22.79 68.17 -14.99
C ASP A 73 -22.71 67.52 -13.59
N SER A 74 -23.05 68.28 -12.54
CA SER A 74 -23.13 67.80 -11.15
C SER A 74 -24.15 66.67 -10.92
N ARG A 75 -25.06 66.43 -11.88
CA ARG A 75 -26.05 65.34 -11.85
C ARG A 75 -25.50 64.00 -12.37
N CYS A 76 -24.28 63.98 -12.90
CA CYS A 76 -23.63 62.75 -13.37
C CYS A 76 -23.06 61.94 -12.20
N SER A 77 -23.66 60.79 -11.89
CA SER A 77 -23.13 59.83 -10.91
C SER A 77 -22.26 58.76 -11.60
N ILE A 78 -21.08 58.49 -11.02
CA ILE A 78 -20.23 57.37 -11.44
C ILE A 78 -20.64 56.13 -10.64
N TYR A 79 -20.96 55.05 -11.36
CA TYR A 79 -21.24 53.75 -10.78
C TYR A 79 -19.98 52.89 -10.78
N PRO A 80 -19.76 52.04 -9.75
CA PRO A 80 -18.73 51.01 -9.82
C PRO A 80 -19.06 50.03 -10.95
N VAL A 81 -18.04 49.65 -11.73
CA VAL A 81 -18.13 48.55 -12.70
C VAL A 81 -17.39 47.38 -12.10
N GLU A 82 -18.04 46.22 -12.00
CA GLU A 82 -17.39 44.98 -11.57
C GLU A 82 -16.22 44.67 -12.52
N GLY A 83 -15.03 44.47 -11.94
CA GLY A 83 -13.78 44.48 -12.69
C GLY A 83 -12.73 43.55 -12.08
N VAL A 84 -11.72 43.20 -12.87
CA VAL A 84 -10.75 42.13 -12.57
C VAL A 84 -9.59 42.60 -11.68
N TRP A 85 -9.85 43.56 -10.78
CA TRP A 85 -8.86 44.26 -9.97
C TRP A 85 -9.22 44.21 -8.49
N ASP A 86 -8.23 43.95 -7.64
CA ASP A 86 -8.40 43.94 -6.19
C ASP A 86 -8.48 45.37 -5.62
N LEU A 87 -7.88 46.35 -6.33
CA LEU A 87 -8.04 47.80 -6.09
C LEU A 87 -8.15 48.58 -7.41
N PHE A 88 -9.14 49.48 -7.49
CA PHE A 88 -9.30 50.45 -8.57
C PHE A 88 -9.41 51.87 -8.00
N PHE A 89 -8.41 52.71 -8.29
CA PHE A 89 -8.35 54.11 -7.87
C PHE A 89 -8.89 55.04 -8.96
N CYS A 90 -9.87 55.88 -8.62
CA CYS A 90 -10.51 56.84 -9.53
C CYS A 90 -10.27 58.26 -9.04
N PHE A 91 -9.34 58.97 -9.68
CA PHE A 91 -9.11 60.39 -9.45
C PHE A 91 -10.06 61.21 -10.33
N LEU A 92 -10.80 62.13 -9.70
CA LEU A 92 -11.87 62.92 -10.29
C LEU A 92 -11.66 64.41 -10.00
N GLU A 93 -11.46 65.19 -11.05
CA GLU A 93 -11.33 66.64 -10.98
C GLU A 93 -12.68 67.30 -10.66
N GLN A 94 -12.67 68.29 -9.77
CA GLN A 94 -13.83 69.07 -9.30
C GLN A 94 -13.49 70.57 -9.31
N ASP A 95 -14.47 71.45 -9.08
CA ASP A 95 -14.23 72.91 -9.03
C ASP A 95 -13.34 73.36 -7.86
N ASP A 96 -13.24 72.56 -6.80
CA ASP A 96 -12.51 72.86 -5.56
C ASP A 96 -11.28 71.95 -5.32
N GLY A 97 -11.01 70.97 -6.19
CA GLY A 97 -9.85 70.09 -6.07
C GLY A 97 -9.97 68.77 -6.82
N VAL A 98 -9.45 67.70 -6.22
CA VAL A 98 -9.50 66.33 -6.77
C VAL A 98 -10.09 65.38 -5.73
N SER A 99 -11.21 64.76 -6.07
CA SER A 99 -11.80 63.65 -5.31
C SER A 99 -11.11 62.34 -5.67
N LEU A 100 -10.94 61.45 -4.69
CA LEU A 100 -10.47 60.08 -4.90
C LEU A 100 -11.56 59.08 -4.50
N GLY A 101 -12.14 58.40 -5.47
CA GLY A 101 -12.89 57.17 -5.25
C GLY A 101 -11.97 55.96 -5.26
N VAL A 102 -12.21 54.99 -4.37
CA VAL A 102 -11.52 53.69 -4.40
C VAL A 102 -12.58 52.60 -4.40
N ILE A 103 -12.50 51.69 -5.38
CA ILE A 103 -13.24 50.43 -5.38
C ILE A 103 -12.24 49.35 -4.96
N ALA A 104 -12.60 48.52 -3.99
CA ALA A 104 -11.77 47.43 -3.49
C ALA A 104 -12.54 46.11 -3.55
N ASN A 105 -11.82 45.00 -3.71
CA ASN A 105 -12.41 43.67 -3.55
C ASN A 105 -12.60 43.39 -2.04
N PRO A 106 -13.84 43.22 -1.53
CA PRO A 106 -14.09 42.95 -0.11
C PRO A 106 -13.57 41.59 0.37
N GLU A 107 -13.26 40.65 -0.55
CA GLU A 107 -12.58 39.39 -0.22
C GLU A 107 -11.09 39.59 0.10
N VAL A 108 -10.52 40.77 -0.19
CA VAL A 108 -9.08 41.08 -0.08
C VAL A 108 -8.81 42.25 0.86
N PHE A 109 -9.74 43.19 0.99
CA PHE A 109 -9.61 44.38 1.85
C PHE A 109 -10.88 44.59 2.70
N ASP A 110 -10.74 44.42 4.01
CA ASP A 110 -11.76 44.78 4.99
C ASP A 110 -11.79 46.31 5.28
N ASP A 111 -12.83 46.75 6.00
CA ASP A 111 -13.03 48.16 6.37
C ASP A 111 -11.89 48.75 7.20
N GLU A 112 -11.18 47.95 8.00
CA GLU A 112 -10.05 48.42 8.82
C GLU A 112 -8.79 48.62 7.96
N ALA A 113 -8.53 47.70 7.03
CA ALA A 113 -7.48 47.81 6.01
C ALA A 113 -7.73 49.01 5.09
N MET A 114 -8.97 49.21 4.64
CA MET A 114 -9.36 50.37 3.84
C MET A 114 -9.24 51.69 4.62
N SER A 115 -9.65 51.72 5.89
CA SER A 115 -9.46 52.89 6.76
C SER A 115 -7.99 53.24 6.96
N LYS A 116 -7.12 52.24 7.19
CA LYS A 116 -5.66 52.42 7.31
C LYS A 116 -5.04 52.89 5.99
N LEU A 117 -5.50 52.38 4.85
CA LEU A 117 -5.05 52.79 3.52
C LEU A 117 -5.42 54.26 3.23
N GLN A 118 -6.67 54.64 3.53
CA GLN A 118 -7.15 56.02 3.40
C GLN A 118 -6.36 57.00 4.29
N ALA A 119 -6.17 56.66 5.57
CA ALA A 119 -5.43 57.49 6.52
C ALA A 119 -4.00 57.74 6.05
N GLY A 120 -3.25 56.68 5.73
CA GLY A 120 -1.87 56.79 5.24
C GLY A 120 -1.75 57.50 3.89
N PHE A 121 -2.77 57.41 3.03
CA PHE A 121 -2.81 58.15 1.77
C PHE A 121 -2.98 59.65 2.02
N LEU A 122 -3.92 60.04 2.88
CA LEU A 122 -4.12 61.44 3.28
C LEU A 122 -2.89 62.01 3.99
N ASP A 123 -2.22 61.24 4.85
CA ASP A 123 -0.98 61.67 5.49
C ASP A 123 0.20 61.80 4.51
N THR A 124 0.23 60.96 3.47
CA THR A 124 1.19 61.11 2.36
C THR A 124 0.89 62.38 1.55
N VAL A 125 -0.38 62.73 1.32
CA VAL A 125 -0.77 63.99 0.65
C VAL A 125 -0.41 65.22 1.49
N LYS A 126 -0.64 65.20 2.81
CA LYS A 126 -0.20 66.28 3.72
C LYS A 126 1.31 66.47 3.68
N LEU A 127 2.07 65.37 3.64
CA LEU A 127 3.53 65.41 3.56
C LEU A 127 3.99 66.05 2.24
N THR A 128 3.45 65.63 1.09
CA THR A 128 3.82 66.19 -0.23
C THR A 128 3.36 67.63 -0.46
N GLN A 129 2.31 68.08 0.24
CA GLN A 129 1.90 69.49 0.30
C GLN A 129 2.86 70.36 1.14
N THR A 130 3.66 69.76 2.01
CA THR A 130 4.62 70.47 2.88
C THR A 130 6.01 70.52 2.23
N ASP A 131 6.50 69.38 1.74
CA ASP A 131 7.72 69.26 0.94
C ASP A 131 7.62 68.03 0.02
N ALA A 132 8.21 68.06 -1.17
CA ALA A 132 8.31 66.90 -2.08
C ALA A 132 9.73 66.30 -2.14
N SER A 133 10.69 66.84 -1.37
CA SER A 133 12.11 66.45 -1.37
C SER A 133 12.49 65.37 -0.34
N PHE A 134 11.57 65.01 0.57
CA PHE A 134 11.75 63.96 1.57
C PHE A 134 12.05 62.58 0.93
N LYS A 135 12.81 61.73 1.65
CA LYS A 135 13.20 60.40 1.15
C LYS A 135 11.99 59.47 1.10
N LEU A 136 11.92 58.58 0.12
CA LEU A 136 10.84 57.60 0.03
C LEU A 136 10.68 56.75 1.29
N GLN A 137 11.77 56.48 2.00
CA GLN A 137 11.79 55.74 3.28
C GLN A 137 11.01 56.45 4.40
N GLU A 138 10.79 57.77 4.28
CA GLU A 138 10.12 58.60 5.29
C GLU A 138 8.58 58.63 5.15
N LEU A 139 8.02 57.96 4.14
CA LEU A 139 6.58 57.82 3.94
C LEU A 139 5.89 57.16 5.16
N PRO A 140 4.71 57.64 5.60
CA PRO A 140 4.01 57.10 6.77
C PRO A 140 3.83 55.58 6.75
N PHE A 141 3.49 55.02 5.57
CA PHE A 141 3.30 53.57 5.33
C PHE A 141 4.56 52.70 5.58
N LEU A 142 5.74 53.31 5.61
CA LEU A 142 7.03 52.64 5.87
C LEU A 142 7.51 52.89 7.31
N LYS A 143 7.29 54.09 7.86
CA LYS A 143 7.60 54.41 9.26
C LYS A 143 6.82 53.53 10.26
N ALA A 144 5.57 53.19 9.95
CA ALA A 144 4.74 52.29 10.77
C ALA A 144 5.15 50.78 10.67
N ARG A 145 6.45 50.50 10.50
CA ARG A 145 7.03 49.15 10.36
C ARG A 145 8.40 49.01 11.05
N GLU A 146 8.65 49.73 12.14
CA GLU A 146 9.72 49.32 13.05
C GLU A 146 9.32 48.01 13.74
N VAL A 147 9.89 46.93 13.23
CA VAL A 147 9.62 45.54 13.59
C VAL A 147 10.96 44.92 13.98
N ALA A 148 10.97 43.96 14.90
CA ALA A 148 12.21 43.35 15.35
C ALA A 148 12.89 42.55 14.21
N ASN A 149 14.11 42.95 13.81
CA ASN A 149 14.94 42.20 12.84
C ASN A 149 15.33 40.79 13.33
N ILE A 150 15.15 40.47 14.60
CA ILE A 150 15.47 39.19 15.23
C ILE A 150 14.26 38.80 16.09
N ALA A 151 13.73 37.59 15.90
CA ALA A 151 12.68 37.06 16.76
C ALA A 151 13.33 36.39 17.98
N GLN A 152 13.24 37.06 19.13
CA GLN A 152 13.77 36.55 20.40
C GLN A 152 12.66 35.83 21.18
N GLY A 153 12.99 34.68 21.76
CA GLY A 153 12.16 34.04 22.77
C GLY A 153 12.25 34.79 24.10
N PRO A 154 11.29 34.60 25.03
CA PRO A 154 11.36 35.22 26.34
C PRO A 154 12.60 34.74 27.12
N PRO A 155 13.10 35.50 28.10
CA PRO A 155 14.03 34.95 29.09
C PRO A 155 13.37 33.80 29.86
N SER A 156 14.19 32.92 30.47
CA SER A 156 13.73 32.00 31.51
C SER A 156 14.40 32.39 32.82
N ASP A 157 13.64 32.42 33.91
CA ASP A 157 14.05 33.06 35.17
C ASP A 157 15.23 32.35 35.87
N ASP A 158 15.51 31.08 35.54
CA ASP A 158 16.61 30.31 36.13
C ASP A 158 17.24 29.30 35.14
N VAL A 159 17.91 29.81 34.10
CA VAL A 159 18.64 28.98 33.12
C VAL A 159 19.79 28.19 33.78
N GLU A 160 20.37 28.69 34.88
CA GLU A 160 21.51 28.05 35.53
C GLU A 160 21.07 26.82 36.35
N ALA A 161 19.97 26.86 37.11
CA ALA A 161 19.43 25.65 37.76
C ALA A 161 18.79 24.66 36.77
N ILE A 162 18.26 25.15 35.64
CA ILE A 162 17.80 24.29 34.54
C ILE A 162 18.99 23.48 33.99
N ASN A 163 20.09 24.15 33.66
CA ASN A 163 21.27 23.50 33.08
C ASN A 163 22.04 22.64 34.09
N ALA A 164 22.14 23.06 35.36
CA ALA A 164 22.78 22.28 36.42
C ALA A 164 22.05 20.97 36.77
N SER A 165 20.89 20.70 36.17
CA SER A 165 20.11 19.48 36.37
C SER A 165 20.06 18.60 35.11
N ARG A 166 19.53 17.39 35.26
CA ARG A 166 19.49 16.36 34.21
C ARG A 166 18.09 15.77 34.14
N VAL A 167 17.57 15.53 32.94
CA VAL A 167 16.26 14.90 32.71
C VAL A 167 16.07 13.59 33.51
N HIS A 168 17.08 12.71 33.57
CA HIS A 168 16.98 11.48 34.35
C HIS A 168 16.87 11.75 35.87
N VAL A 169 17.48 12.82 36.39
CA VAL A 169 17.35 13.25 37.79
C VAL A 169 15.96 13.85 38.06
N TRP A 170 15.41 14.64 37.14
CA TRP A 170 14.01 15.14 37.25
C TRP A 170 13.01 13.98 37.29
N ILE A 171 13.14 13.00 36.40
CA ILE A 171 12.27 11.81 36.36
C ILE A 171 12.36 11.01 37.67
N LYS A 172 13.57 10.87 38.24
CA LYS A 172 13.76 10.26 39.57
C LYS A 172 13.18 11.09 40.72
N SER A 173 13.27 12.43 40.63
CA SER A 173 12.61 13.33 41.59
C SER A 173 11.07 13.18 41.54
N ARG A 174 10.49 12.99 40.34
CA ARG A 174 9.07 12.61 40.21
C ARG A 174 8.78 11.23 40.81
N ALA A 175 9.67 10.25 40.63
CA ALA A 175 9.50 8.94 41.26
C ALA A 175 9.55 8.95 42.79
N ALA A 176 10.31 9.85 43.41
CA ALA A 176 10.26 10.08 44.85
C ALA A 176 8.97 10.81 45.30
N GLN A 177 8.43 11.69 44.47
CA GLN A 177 7.22 12.49 44.78
C GLN A 177 5.90 11.74 44.54
N GLN A 178 5.84 10.92 43.49
CA GLN A 178 4.63 10.20 43.07
C GLN A 178 4.94 8.73 42.68
N PRO A 179 5.54 7.91 43.58
CA PRO A 179 6.02 6.57 43.24
C PRO A 179 4.95 5.66 42.64
N ASN A 180 3.70 5.77 43.10
CA ASN A 180 2.58 4.94 42.66
C ASN A 180 1.87 5.45 41.39
N ALA A 181 2.24 6.62 40.86
CA ALA A 181 1.66 7.14 39.62
C ALA A 181 2.16 6.34 38.42
N VAL A 182 1.31 6.18 37.39
CA VAL A 182 1.67 5.44 36.17
C VAL A 182 2.58 6.29 35.28
N ALA A 183 3.82 5.85 35.09
CA ALA A 183 4.79 6.50 34.22
C ALA A 183 4.67 6.00 32.77
N LEU A 184 4.58 4.69 32.58
CA LEU A 184 4.44 4.05 31.27
C LEU A 184 3.16 3.22 31.23
N PHE A 185 2.46 3.21 30.09
CA PHE A 185 1.17 2.51 29.93
C PHE A 185 0.99 1.96 28.51
N SER A 186 0.25 0.86 28.34
CA SER A 186 -0.27 0.42 27.04
C SER A 186 -1.62 -0.29 27.20
N ALA A 187 -2.68 0.30 26.61
CA ALA A 187 -4.02 -0.31 26.63
C ALA A 187 -4.03 -1.66 25.92
N GLU A 188 -3.40 -1.75 24.75
CA GLU A 188 -3.43 -2.95 23.87
C GLU A 188 -2.70 -4.16 24.47
N ARG A 189 -1.83 -3.96 25.47
CA ARG A 189 -1.14 -5.04 26.21
C ARG A 189 -1.72 -5.28 27.61
N ASN A 190 -2.61 -4.39 28.08
CA ASN A 190 -2.98 -4.27 29.49
C ASN A 190 -1.75 -4.12 30.42
N GLU A 191 -0.70 -3.43 29.94
CA GLU A 191 0.56 -3.24 30.66
C GLU A 191 0.66 -1.83 31.25
N SER A 192 1.26 -1.72 32.44
CA SER A 192 1.62 -0.44 33.04
C SER A 192 2.90 -0.54 33.87
N MET A 193 3.58 0.59 34.06
CA MET A 193 4.73 0.71 34.95
C MET A 193 4.61 1.97 35.78
N THR A 194 4.77 1.83 37.09
CA THR A 194 4.76 2.98 38.01
C THR A 194 6.04 3.80 37.89
N TYR A 195 6.01 5.06 38.32
CA TYR A 195 7.21 5.88 38.45
C TYR A 195 8.25 5.26 39.39
N GLY A 196 7.81 4.61 40.47
CA GLY A 196 8.67 3.86 41.39
C GLY A 196 9.37 2.69 40.71
N ASP A 197 8.64 1.89 39.92
CA ASP A 197 9.22 0.80 39.12
C ASP A 197 10.17 1.30 38.04
N LEU A 198 9.83 2.41 37.37
CA LEU A 198 10.66 3.03 36.34
C LEU A 198 12.03 3.42 36.92
N ALA A 199 12.04 4.20 38.00
CA ALA A 199 13.27 4.65 38.64
C ALA A 199 14.05 3.50 39.27
N ARG A 200 13.38 2.49 39.84
CA ARG A 200 14.01 1.29 40.39
C ARG A 200 14.73 0.50 39.29
N LYS A 201 14.00 0.12 38.23
CA LYS A 201 14.55 -0.68 37.12
C LYS A 201 15.62 0.09 36.34
N SER A 202 15.50 1.40 36.14
CA SER A 202 16.56 2.20 35.51
C SER A 202 17.83 2.26 36.36
N SER A 203 17.69 2.36 37.69
CA SER A 203 18.84 2.28 38.62
C SER A 203 19.55 0.94 38.50
N GLN A 204 18.80 -0.16 38.45
CA GLN A 204 19.36 -1.50 38.26
C GLN A 204 20.13 -1.62 36.93
N ILE A 205 19.64 -1.03 35.85
CA ILE A 205 20.38 -0.95 34.56
C ILE A 205 21.64 -0.07 34.68
N ALA A 206 21.57 1.08 35.37
CA ALA A 206 22.72 1.95 35.55
C ALA A 206 23.85 1.27 36.37
N GLN A 207 23.48 0.56 37.45
CA GLN A 207 24.40 -0.27 38.24
C GLN A 207 25.00 -1.40 37.38
N TYR A 208 24.19 -2.06 36.54
CA TYR A 208 24.66 -3.11 35.63
C TYR A 208 25.68 -2.59 34.61
N LEU A 209 25.40 -1.44 33.99
CA LEU A 209 26.32 -0.77 33.05
C LEU A 209 27.64 -0.41 33.74
N ALA A 210 27.59 0.17 34.95
CA ALA A 210 28.77 0.51 35.74
C ALA A 210 29.59 -0.73 36.14
N ALA A 211 28.95 -1.81 36.58
CA ALA A 211 29.60 -3.09 36.88
C ALA A 211 30.29 -3.69 35.64
N ASN A 212 29.67 -3.54 34.46
CA ASN A 212 30.23 -3.90 33.17
C ASN A 212 31.15 -2.84 32.54
N LYS A 213 31.70 -1.94 33.37
CA LYS A 213 32.77 -0.98 33.04
C LYS A 213 32.41 0.14 32.05
N VAL A 214 31.12 0.38 31.80
CA VAL A 214 30.62 1.58 31.10
C VAL A 214 30.92 2.80 31.97
N LYS A 215 31.36 3.91 31.36
CA LYS A 215 31.75 5.14 32.07
C LYS A 215 31.07 6.37 31.50
N THR A 216 31.17 7.47 32.24
CA THR A 216 30.77 8.80 31.78
C THR A 216 31.43 9.12 30.43
N GLY A 217 30.62 9.45 29.43
CA GLY A 217 31.08 9.75 28.07
C GLY A 217 31.35 8.56 27.14
N ASP A 218 31.15 7.30 27.57
CA ASP A 218 31.08 6.18 26.62
C ASP A 218 29.76 6.24 25.82
N GLY A 219 29.77 5.69 24.60
CA GLY A 219 28.57 5.55 23.76
C GLY A 219 27.94 4.16 23.85
N VAL A 220 26.62 4.11 24.01
CA VAL A 220 25.81 2.88 24.09
C VAL A 220 24.76 2.86 22.98
N LEU A 221 24.87 1.89 22.07
CA LEU A 221 23.87 1.63 21.02
C LEU A 221 22.70 0.80 21.58
N LEU A 222 21.48 1.19 21.24
CA LEU A 222 20.24 0.50 21.62
C LEU A 222 19.54 -0.05 20.37
N HIS A 223 19.68 -1.36 20.14
CA HIS A 223 19.08 -2.10 19.02
C HIS A 223 17.98 -3.04 19.55
N ILE A 224 16.92 -2.43 20.10
CA ILE A 224 15.85 -3.10 20.85
C ILE A 224 14.48 -2.67 20.34
N HIS A 225 13.47 -3.52 20.50
CA HIS A 225 12.09 -3.19 20.14
C HIS A 225 11.57 -2.00 20.94
N ARG A 226 10.68 -1.23 20.29
CA ARG A 226 10.03 -0.06 20.89
C ARG A 226 9.08 -0.50 22.00
N GLY A 227 9.36 -0.09 23.23
CA GLY A 227 8.55 -0.45 24.40
C GLY A 227 9.07 0.17 25.68
N PHE A 228 8.59 -0.32 26.82
CA PHE A 228 9.01 0.18 28.14
C PHE A 228 10.52 0.02 28.37
N ASP A 229 11.10 -1.08 27.89
CA ASP A 229 12.55 -1.32 27.98
C ASP A 229 13.38 -0.25 27.27
N THR A 230 12.90 0.34 26.17
CA THR A 230 13.62 1.43 25.49
C THR A 230 13.82 2.63 26.41
N VAL A 231 12.81 3.01 27.18
CA VAL A 231 12.89 4.11 28.16
C VAL A 231 13.74 3.72 29.37
N LEU A 232 13.62 2.48 29.85
CA LEU A 232 14.43 1.98 30.96
C LEU A 232 15.93 2.00 30.65
N TRP A 233 16.33 1.56 29.46
CA TRP A 233 17.73 1.57 29.03
C TRP A 233 18.22 2.99 28.71
N ILE A 234 17.41 3.86 28.11
CA ILE A 234 17.75 5.29 27.97
C ILE A 234 18.05 5.92 29.34
N LEU A 235 17.18 5.73 30.34
CA LEU A 235 17.37 6.30 31.67
C LEU A 235 18.59 5.70 32.40
N GLY A 236 18.84 4.39 32.26
CA GLY A 236 20.02 3.75 32.85
C GLY A 236 21.34 4.20 32.22
N VAL A 237 21.38 4.40 30.90
CA VAL A 237 22.55 4.91 30.15
C VAL A 237 22.85 6.36 30.55
N LEU A 238 21.83 7.23 30.60
CA LEU A 238 21.99 8.62 31.04
C LEU A 238 22.42 8.73 32.51
N GLU A 239 21.97 7.80 33.38
CA GLU A 239 22.33 7.78 34.80
C GLU A 239 23.80 7.40 35.04
N VAL A 240 24.33 6.39 34.35
CA VAL A 240 25.77 6.06 34.39
C VAL A 240 26.64 7.14 33.68
N GLY A 241 25.98 8.12 33.04
CA GLY A 241 26.61 9.27 32.38
C GLY A 241 27.14 8.98 30.97
N ALA A 242 26.74 7.86 30.40
CA ALA A 242 26.99 7.53 29.00
C ALA A 242 25.94 8.18 28.10
N TYR A 243 26.24 8.34 26.81
CA TYR A 243 25.26 8.79 25.81
C TYR A 243 24.67 7.61 25.07
N TYR A 244 23.38 7.70 24.71
CA TYR A 244 22.72 6.66 23.94
C TYR A 244 22.62 7.00 22.44
N VAL A 245 22.57 5.95 21.61
CA VAL A 245 22.28 6.02 20.18
C VAL A 245 21.26 4.92 19.86
N VAL A 246 20.05 5.28 19.44
CA VAL A 246 19.05 4.27 19.07
C VAL A 246 19.28 3.81 17.64
N LEU A 247 19.53 2.52 17.48
CA LEU A 247 19.74 1.87 16.20
C LEU A 247 18.43 1.21 15.75
N ASP A 248 17.64 1.92 14.93
CA ASP A 248 16.35 1.42 14.48
C ASP A 248 16.50 0.09 13.72
N LYS A 249 15.84 -0.96 14.21
CA LYS A 249 15.93 -2.33 13.69
C LYS A 249 15.53 -2.42 12.21
N LYS A 250 14.71 -1.46 11.71
CA LYS A 250 14.20 -1.40 10.34
C LYS A 250 15.19 -0.82 9.32
N LEU A 251 16.38 -0.36 9.73
CA LEU A 251 17.41 0.16 8.82
C LEU A 251 18.11 -0.97 8.05
N PRO A 252 18.49 -0.80 6.76
CA PRO A 252 19.35 -1.74 6.05
C PRO A 252 20.69 -1.93 6.75
N ASP A 253 21.27 -3.13 6.69
CA ASP A 253 22.43 -3.48 7.52
C ASP A 253 23.67 -2.65 7.21
N ARG A 254 23.91 -2.24 5.96
CA ARG A 254 24.99 -1.26 5.64
C ARG A 254 24.80 0.06 6.37
N ARG A 255 23.55 0.57 6.42
CA ARG A 255 23.22 1.81 7.13
C ARG A 255 23.35 1.63 8.64
N LYS A 256 23.04 0.44 9.18
CA LYS A 256 23.35 0.09 10.58
C LYS A 256 24.87 0.14 10.83
N THR A 257 25.67 -0.59 10.07
CA THR A 257 27.14 -0.63 10.16
C THR A 257 27.77 0.77 10.04
N ALA A 258 27.27 1.62 9.13
CA ALA A 258 27.73 3.00 8.98
C ALA A 258 27.40 3.87 10.21
N ILE A 259 26.18 3.77 10.77
CA ILE A 259 25.80 4.46 12.01
C ILE A 259 26.69 4.00 13.17
N ILE A 260 26.87 2.69 13.35
CA ILE A 260 27.71 2.11 14.41
C ILE A 260 29.14 2.65 14.29
N SER A 261 29.74 2.59 13.09
CA SER A 261 31.10 3.07 12.84
C SER A 261 31.28 4.58 13.07
N ILE A 262 30.27 5.41 12.76
CA ILE A 262 30.32 6.87 12.96
C ILE A 262 29.97 7.26 14.42
N SER A 263 29.24 6.41 15.15
CA SER A 263 28.75 6.72 16.50
C SER A 263 29.81 6.73 17.60
N GLU A 264 31.02 6.22 17.35
CA GLU A 264 32.11 6.03 18.33
C GLU A 264 31.72 5.17 19.57
N ALA A 265 30.54 4.54 19.55
CA ALA A 265 30.00 3.73 20.62
C ALA A 265 30.72 2.38 20.78
N ARG A 266 30.79 1.88 22.03
CA ARG A 266 31.55 0.68 22.41
C ARG A 266 30.68 -0.44 22.97
N PHE A 267 29.45 -0.13 23.31
CA PHE A 267 28.49 -1.03 23.92
C PHE A 267 27.25 -1.15 23.04
N LEU A 268 26.70 -2.35 22.91
CA LEU A 268 25.45 -2.61 22.19
C LEU A 268 24.48 -3.34 23.10
N VAL A 269 23.29 -2.78 23.31
CA VAL A 269 22.15 -3.45 23.92
C VAL A 269 21.27 -3.98 22.80
N THR A 270 20.93 -5.27 22.80
CA THR A 270 20.12 -5.88 21.73
C THR A 270 19.18 -6.97 22.25
N ASP A 271 18.05 -7.13 21.57
CA ASP A 271 17.09 -8.24 21.71
C ASP A 271 17.03 -9.14 20.45
N ASN A 272 17.87 -8.84 19.44
CA ASN A 272 18.18 -9.78 18.37
C ASN A 272 19.69 -10.09 18.39
N PHE A 273 20.06 -11.38 18.41
CA PHE A 273 21.44 -11.83 18.40
C PHE A 273 22.09 -11.79 17.01
N GLU A 274 21.30 -11.85 15.93
CA GLU A 274 21.78 -11.83 14.54
C GLU A 274 22.62 -10.58 14.22
N ILE A 275 22.34 -9.45 14.89
CA ILE A 275 23.08 -8.19 14.75
C ILE A 275 24.59 -8.36 15.00
N GLN A 276 25.00 -9.38 15.77
CA GLN A 276 26.41 -9.67 16.02
C GLN A 276 27.18 -9.95 14.73
N GLN A 277 26.53 -10.48 13.68
CA GLN A 277 27.17 -10.70 12.37
C GLN A 277 27.59 -9.36 11.71
N ASN A 278 26.79 -8.31 11.88
CA ASN A 278 27.05 -6.98 11.32
C ASN A 278 28.15 -6.20 12.06
N ILE A 279 28.58 -6.70 13.23
CA ILE A 279 29.61 -6.08 14.10
C ILE A 279 30.72 -7.06 14.48
N ALA A 280 30.86 -8.20 13.79
CA ALA A 280 31.84 -9.23 14.13
C ALA A 280 33.30 -8.72 14.10
N ASP A 281 33.60 -7.79 13.18
CA ASP A 281 34.91 -7.12 13.06
C ASP A 281 35.06 -5.91 14.00
N MET A 282 34.04 -5.57 14.80
CA MET A 282 34.03 -4.42 15.69
C MET A 282 34.21 -4.85 17.14
N ASN A 283 35.17 -4.24 17.84
CA ASN A 283 35.51 -4.56 19.23
C ASN A 283 34.48 -3.97 20.22
N MET A 284 33.25 -4.46 20.18
CA MET A 284 32.12 -4.02 20.99
C MET A 284 31.76 -5.01 22.09
N THR A 285 31.28 -4.50 23.23
CA THR A 285 30.67 -5.31 24.29
C THR A 285 29.15 -5.39 24.05
N ILE A 286 28.59 -6.60 24.02
CA ILE A 286 27.17 -6.84 23.70
C ILE A 286 26.41 -7.27 24.96
N PHE A 287 25.33 -6.57 25.27
CA PHE A 287 24.35 -6.90 26.30
C PHE A 287 23.07 -7.43 25.65
N ASN A 288 22.84 -8.75 25.73
CA ASN A 288 21.62 -9.38 25.20
C ASN A 288 20.51 -9.32 26.26
N LEU A 289 19.36 -8.70 25.93
CA LEU A 289 18.25 -8.50 26.87
C LEU A 289 17.74 -9.80 27.51
N ASP A 290 17.71 -10.92 26.80
CA ASP A 290 17.20 -12.17 27.35
C ASP A 290 18.15 -12.84 28.35
N ILE A 291 19.45 -12.56 28.24
CA ILE A 291 20.47 -13.05 29.18
C ILE A 291 20.50 -12.15 30.43
N VAL A 292 20.60 -10.84 30.24
CA VAL A 292 20.85 -9.90 31.36
C VAL A 292 19.63 -9.67 32.26
N LYS A 293 18.43 -10.12 31.86
CA LYS A 293 17.18 -10.03 32.67
C LYS A 293 17.32 -10.56 34.10
N GLN A 294 18.12 -11.60 34.32
CA GLN A 294 18.38 -12.14 35.66
C GLN A 294 19.45 -11.32 36.41
N GLU A 295 20.53 -10.94 35.73
CA GLU A 295 21.63 -10.16 36.28
C GLU A 295 21.18 -8.76 36.73
N LEU A 296 20.21 -8.16 36.01
CA LEU A 296 19.55 -6.91 36.36
C LEU A 296 18.78 -7.00 37.69
N GLN A 297 18.08 -8.10 37.95
CA GLN A 297 17.31 -8.28 39.19
C GLN A 297 18.22 -8.36 40.43
N ALA A 298 19.44 -8.87 40.25
CA ALA A 298 20.47 -8.93 41.30
C ALA A 298 21.17 -7.59 41.56
N GLN A 299 20.97 -6.55 40.72
CA GLN A 299 21.61 -5.25 40.94
C GLN A 299 20.98 -4.47 42.09
N PRO A 300 21.77 -3.66 42.82
CA PRO A 300 21.26 -2.73 43.81
C PRO A 300 20.20 -1.77 43.26
N ASN A 301 19.15 -1.50 44.04
CA ASN A 301 18.14 -0.49 43.73
C ASN A 301 18.61 0.96 44.04
N THR A 302 19.91 1.15 44.28
CA THR A 302 20.51 2.46 44.61
C THR A 302 20.78 3.28 43.36
N THR A 303 20.36 4.54 43.37
CA THR A 303 20.68 5.51 42.32
C THR A 303 22.18 5.84 42.32
N LEU A 304 22.81 5.87 41.14
CA LEU A 304 24.18 6.37 40.99
C LEU A 304 24.21 7.90 41.06
N GLN A 305 25.27 8.46 41.62
CA GLN A 305 25.55 9.89 41.49
C GLN A 305 26.12 10.15 40.10
N SER A 306 25.36 10.83 39.23
CA SER A 306 25.79 11.15 37.88
C SER A 306 26.95 12.16 37.91
N MET A 307 28.06 11.80 37.28
CA MET A 307 29.25 12.64 37.14
C MET A 307 29.24 13.47 35.84
N THR A 308 28.05 13.71 35.26
CA THR A 308 27.88 14.43 33.99
C THR A 308 27.96 15.94 34.19
N ASP A 309 28.80 16.61 33.40
CA ASP A 309 28.81 18.06 33.27
C ASP A 309 27.80 18.53 32.19
N ASP A 310 27.59 19.83 32.09
CA ASP A 310 26.60 20.43 31.17
C ASP A 310 26.96 20.22 29.69
N ASN A 311 28.25 19.92 29.43
CA ASN A 311 28.82 19.56 28.15
C ASN A 311 29.01 18.03 28.01
N SER A 312 28.40 17.20 28.85
CA SER A 312 28.35 15.76 28.63
C SER A 312 27.29 15.46 27.57
N LEU A 313 27.57 14.54 26.65
CA LEU A 313 26.57 14.12 25.66
C LEU A 313 25.44 13.36 26.36
N ALA A 314 24.21 13.67 26.01
CA ALA A 314 23.04 12.90 26.42
C ALA A 314 22.68 11.85 25.35
N TYR A 315 22.69 12.25 24.08
CA TYR A 315 22.42 11.34 22.96
C TYR A 315 23.08 11.81 21.67
N VAL A 316 23.23 10.86 20.73
CA VAL A 316 23.52 11.15 19.32
C VAL A 316 22.41 10.59 18.45
N VAL A 317 21.82 11.43 17.60
CA VAL A 317 20.72 11.08 16.70
C VAL A 317 21.16 11.26 15.24
N PHE A 318 20.83 10.32 14.36
CA PHE A 318 21.39 10.26 13.01
C PHE A 318 20.40 10.73 11.94
N THR A 319 20.80 11.72 11.14
CA THR A 319 20.02 12.23 10.00
C THR A 319 20.59 11.77 8.65
N SER A 320 19.82 11.99 7.59
CA SER A 320 20.29 12.05 6.20
C SER A 320 21.50 12.99 6.06
N GLY A 321 22.39 12.70 5.11
CA GLY A 321 23.61 13.46 4.88
C GLY A 321 23.99 13.70 3.42
N SER A 322 24.06 14.98 3.07
CA SER A 322 24.50 15.63 1.82
C SER A 322 25.88 15.23 1.22
N THR A 323 26.48 14.14 1.69
CA THR A 323 27.77 13.59 1.26
C THR A 323 27.69 12.09 0.89
N GLY A 324 26.53 11.46 1.10
CA GLY A 324 26.32 10.00 1.03
C GLY A 324 26.34 9.29 2.39
N GLN A 325 26.75 9.98 3.47
CA GLN A 325 27.02 9.34 4.77
C GLN A 325 26.11 9.86 5.89
N PRO A 326 25.75 9.03 6.88
CA PRO A 326 24.94 9.44 8.04
C PRO A 326 25.54 10.64 8.79
N LYS A 327 24.71 11.59 9.23
CA LYS A 327 25.13 12.73 10.08
C LYS A 327 24.63 12.52 11.52
N GLY A 328 25.52 12.16 12.45
CA GLY A 328 25.16 11.98 13.87
C GLY A 328 25.21 13.29 14.64
N VAL A 329 24.06 13.89 14.95
CA VAL A 329 23.93 15.16 15.70
C VAL A 329 24.20 14.91 17.18
N MET A 330 25.21 15.58 17.73
CA MET A 330 25.66 15.46 19.13
C MET A 330 24.89 16.43 20.04
N VAL A 331 23.99 15.91 20.88
CA VAL A 331 23.17 16.72 21.81
C VAL A 331 23.66 16.56 23.25
N GLU A 332 23.90 17.69 23.90
CA GLU A 332 24.47 17.79 25.24
C GLU A 332 23.37 17.81 26.33
N HIS A 333 23.75 17.48 27.56
CA HIS A 333 22.82 17.51 28.70
C HIS A 333 22.21 18.89 28.93
N SER A 334 22.98 19.98 28.76
CA SER A 334 22.45 21.35 28.77
C SER A 334 21.43 21.60 27.66
N ASN A 335 21.72 21.20 26.40
CA ASN A 335 20.76 21.33 25.30
C ASN A 335 19.42 20.66 25.64
N LEU A 336 19.47 19.42 26.16
CA LEU A 336 18.31 18.60 26.49
C LEU A 336 17.54 19.14 27.71
N SER A 337 18.21 19.46 28.81
CA SER A 337 17.58 20.05 30.00
C SER A 337 16.94 21.41 29.68
N HIS A 338 17.62 22.24 28.88
CA HIS A 338 17.09 23.52 28.41
C HIS A 338 15.85 23.32 27.53
N TYR A 339 15.89 22.41 26.55
CA TYR A 339 14.72 22.12 25.71
C TYR A 339 13.52 21.65 26.54
N VAL A 340 13.72 20.70 27.46
CA VAL A 340 12.64 20.17 28.30
C VAL A 340 12.04 21.28 29.17
N SER A 341 12.85 22.15 29.77
CA SER A 341 12.33 23.26 30.57
C SER A 341 11.64 24.33 29.71
N ALA A 342 12.24 24.71 28.58
CA ALA A 342 11.68 25.66 27.62
C ALA A 342 10.30 25.23 27.10
N ALA A 343 10.14 23.93 26.81
CA ALA A 343 8.88 23.34 26.38
C ALA A 343 7.73 23.57 27.38
N ARG A 344 8.01 23.73 28.69
CA ARG A 344 6.99 24.01 29.72
C ARG A 344 6.23 25.31 29.50
N SER A 345 6.83 26.28 28.81
CA SER A 345 6.19 27.56 28.49
C SER A 345 5.11 27.45 27.39
N VAL A 346 5.05 26.31 26.69
CA VAL A 346 4.21 26.10 25.50
C VAL A 346 3.35 24.84 25.63
N VAL A 347 3.93 23.74 26.10
CA VAL A 347 3.30 22.41 26.21
C VAL A 347 2.73 22.22 27.61
N LYS A 348 1.40 22.30 27.73
CA LYS A 348 0.66 22.26 29.00
C LYS A 348 0.44 20.81 29.51
N ILE A 349 1.52 20.04 29.72
CA ILE A 349 1.46 18.67 30.26
C ILE A 349 1.99 18.55 31.71
N GLY A 350 1.43 17.63 32.48
CA GLY A 350 1.77 17.36 33.88
C GLY A 350 1.09 16.10 34.42
N PRO A 351 0.94 15.94 35.76
CA PRO A 351 0.24 14.79 36.33
C PRO A 351 -1.20 14.67 35.80
N GLY A 352 -1.58 13.48 35.35
CA GLY A 352 -2.86 13.24 34.66
C GLY A 352 -2.84 13.48 33.14
N SER A 353 -1.82 14.15 32.60
CA SER A 353 -1.59 14.16 31.15
C SER A 353 -1.14 12.78 30.67
N ARG A 354 -1.53 12.42 29.45
CA ARG A 354 -1.36 11.11 28.83
C ARG A 354 -0.90 11.33 27.41
N VAL A 355 0.38 11.06 27.17
CA VAL A 355 1.10 11.44 25.95
C VAL A 355 1.38 10.21 25.11
N LEU A 356 1.02 10.24 23.83
CA LEU A 356 1.32 9.13 22.92
C LEU A 356 2.80 9.13 22.55
N GLN A 357 3.46 7.99 22.76
CA GLN A 357 4.76 7.67 22.19
C GLN A 357 4.56 7.37 20.69
N PHE A 358 4.65 8.41 19.86
CA PHE A 358 4.37 8.44 18.43
C PHE A 358 5.63 8.25 17.57
N ALA A 359 6.68 9.06 17.73
CA ALA A 359 7.91 9.05 16.92
C ALA A 359 8.96 8.01 17.36
N THR A 360 9.60 7.33 16.40
CA THR A 360 10.69 6.36 16.69
C THR A 360 11.78 7.00 17.57
N PHE A 361 12.31 6.24 18.54
CA PHE A 361 13.38 6.74 19.43
C PHE A 361 14.71 7.00 18.69
N ALA A 362 14.84 6.56 17.44
CA ALA A 362 15.92 6.94 16.52
C ALA A 362 15.72 8.33 15.88
N PHE A 363 14.66 9.05 16.24
CA PHE A 363 14.34 10.41 15.79
C PHE A 363 14.08 11.33 16.99
N ASP A 364 14.44 12.60 16.86
CA ASP A 364 14.49 13.57 17.97
C ASP A 364 13.12 14.02 18.45
N ALA A 365 12.08 13.97 17.62
CA ALA A 365 10.69 14.20 18.06
C ALA A 365 10.27 13.30 19.24
N SER A 366 10.86 12.11 19.39
CA SER A 366 10.61 11.23 20.54
C SER A 366 11.03 11.85 21.88
N ILE A 367 11.96 12.80 21.89
CA ILE A 367 12.42 13.51 23.09
C ILE A 367 11.29 14.35 23.69
N LEU A 368 10.46 14.99 22.86
CA LEU A 368 9.23 15.67 23.33
C LEU A 368 8.32 14.67 24.04
N GLU A 369 8.14 13.49 23.45
CA GLU A 369 7.22 12.47 23.91
C GLU A 369 7.67 11.83 25.23
N TRP A 370 8.93 11.43 25.39
CA TRP A 370 9.39 10.79 26.64
C TRP A 370 9.98 11.77 27.66
N ALA A 371 10.86 12.70 27.25
CA ALA A 371 11.64 13.49 28.20
C ALA A 371 10.81 14.56 28.89
N VAL A 372 9.95 15.28 28.14
CA VAL A 372 9.09 16.34 28.70
C VAL A 372 7.99 15.72 29.57
N THR A 373 7.27 14.74 29.03
CA THR A 373 6.22 13.96 29.71
C THR A 373 6.69 13.42 31.06
N LEU A 374 7.78 12.65 31.07
CA LEU A 374 8.22 11.98 32.28
C LEU A 374 8.79 12.97 33.32
N SER A 375 9.46 14.06 32.87
CA SER A 375 9.96 15.12 33.76
C SER A 375 8.85 15.92 34.44
N PHE A 376 7.68 16.06 33.80
CA PHE A 376 6.54 16.80 34.36
C PHE A 376 5.52 15.92 35.08
N GLY A 377 5.75 14.61 35.19
CA GLY A 377 4.90 13.69 35.97
C GLY A 377 3.74 13.05 35.20
N ALA A 378 3.72 13.20 33.87
CA ALA A 378 2.69 12.68 32.98
C ALA A 378 2.92 11.19 32.62
N THR A 379 1.88 10.51 32.12
CA THR A 379 1.98 9.13 31.63
C THR A 379 2.35 9.09 30.16
N LEU A 380 3.36 8.28 29.82
CA LEU A 380 3.75 7.95 28.45
C LEU A 380 3.05 6.67 27.98
N CYS A 381 2.28 6.77 26.89
CA CYS A 381 1.44 5.70 26.38
C CYS A 381 2.03 5.06 25.12
N PHE A 382 2.12 3.73 25.13
CA PHE A 382 2.70 2.91 24.07
C PHE A 382 1.64 2.10 23.34
N VAL A 383 1.94 1.80 22.07
CA VAL A 383 1.10 0.97 21.21
C VAL A 383 1.83 -0.28 20.73
N ASN A 384 1.07 -1.30 20.31
CA ASN A 384 1.62 -2.51 19.70
C ASN A 384 2.18 -2.25 18.30
N HIS A 385 1.55 -1.35 17.55
CA HIS A 385 1.86 -1.11 16.14
C HIS A 385 2.20 0.36 15.85
N PRO A 386 3.39 0.83 16.26
CA PRO A 386 3.77 2.24 16.18
C PRO A 386 3.87 2.80 14.76
N GLU A 387 4.13 1.96 13.76
CA GLU A 387 4.24 2.35 12.34
C GLU A 387 2.90 2.65 11.66
N LEU A 388 1.81 2.35 12.37
CA LEU A 388 0.42 2.45 11.97
C LEU A 388 -0.30 3.67 12.55
N LEU A 389 0.40 4.54 13.27
CA LEU A 389 -0.16 5.72 13.95
C LEU A 389 -0.58 6.81 12.97
N VAL A 390 -1.64 6.53 12.22
CA VAL A 390 -2.35 7.41 11.28
C VAL A 390 -3.82 6.91 11.22
N GLY A 391 -4.74 7.71 10.67
CA GLY A 391 -6.14 7.29 10.38
C GLY A 391 -6.94 6.75 11.56
N ASP A 392 -7.81 5.76 11.32
CA ASP A 392 -8.66 5.17 12.36
C ASP A 392 -7.91 4.40 13.44
N TYR A 393 -6.70 3.87 13.17
CA TYR A 393 -5.91 3.22 14.22
C TYR A 393 -5.36 4.26 15.20
N LEU A 394 -4.77 5.36 14.72
CA LEU A 394 -4.39 6.48 15.60
C LEU A 394 -5.58 7.02 16.39
N THR A 395 -6.73 7.17 15.73
CA THR A 395 -7.99 7.59 16.36
C THR A 395 -8.41 6.64 17.50
N SER A 396 -8.37 5.33 17.24
CA SER A 396 -8.72 4.30 18.24
C SER A 396 -7.68 4.20 19.36
N VAL A 397 -6.40 4.42 19.04
CA VAL A 397 -5.29 4.52 20.02
C VAL A 397 -5.50 5.70 20.96
N ILE A 398 -5.92 6.86 20.44
CA ILE A 398 -6.25 8.06 21.22
C ILE A 398 -7.40 7.76 22.18
N ASP A 399 -8.48 7.18 21.68
CA ASP A 399 -9.64 6.78 22.49
C ASP A 399 -9.26 5.77 23.59
N GLN A 400 -8.63 4.65 23.22
CA GLN A 400 -8.32 3.55 24.15
C GLN A 400 -7.27 3.91 25.20
N ASN A 401 -6.23 4.64 24.81
CA ASN A 401 -5.20 5.09 25.76
C ASN A 401 -5.58 6.41 26.45
N GLN A 402 -6.73 7.02 26.14
CA GLN A 402 -7.16 8.33 26.67
C GLN A 402 -6.09 9.41 26.48
N ILE A 403 -5.53 9.51 25.26
CA ILE A 403 -4.46 10.44 24.92
C ILE A 403 -4.99 11.87 24.93
N ASN A 404 -4.28 12.77 25.61
CA ASN A 404 -4.63 14.19 25.68
C ASN A 404 -3.60 15.15 25.07
N PHE A 405 -2.40 14.65 24.75
CA PHE A 405 -1.39 15.34 23.95
C PHE A 405 -0.59 14.35 23.09
N PHE A 406 -0.22 14.74 21.87
CA PHE A 406 0.84 14.07 21.09
C PHE A 406 1.48 15.02 20.07
N HIS A 407 2.64 14.63 19.55
CA HIS A 407 3.33 15.30 18.45
C HIS A 407 3.22 14.48 17.16
N THR A 408 3.05 15.15 16.01
CA THR A 408 2.91 14.49 14.72
C THR A 408 3.23 15.42 13.54
N THR A 409 3.20 14.92 12.29
CA THR A 409 3.37 15.76 11.09
C THR A 409 2.03 16.22 10.51
N PRO A 410 1.98 17.34 9.74
CA PRO A 410 0.77 17.78 9.05
C PRO A 410 0.15 16.67 8.19
N SER A 411 0.98 15.93 7.45
CA SER A 411 0.56 14.83 6.59
C SER A 411 -0.16 13.73 7.40
N VAL A 412 0.32 13.41 8.61
CA VAL A 412 -0.34 12.46 9.51
C VAL A 412 -1.61 13.06 10.11
N LEU A 413 -1.59 14.32 10.55
CA LEU A 413 -2.75 14.98 11.14
C LEU A 413 -3.94 15.06 10.14
N ALA A 414 -3.66 15.17 8.84
CA ALA A 414 -4.66 15.10 7.77
C ALA A 414 -5.30 13.71 7.58
N THR A 415 -4.67 12.64 8.09
CA THR A 415 -5.21 11.28 7.98
C THR A 415 -6.39 11.02 8.93
N ILE A 416 -6.40 11.65 10.11
CA ILE A 416 -7.41 11.43 11.15
C ILE A 416 -8.81 11.89 10.66
N PRO A 417 -9.90 11.15 10.90
CA PRO A 417 -11.25 11.54 10.44
C PRO A 417 -11.73 12.88 11.00
N ALA A 418 -12.34 13.70 10.15
CA ALA A 418 -12.85 15.02 10.53
C ALA A 418 -14.14 14.92 11.36
N GLU A 419 -14.89 13.83 11.19
CA GLU A 419 -16.22 13.58 11.76
C GLU A 419 -16.14 12.93 13.15
N ARG A 420 -15.02 12.25 13.47
CA ARG A 420 -14.85 11.58 14.77
C ARG A 420 -14.60 12.60 15.87
N ASN A 421 -15.36 12.49 16.96
CA ASN A 421 -15.07 13.20 18.19
C ASN A 421 -13.92 12.51 18.94
N LEU A 422 -13.08 13.29 19.61
CA LEU A 422 -11.88 12.83 20.33
C LEU A 422 -11.81 13.58 21.67
N ASP A 423 -12.75 13.31 22.58
CA ASP A 423 -12.98 14.12 23.78
C ASP A 423 -11.77 14.21 24.74
N SER A 424 -10.88 13.22 24.73
CA SER A 424 -9.64 13.29 25.52
C SER A 424 -8.60 14.24 24.93
N LEU A 425 -8.64 14.53 23.61
CA LEU A 425 -7.56 15.20 22.89
C LEU A 425 -7.59 16.72 23.06
N THR A 426 -6.93 17.21 24.09
CA THR A 426 -6.91 18.65 24.42
C THR A 426 -5.94 19.48 23.56
N MET A 427 -4.82 18.88 23.14
CA MET A 427 -3.71 19.58 22.49
C MET A 427 -3.00 18.69 21.48
N ILE A 428 -2.57 19.26 20.35
CA ILE A 428 -1.79 18.57 19.32
C ILE A 428 -0.57 19.44 18.98
N SER A 429 0.62 18.87 18.99
CA SER A 429 1.78 19.51 18.34
C SER A 429 1.93 18.96 16.93
N VAL A 430 2.03 19.88 15.95
CA VAL A 430 2.12 19.51 14.53
C VAL A 430 3.33 20.21 13.90
N GLY A 431 4.23 19.45 13.29
CA GLY A 431 5.49 20.00 12.81
C GLY A 431 6.29 19.08 11.89
N GLY A 432 7.57 19.40 11.71
CA GLY A 432 8.47 18.66 10.83
C GLY A 432 8.32 19.01 9.34
N GLU A 433 7.10 19.21 8.85
CA GLU A 433 6.77 19.52 7.44
C GLU A 433 5.98 20.84 7.31
N PRO A 434 5.80 21.41 6.08
CA PRO A 434 4.86 22.50 5.85
C PRO A 434 3.41 22.07 6.12
N SER A 435 2.64 22.92 6.81
CA SER A 435 1.20 22.73 7.03
C SER A 435 0.34 23.30 5.91
N SER A 436 -0.99 23.09 5.96
CA SER A 436 -1.97 23.84 5.16
C SER A 436 -2.93 24.63 6.06
N ALA A 437 -3.43 25.76 5.53
CA ALA A 437 -4.32 26.66 6.27
C ALA A 437 -5.61 25.96 6.74
N GLY A 438 -6.23 25.18 5.85
CA GLY A 438 -7.44 24.41 6.15
C GLY A 438 -7.22 23.29 7.18
N LEU A 439 -6.08 22.60 7.14
CA LEU A 439 -5.77 21.56 8.13
C LEU A 439 -5.61 22.14 9.53
N LEU A 440 -4.86 23.24 9.65
CA LEU A 440 -4.66 23.94 10.92
C LEU A 440 -5.98 24.54 11.43
N GLY A 441 -6.78 25.16 10.57
CA GLY A 441 -8.10 25.70 10.93
C GLY A 441 -9.08 24.63 11.43
N MET A 442 -9.19 23.51 10.71
CA MET A 442 -10.04 22.37 11.10
C MET A 442 -9.65 21.80 12.47
N TRP A 443 -8.36 21.55 12.72
CA TRP A 443 -7.93 20.97 13.99
C TRP A 443 -7.95 21.95 15.16
N ARG A 444 -7.81 23.26 14.90
CA ARG A 444 -8.00 24.34 15.89
C ARG A 444 -9.42 24.38 16.47
N GLN A 445 -10.43 23.91 15.75
CA GLN A 445 -11.79 23.79 16.29
C GLN A 445 -11.91 22.65 17.32
N LYS A 446 -11.06 21.62 17.22
CA LYS A 446 -11.06 20.43 18.09
C LYS A 446 -10.11 20.53 19.28
N ALA A 447 -8.89 21.01 19.08
CA ALA A 447 -7.82 21.03 20.08
C ALA A 447 -6.96 22.31 19.98
N GLN A 448 -6.19 22.63 21.03
CA GLN A 448 -5.14 23.64 20.90
C GLN A 448 -4.03 23.09 20.00
N ILE A 449 -3.64 23.84 18.95
CA ILE A 449 -2.61 23.40 18.01
C ILE A 449 -1.30 24.16 18.25
N LEU A 450 -0.23 23.42 18.46
CA LEU A 450 1.15 23.92 18.55
C LEU A 450 1.83 23.67 17.21
N HIS A 451 1.74 24.62 16.28
CA HIS A 451 2.38 24.53 14.96
C HIS A 451 3.89 24.79 15.12
N ALA A 452 4.68 23.72 15.06
CA ALA A 452 6.01 23.65 15.63
C ALA A 452 7.11 23.49 14.57
N TYR A 453 8.20 24.22 14.75
CA TYR A 453 9.38 24.15 13.90
C TYR A 453 10.66 23.96 14.71
N GLY A 454 11.49 23.03 14.25
CA GLY A 454 12.88 22.88 14.65
C GLY A 454 13.61 21.95 13.69
N PRO A 455 14.89 22.23 13.39
CA PRO A 455 15.84 21.22 12.93
C PRO A 455 16.50 20.51 14.13
N THR A 456 16.87 19.25 13.94
CA THR A 456 17.48 18.38 14.96
C THR A 456 18.77 18.93 15.55
N GLU A 457 19.52 19.66 14.73
CA GLU A 457 20.70 20.41 15.13
C GLU A 457 20.45 21.51 16.19
N THR A 458 19.18 21.82 16.47
CA THR A 458 18.72 22.77 17.49
C THR A 458 17.75 22.16 18.51
N THR A 459 17.88 20.86 18.74
CA THR A 459 17.17 20.11 19.79
C THR A 459 15.64 20.20 19.65
N VAL A 460 15.10 19.38 18.74
CA VAL A 460 13.67 19.09 18.54
C VAL A 460 12.83 20.26 17.99
N ILE A 461 12.47 21.24 18.83
CA ILE A 461 11.58 22.36 18.48
C ILE A 461 12.16 23.65 19.07
N VAL A 462 12.22 24.71 18.26
CA VAL A 462 12.79 26.01 18.65
C VAL A 462 11.86 27.19 18.36
N THR A 463 10.82 27.02 17.53
CA THR A 463 9.69 27.97 17.44
C THR A 463 8.34 27.25 17.43
N VAL A 464 7.30 27.90 17.98
CA VAL A 464 5.91 27.43 17.92
C VAL A 464 4.96 28.60 17.68
N GLU A 465 4.00 28.45 16.77
CA GLU A 465 2.78 29.25 16.73
C GLU A 465 1.68 28.53 17.52
N ILE A 466 1.10 29.21 18.52
CA ILE A 466 0.04 28.66 19.36
C ILE A 466 -1.31 29.08 18.78
N LEU A 467 -2.05 28.12 18.26
CA LEU A 467 -3.41 28.32 17.79
C LEU A 467 -4.39 27.84 18.86
N GLU A 468 -4.91 28.79 19.64
CA GLU A 468 -5.88 28.51 20.72
C GLU A 468 -7.19 27.95 20.17
N LYS A 469 -7.81 27.01 20.92
CA LYS A 469 -9.03 26.31 20.50
C LYS A 469 -10.19 27.29 20.35
N GLU A 470 -10.80 27.35 19.17
CA GLU A 470 -11.83 28.34 18.83
C GLU A 470 -12.95 27.70 18.01
N LEU A 471 -14.21 27.85 18.46
CA LEU A 471 -15.35 27.08 17.95
C LEU A 471 -16.05 27.72 16.74
N CYS A 472 -15.93 29.03 16.55
CA CYS A 472 -16.50 29.77 15.42
C CYS A 472 -15.57 30.91 15.02
N ASN A 473 -14.85 30.73 13.90
CA ASN A 473 -14.05 31.78 13.26
C ASN A 473 -13.81 31.38 11.81
N ASP A 474 -14.18 32.24 10.86
CA ASP A 474 -14.06 31.98 9.42
C ASP A 474 -12.64 32.27 8.87
N SER A 475 -11.77 32.91 9.65
CA SER A 475 -10.39 33.19 9.25
C SER A 475 -9.47 31.97 9.43
N LEU A 476 -8.87 31.51 8.33
CA LEU A 476 -7.92 30.39 8.36
C LEU A 476 -6.53 30.85 8.83
N PRO A 477 -5.85 30.08 9.71
CA PRO A 477 -4.50 30.40 10.17
C PRO A 477 -3.47 30.24 9.05
N SER A 478 -2.47 31.14 9.01
CA SER A 478 -1.43 31.08 7.97
C SER A 478 -0.46 29.90 8.18
N PRO A 479 -0.30 29.00 7.19
CA PRO A 479 0.60 27.85 7.30
C PRO A 479 2.09 28.22 7.22
N SER A 480 2.44 29.45 6.84
CA SER A 480 3.82 29.93 6.88
C SER A 480 4.27 30.35 8.28
N ARG A 481 3.34 30.72 9.16
CA ARG A 481 3.66 31.20 10.52
C ARG A 481 4.07 30.03 11.41
N ILE A 482 5.37 29.94 11.69
CA ILE A 482 5.98 29.00 12.64
C ILE A 482 6.22 29.63 14.02
N GLY A 483 5.72 30.86 14.21
CA GLY A 483 5.45 31.43 15.52
C GLY A 483 6.63 32.12 16.19
N LYS A 484 6.65 32.03 17.52
CA LYS A 484 7.63 32.68 18.38
C LYS A 484 8.69 31.69 18.85
N ALA A 485 9.89 32.19 19.10
CA ALA A 485 11.01 31.37 19.54
C ALA A 485 10.86 30.90 21.00
N PHE A 486 11.39 29.72 21.28
CA PHE A 486 11.44 29.12 22.62
C PHE A 486 12.31 29.97 23.57
N PRO A 487 12.07 29.90 24.89
CA PRO A 487 12.82 30.67 25.88
C PRO A 487 14.34 30.63 25.70
N ASN A 488 14.98 31.80 25.62
CA ASN A 488 16.43 31.99 25.40
C ASN A 488 16.98 31.44 24.06
N SER A 489 16.12 31.23 23.07
CA SER A 489 16.50 31.00 21.66
C SER A 489 16.19 32.25 20.82
N GLU A 490 17.01 32.49 19.80
CA GLU A 490 16.91 33.64 18.90
C GLU A 490 16.89 33.17 17.44
N ILE A 491 16.02 33.77 16.62
CA ILE A 491 15.89 33.46 15.20
C ILE A 491 16.26 34.68 14.36
N LEU A 492 17.24 34.48 13.49
CA LEU A 492 17.78 35.45 12.55
C LEU A 492 17.42 35.04 11.11
N ILE A 493 17.24 36.01 10.23
CA ILE A 493 16.96 35.82 8.81
C ILE A 493 18.17 36.31 8.01
N CYS A 494 19.17 35.45 7.84
CA CYS A 494 20.47 35.83 7.33
C CYS A 494 20.54 35.95 5.80
N PRO A 495 21.05 37.05 5.22
CA PRO A 495 21.29 37.16 3.78
C PRO A 495 22.62 36.50 3.39
N ASN A 496 22.57 35.47 2.52
CA ASN A 496 23.73 34.72 2.05
C ASN A 496 24.62 34.27 3.23
N ASN A 497 25.95 34.25 3.06
CA ASN A 497 26.90 33.83 4.10
C ASN A 497 27.07 34.84 5.27
N SER A 498 26.24 35.89 5.40
CA SER A 498 26.28 36.80 6.55
C SER A 498 25.64 36.15 7.80
N ASN A 499 26.05 36.59 8.99
CA ASN A 499 25.42 36.23 10.26
C ASN A 499 24.59 37.40 10.86
N GLU A 500 24.46 38.50 10.12
CA GLU A 500 23.54 39.61 10.44
C GLU A 500 22.13 39.27 9.95
N SER A 501 21.10 39.76 10.64
CA SER A 501 19.70 39.51 10.27
C SER A 501 19.16 40.61 9.34
N ASN A 502 18.42 40.20 8.32
CA ASN A 502 17.68 41.07 7.39
C ASN A 502 16.69 42.00 8.12
N ALA A 503 16.22 43.03 7.39
CA ALA A 503 15.05 43.78 7.84
C ALA A 503 13.77 42.93 7.70
N PRO A 504 12.77 43.10 8.58
CA PRO A 504 11.50 42.36 8.54
C PRO A 504 10.77 42.41 7.20
N GLY A 505 10.07 41.33 6.87
CA GLY A 505 9.47 41.07 5.57
C GLY A 505 10.46 40.70 4.45
N GLN A 506 11.78 40.89 4.62
CA GLN A 506 12.77 40.44 3.64
C GLN A 506 13.12 38.96 3.84
N GLN A 507 13.23 38.21 2.74
CA GLN A 507 13.53 36.79 2.78
C GLN A 507 15.04 36.50 2.90
N GLY A 508 15.40 35.53 3.74
CA GLY A 508 16.78 35.05 3.94
C GLY A 508 16.80 33.63 4.52
N GLU A 509 17.99 33.16 4.92
CA GLU A 509 18.14 31.86 5.59
C GLU A 509 17.70 31.95 7.06
N ILE A 510 16.87 31.01 7.52
CA ILE A 510 16.52 30.89 8.93
C ILE A 510 17.75 30.36 9.68
N CYS A 511 18.36 31.20 10.52
CA CYS A 511 19.49 30.83 11.36
C CYS A 511 19.09 30.96 12.84
N ILE A 512 19.50 29.98 13.65
CA ILE A 512 18.99 29.78 15.00
C ILE A 512 20.17 29.86 15.97
N ALA A 513 20.08 30.74 16.96
CA ALA A 513 21.08 30.89 18.02
C ALA A 513 20.48 30.64 19.40
N GLY A 514 21.27 30.11 20.33
CA GLY A 514 20.85 29.93 21.73
C GLY A 514 21.36 28.64 22.37
N VAL A 515 20.85 28.34 23.57
CA VAL A 515 21.26 27.18 24.39
C VAL A 515 20.80 25.85 23.76
N GLN A 516 19.74 25.85 22.95
CA GLN A 516 19.25 24.65 22.25
C GLN A 516 20.13 24.18 21.08
N VAL A 517 21.06 25.01 20.60
CA VAL A 517 21.92 24.64 19.47
C VAL A 517 22.93 23.58 19.91
N SER A 518 22.90 22.44 19.23
CA SER A 518 23.69 21.25 19.54
C SER A 518 25.21 21.45 19.32
N ARG A 519 26.04 20.45 19.65
CA ARG A 519 27.51 20.56 19.50
C ARG A 519 27.96 20.58 18.05
N GLY A 520 27.29 19.83 17.19
CA GLY A 520 27.77 19.52 15.84
C GLY A 520 27.49 18.09 15.43
N TYR A 521 28.24 17.60 14.45
CA TYR A 521 28.15 16.24 13.93
C TYR A 521 29.35 15.39 14.36
N ILE A 522 29.11 14.24 14.98
CA ILE A 522 30.16 13.30 15.44
C ILE A 522 30.98 12.79 14.24
N GLY A 523 32.29 12.60 14.44
CA GLY A 523 33.24 12.27 13.37
C GLY A 523 33.39 13.29 12.23
N GLN A 524 32.64 14.40 12.21
CA GLN A 524 32.47 15.25 11.03
C GLN A 524 32.74 16.75 11.30
N PRO A 525 34.00 17.12 11.63
CA PRO A 525 34.36 18.47 12.05
C PRO A 525 34.19 19.53 10.94
N ASP A 526 34.48 19.21 9.69
CA ASP A 526 34.40 20.20 8.59
C ASP A 526 32.97 20.47 8.13
N LEU A 527 32.07 19.50 8.27
CA LEU A 527 30.64 19.71 8.12
C LEU A 527 30.08 20.55 9.29
N THR A 528 30.56 20.27 10.50
CA THR A 528 30.22 21.05 11.71
C THR A 528 30.59 22.52 11.52
N LYS A 529 31.84 22.85 11.19
CA LYS A 529 32.30 24.24 10.94
C LYS A 529 31.53 25.01 9.86
N ARG A 530 30.88 24.30 8.92
CA ARG A 530 30.07 24.92 7.84
C ARG A 530 28.65 25.25 8.30
N SER A 531 28.07 24.40 9.17
CA SER A 531 26.66 24.43 9.55
C SER A 531 26.42 25.10 10.90
N PHE A 532 27.41 24.97 11.80
CA PHE A 532 27.46 25.56 13.13
C PHE A 532 28.58 26.60 13.16
N GLN A 533 28.27 27.78 13.67
CA GLN A 533 29.19 28.90 13.80
C GLN A 533 29.09 29.50 15.20
N THR A 534 30.08 30.26 15.63
CA THR A 534 30.03 31.00 16.90
C THR A 534 29.84 32.47 16.60
N ILE A 535 28.83 33.09 17.21
CA ILE A 535 28.56 34.52 17.13
C ILE A 535 28.64 35.18 18.51
N GLN A 536 28.86 36.49 18.53
CA GLN A 536 28.80 37.29 19.75
C GLN A 536 27.38 37.85 19.92
N ARG A 537 26.74 37.52 21.05
CA ARG A 537 25.42 38.04 21.45
C ARG A 537 25.50 38.43 22.92
N ASN A 538 25.12 39.67 23.24
CA ASN A 538 25.13 40.22 24.60
C ASN A 538 26.46 39.99 25.38
N GLY A 539 27.60 40.09 24.67
CA GLY A 539 28.94 39.87 25.23
C GLY A 539 29.31 38.40 25.50
N ARG A 540 28.49 37.44 25.09
CA ARG A 540 28.73 35.98 25.21
C ARG A 540 28.92 35.36 23.82
N ASN A 541 29.78 34.33 23.75
CA ASN A 541 29.84 33.44 22.59
C ASN A 541 28.59 32.55 22.60
N VAL A 542 27.81 32.57 21.51
CA VAL A 542 26.61 31.75 21.33
C VAL A 542 26.76 30.95 20.04
N ARG A 543 26.34 29.68 20.06
CA ARG A 543 26.27 28.84 18.86
C ARG A 543 25.13 29.31 17.96
N LEU A 544 25.42 29.46 16.67
CA LEU A 544 24.47 29.72 15.59
C LEU A 544 24.45 28.52 14.65
N TYR A 545 23.29 27.89 14.45
CA TYR A 545 23.08 26.89 13.42
C TYR A 545 22.37 27.50 12.20
N ARG A 546 22.84 27.13 11.01
CA ARG A 546 22.27 27.57 9.72
C ARG A 546 21.41 26.45 9.14
N SER A 547 20.09 26.66 9.05
CA SER A 547 19.15 25.56 8.81
C SER A 547 19.06 25.07 7.36
N GLY A 548 19.46 25.89 6.39
CA GLY A 548 19.10 25.71 4.99
C GLY A 548 17.61 25.99 4.67
N ASP A 549 16.78 26.37 5.65
CA ASP A 549 15.41 26.84 5.43
C ASP A 549 15.39 28.33 5.07
N LYS A 550 14.40 28.75 4.29
CA LYS A 550 14.22 30.12 3.82
C LYS A 550 12.98 30.73 4.47
N GLY A 551 13.11 31.90 5.08
CA GLY A 551 12.02 32.56 5.79
C GLY A 551 12.16 34.08 5.87
N PHE A 552 11.25 34.71 6.61
CA PHE A 552 11.27 36.12 7.00
C PHE A 552 10.63 36.28 8.39
N ILE A 553 10.82 37.45 9.02
CA ILE A 553 10.08 37.83 10.23
C ILE A 553 8.96 38.79 9.81
N ASP A 554 7.73 38.51 10.23
CA ASP A 554 6.54 39.34 9.96
C ASP A 554 6.38 40.47 11.01
N LYS A 555 5.45 41.40 10.76
CA LYS A 555 5.35 42.68 11.49
C LYS A 555 5.09 42.58 12.99
N ASP A 556 4.59 41.47 13.47
CA ASP A 556 4.33 41.19 14.89
C ASP A 556 5.50 40.44 15.58
N GLY A 557 6.63 40.27 14.88
CA GLY A 557 7.80 39.51 15.35
C GLY A 557 7.69 38.00 15.09
N THR A 558 6.64 37.52 14.42
CA THR A 558 6.45 36.10 14.12
C THR A 558 7.40 35.62 13.02
N VAL A 559 8.01 34.45 13.22
CA VAL A 559 8.83 33.81 12.18
C VAL A 559 7.93 33.14 11.14
N CYS A 560 8.17 33.44 9.87
CA CYS A 560 7.48 32.87 8.74
C CYS A 560 8.43 32.05 7.85
N ILE A 561 8.14 30.76 7.65
CA ILE A 561 8.86 29.89 6.72
C ILE A 561 8.28 30.00 5.29
N SER A 562 9.14 29.89 4.28
CA SER A 562 8.79 30.08 2.86
C SER A 562 9.45 29.07 1.90
N GLY A 563 10.16 28.07 2.43
CA GLY A 563 10.80 27.01 1.65
C GLY A 563 12.22 26.71 2.12
N ARG A 564 13.08 26.29 1.19
CA ARG A 564 14.50 25.98 1.41
C ARG A 564 15.41 26.95 0.63
N MET A 565 16.61 27.20 1.15
CA MET A 565 17.65 28.02 0.51
C MET A 565 18.37 27.29 -0.65
N LYS A 566 18.39 25.96 -0.63
CA LYS A 566 18.96 25.10 -1.68
C LYS A 566 17.92 24.07 -2.09
N SER A 567 17.58 24.00 -3.38
CA SER A 567 16.50 23.17 -3.94
C SER A 567 16.80 21.67 -4.02
N ARG A 568 17.62 21.14 -3.10
CA ARG A 568 18.12 19.75 -3.08
C ARG A 568 17.91 19.08 -1.72
N GLU A 569 18.04 19.83 -0.62
CA GLU A 569 17.54 19.40 0.69
C GLU A 569 16.03 19.62 0.77
N ILE A 570 15.28 18.56 1.08
CA ILE A 570 13.82 18.55 1.20
C ILE A 570 13.38 18.06 2.59
N LYS A 571 12.06 18.13 2.81
CA LYS A 571 11.34 17.44 3.88
C LYS A 571 10.14 16.77 3.21
N LEU A 572 10.00 15.46 3.37
CA LEU A 572 8.97 14.67 2.72
C LEU A 572 8.59 13.48 3.62
N ARG A 573 7.29 13.36 3.93
CA ARG A 573 6.72 12.33 4.83
C ARG A 573 7.33 12.39 6.25
N GLY A 574 7.71 13.58 6.68
CA GLY A 574 8.41 13.88 7.94
C GLY A 574 9.93 13.80 7.88
N TYR A 575 10.48 13.09 6.90
CA TYR A 575 11.93 12.85 6.81
C TYR A 575 12.66 14.03 6.15
N ARG A 576 13.70 14.55 6.82
CA ARG A 576 14.71 15.40 6.19
C ARG A 576 15.55 14.52 5.26
N MET A 577 15.64 14.89 3.99
CA MET A 577 16.43 14.18 2.98
C MET A 577 17.21 15.16 2.11
N ASP A 578 18.43 14.81 1.71
CA ASP A 578 19.10 15.47 0.59
C ASP A 578 18.99 14.60 -0.66
N LEU A 579 18.36 15.14 -1.71
CA LEU A 579 18.24 14.48 -3.00
C LEU A 579 19.62 14.21 -3.64
N TYR A 580 20.66 14.95 -3.24
CA TYR A 580 22.05 14.71 -3.65
C TYR A 580 22.71 13.52 -2.91
N GLU A 581 22.26 13.15 -1.70
CA GLU A 581 22.67 11.89 -1.04
C GLU A 581 22.23 10.69 -1.91
N ILE A 582 21.02 10.76 -2.45
CA ILE A 582 20.40 9.74 -3.30
C ILE A 582 21.09 9.69 -4.67
N GLU A 583 21.26 10.84 -5.35
CA GLU A 583 22.02 10.92 -6.61
C GLU A 583 23.45 10.39 -6.47
N LYS A 584 24.14 10.75 -5.38
CA LYS A 584 25.52 10.30 -5.16
C LYS A 584 25.59 8.80 -4.85
N SER A 585 24.70 8.24 -4.03
CA SER A 585 24.68 6.80 -3.80
C SER A 585 24.35 6.00 -5.06
N ILE A 586 23.47 6.52 -5.94
CA ILE A 586 23.24 5.96 -7.28
C ILE A 586 24.54 5.90 -8.09
N LEU A 587 25.31 7.00 -8.15
CA LEU A 587 26.58 7.08 -8.90
C LEU A 587 27.69 6.20 -8.29
N ASP A 588 27.91 6.31 -6.97
CA ASP A 588 28.97 5.59 -6.25
C ASP A 588 28.80 4.05 -6.33
N HIS A 589 27.54 3.57 -6.44
CA HIS A 589 27.21 2.13 -6.50
C HIS A 589 26.78 1.61 -7.89
N SER A 590 26.75 2.48 -8.91
CA SER A 590 26.33 2.10 -10.27
C SER A 590 27.29 2.62 -11.33
N PRO A 591 28.43 1.92 -11.57
CA PRO A 591 29.44 2.34 -12.55
C PRO A 591 28.93 2.38 -14.01
N GLU A 592 27.75 1.83 -14.30
CA GLU A 592 27.06 1.98 -15.58
C GLU A 592 26.30 3.32 -15.73
N VAL A 593 26.16 4.12 -14.65
CA VAL A 593 25.45 5.40 -14.63
C VAL A 593 26.43 6.55 -14.87
N GLN A 594 26.21 7.30 -15.94
CA GLN A 594 27.03 8.44 -16.35
C GLN A 594 26.58 9.75 -15.69
N ALA A 595 25.28 9.89 -15.45
CA ALA A 595 24.66 11.01 -14.73
C ALA A 595 23.30 10.58 -14.16
N THR A 596 22.84 11.27 -13.12
CA THR A 596 21.53 11.04 -12.50
C THR A 596 20.93 12.37 -12.02
N SER A 597 19.60 12.42 -11.95
CA SER A 597 18.86 13.53 -11.34
C SER A 597 17.67 13.00 -10.54
N VAL A 598 17.61 13.24 -9.23
CA VAL A 598 16.46 12.86 -8.40
C VAL A 598 15.57 14.08 -8.16
N GLN A 599 14.27 13.92 -8.45
CA GLN A 599 13.23 14.94 -8.37
C GLN A 599 12.11 14.51 -7.43
N VAL A 600 11.35 15.49 -6.92
CA VAL A 600 10.07 15.28 -6.24
C VAL A 600 8.95 15.48 -7.25
N VAL A 601 7.95 14.59 -7.24
CA VAL A 601 6.78 14.60 -8.13
C VAL A 601 5.56 14.21 -7.31
N GLY A 602 4.71 15.18 -6.98
CA GLY A 602 3.78 15.02 -5.84
C GLY A 602 4.56 14.63 -4.58
N ASP A 603 4.04 13.67 -3.82
CA ASP A 603 4.69 13.18 -2.59
C ASP A 603 5.65 12.00 -2.82
N THR A 604 6.15 11.82 -4.05
CA THR A 604 7.00 10.68 -4.45
C THR A 604 8.32 11.14 -5.09
N LEU A 605 9.39 10.38 -4.79
CA LEU A 605 10.73 10.56 -5.36
C LEU A 605 10.86 9.85 -6.71
N VAL A 606 11.42 10.54 -7.71
CA VAL A 606 11.66 10.02 -9.07
C VAL A 606 13.12 10.23 -9.47
N ALA A 607 13.83 9.16 -9.80
CA ALA A 607 15.21 9.21 -10.29
C ALA A 607 15.26 9.15 -11.82
N PHE A 608 16.00 10.06 -12.44
CA PHE A 608 16.39 10.00 -13.84
C PHE A 608 17.81 9.47 -13.95
N ILE A 609 18.07 8.54 -14.87
CA ILE A 609 19.34 7.85 -15.04
C ILE A 609 19.84 8.04 -16.47
N VAL A 610 21.14 8.27 -16.67
CA VAL A 610 21.80 8.31 -17.99
C VAL A 610 22.85 7.20 -18.05
N PRO A 611 22.93 6.39 -19.14
CA PRO A 611 22.17 6.46 -20.39
C PRO A 611 20.74 5.89 -20.31
N ASP A 612 19.99 5.97 -21.42
CA ASP A 612 18.65 5.36 -21.57
C ASP A 612 18.66 3.82 -21.58
N THR A 613 19.84 3.21 -21.70
CA THR A 613 20.05 1.75 -21.58
C THR A 613 20.39 1.28 -20.17
N ALA A 614 20.37 2.17 -19.16
CA ALA A 614 20.76 1.83 -17.79
C ALA A 614 19.72 0.91 -17.09
N PRO A 615 20.16 -0.17 -16.40
CA PRO A 615 19.29 -1.18 -15.79
C PRO A 615 18.65 -0.66 -14.50
N CYS A 616 17.57 0.12 -14.64
CA CYS A 616 16.93 0.86 -13.55
C CYS A 616 16.50 0.00 -12.35
N ASP A 617 16.00 -1.22 -12.57
CA ASP A 617 15.69 -2.16 -11.47
C ASP A 617 16.95 -2.50 -10.65
N THR A 618 18.04 -2.87 -11.32
CA THR A 618 19.31 -3.20 -10.66
C THR A 618 19.90 -2.01 -9.91
N ILE A 619 19.68 -0.79 -10.40
CA ILE A 619 20.13 0.46 -9.76
C ILE A 619 19.30 0.76 -8.51
N ARG A 620 17.96 0.61 -8.57
CA ARG A 620 17.07 0.67 -7.39
C ARG A 620 17.51 -0.34 -6.34
N ASP A 621 17.73 -1.58 -6.75
CA ASP A 621 18.02 -2.69 -5.83
C ASP A 621 19.39 -2.52 -5.15
N ARG A 622 20.39 -1.93 -5.83
CA ARG A 622 21.66 -1.53 -5.19
C ARG A 622 21.49 -0.37 -4.23
N LEU A 623 20.71 0.66 -4.61
CA LEU A 623 20.46 1.84 -3.78
C LEU A 623 19.72 1.46 -2.48
N ALA A 624 18.76 0.55 -2.54
CA ALA A 624 17.99 0.06 -1.39
C ALA A 624 18.84 -0.69 -0.34
N LEU A 625 20.07 -1.10 -0.67
CA LEU A 625 21.03 -1.66 0.28
C LEU A 625 21.77 -0.58 1.09
N ASP A 626 21.76 0.68 0.63
CA ASP A 626 22.64 1.75 1.11
C ASP A 626 21.88 2.91 1.79
N VAL A 627 20.74 3.33 1.22
CA VAL A 627 19.88 4.38 1.80
C VAL A 627 18.64 3.77 2.50
N PRO A 628 18.06 4.44 3.50
CA PRO A 628 16.79 4.01 4.11
C PRO A 628 15.66 3.90 3.08
N ALA A 629 14.69 3.01 3.32
CA ALA A 629 13.57 2.77 2.38
C ALA A 629 12.79 4.04 1.98
N TYR A 630 12.62 5.01 2.90
CA TYR A 630 11.96 6.28 2.62
C TYR A 630 12.77 7.21 1.68
N SER A 631 14.08 6.96 1.51
CA SER A 631 14.98 7.66 0.59
C SER A 631 15.14 6.97 -0.76
N VAL A 632 14.52 5.80 -0.98
CA VAL A 632 14.56 5.10 -2.27
C VAL A 632 13.53 5.74 -3.22
N PRO A 633 13.90 6.18 -4.43
CA PRO A 633 12.96 6.68 -5.43
C PRO A 633 11.93 5.62 -5.84
N GLY A 634 10.64 5.95 -5.73
CA GLY A 634 9.54 5.06 -6.10
C GLY A 634 9.45 4.82 -7.61
N ARG A 635 10.09 5.66 -8.43
CA ARG A 635 10.21 5.48 -9.89
C ARG A 635 11.62 5.81 -10.38
N PHE A 636 12.11 5.03 -11.32
CA PHE A 636 13.37 5.24 -12.04
C PHE A 636 13.08 5.38 -13.54
N LEU A 637 13.74 6.33 -14.22
CA LEU A 637 13.53 6.68 -15.63
C LEU A 637 14.88 6.81 -16.35
N ALA A 638 15.21 5.85 -17.20
CA ALA A 638 16.41 5.93 -18.05
C ALA A 638 16.19 6.95 -19.19
N VAL A 639 17.14 7.85 -19.42
CA VAL A 639 17.06 8.94 -20.40
C VAL A 639 18.41 9.18 -21.10
N LYS A 640 18.36 9.57 -22.38
CA LYS A 640 19.56 9.74 -23.23
C LYS A 640 20.54 10.81 -22.74
N ALA A 641 19.99 11.87 -22.15
CA ALA A 641 20.73 12.96 -21.53
C ALA A 641 19.82 13.70 -20.56
N LEU A 642 20.40 14.38 -19.58
CA LEU A 642 19.69 15.33 -18.73
C LEU A 642 19.84 16.75 -19.31
N PRO A 643 18.80 17.59 -19.27
CA PRO A 643 18.92 19.02 -19.55
C PRO A 643 20.09 19.66 -18.79
N LEU A 644 20.90 20.43 -19.52
CA LEU A 644 22.00 21.20 -18.94
C LEU A 644 21.66 22.70 -18.93
N ASN A 645 22.29 23.43 -18.01
CA ASN A 645 22.31 24.88 -18.00
C ASN A 645 23.49 25.42 -18.82
N GLU A 646 23.57 26.74 -18.95
CA GLU A 646 24.59 27.45 -19.73
C GLU A 646 26.04 27.18 -19.25
N ASN A 647 26.21 26.67 -18.03
CA ASN A 647 27.49 26.28 -17.44
C ASN A 647 27.77 24.76 -17.55
N GLY A 648 27.03 24.03 -18.39
CA GLY A 648 27.22 22.59 -18.63
C GLY A 648 26.84 21.67 -17.47
N LYS A 649 26.17 22.18 -16.43
CA LYS A 649 25.70 21.39 -15.27
C LYS A 649 24.23 21.02 -15.42
N ILE A 650 23.81 19.94 -14.76
CA ILE A 650 22.41 19.46 -14.77
C ILE A 650 21.48 20.59 -14.33
N ASP A 651 20.50 20.90 -15.17
CA ASP A 651 19.45 21.86 -14.92
C ASP A 651 18.24 21.12 -14.32
N HIS A 652 18.31 20.86 -13.02
CA HIS A 652 17.27 20.16 -12.28
C HIS A 652 15.87 20.82 -12.43
N GLY A 653 15.81 22.14 -12.67
CA GLY A 653 14.56 22.85 -12.95
C GLY A 653 13.97 22.48 -14.32
N LYS A 654 14.81 22.41 -15.36
CA LYS A 654 14.38 21.90 -16.68
C LYS A 654 14.06 20.39 -16.66
N VAL A 655 14.75 19.58 -15.84
CA VAL A 655 14.40 18.15 -15.64
C VAL A 655 12.97 18.04 -15.10
N HIS A 656 12.65 18.77 -14.03
CA HIS A 656 11.31 18.78 -13.44
C HIS A 656 10.24 19.32 -14.42
N ALA A 657 10.53 20.42 -15.13
CA ALA A 657 9.61 20.99 -16.12
C ALA A 657 9.39 20.08 -17.37
N GLN A 658 10.38 19.26 -17.74
CA GLN A 658 10.18 18.23 -18.77
C GLN A 658 9.27 17.09 -18.29
N LEU A 659 9.32 16.71 -17.02
CA LEU A 659 8.45 15.68 -16.46
C LEU A 659 6.97 16.13 -16.42
N GLU A 660 6.71 17.37 -16.02
CA GLU A 660 5.39 18.01 -16.13
C GLU A 660 4.84 17.93 -17.57
N ALA A 661 5.68 18.20 -18.57
CA ALA A 661 5.30 18.13 -19.98
C ALA A 661 5.11 16.69 -20.50
N LEU A 662 5.88 15.72 -19.98
CA LEU A 662 5.83 14.30 -20.35
C LEU A 662 4.72 13.52 -19.63
N SER A 663 4.05 14.11 -18.63
CA SER A 663 2.98 13.45 -17.85
C SER A 663 1.62 13.42 -18.57
N LYS A 664 1.61 13.37 -19.91
CA LYS A 664 0.44 13.08 -20.75
C LYS A 664 0.64 11.72 -21.45
N PRO A 665 -0.41 10.87 -21.54
CA PRO A 665 -0.24 9.47 -21.92
C PRO A 665 0.05 9.27 -23.42
N VAL A 666 1.17 8.61 -23.72
CA VAL A 666 1.52 8.05 -25.04
C VAL A 666 2.14 6.66 -24.85
N ARG A 667 1.99 5.77 -25.84
CA ARG A 667 2.34 4.34 -25.81
C ARG A 667 3.80 4.03 -26.15
N GLU A 668 4.29 2.91 -25.58
CA GLU A 668 5.31 1.97 -26.11
C GLU A 668 6.75 2.53 -26.33
N THR A 669 7.85 1.76 -26.33
CA THR A 669 8.10 0.32 -26.58
C THR A 669 9.08 -0.33 -25.56
N SER A 670 9.29 -1.65 -25.63
CA SER A 670 10.03 -2.47 -24.64
C SER A 670 11.45 -2.92 -25.04
N ALA A 671 12.33 -3.22 -24.07
CA ALA A 671 13.34 -4.30 -24.16
C ALA A 671 14.07 -4.67 -22.82
N VAL A 672 13.80 -5.88 -22.26
CA VAL A 672 14.77 -6.95 -21.86
C VAL A 672 16.09 -6.52 -21.13
N GLN A 673 16.45 -6.99 -19.92
CA GLN A 673 16.86 -8.40 -19.62
C GLN A 673 17.06 -8.78 -18.12
N LYS A 674 16.59 -9.98 -17.71
CA LYS A 674 17.01 -10.92 -16.60
C LYS A 674 17.79 -10.37 -15.37
N LYS A 675 17.37 -10.67 -14.12
CA LYS A 675 17.50 -11.99 -13.45
C LYS A 675 16.62 -12.16 -12.18
N GLN A 676 16.35 -13.43 -11.85
CA GLN A 676 16.12 -14.11 -10.54
C GLN A 676 16.21 -13.26 -9.23
N ASN A 677 15.39 -13.48 -8.18
CA ASN A 677 15.02 -14.80 -7.62
C ASN A 677 13.69 -14.89 -6.80
N HIS A 678 13.37 -16.10 -6.32
CA HIS A 678 12.13 -16.57 -5.68
C HIS A 678 11.67 -15.93 -4.34
N ALA A 679 10.34 -15.92 -4.10
CA ALA A 679 9.74 -16.40 -2.83
C ALA A 679 8.25 -16.82 -2.95
N HIS A 680 7.83 -17.69 -2.03
CA HIS A 680 6.59 -18.48 -1.94
C HIS A 680 5.24 -17.74 -1.89
N ALA A 681 4.13 -18.44 -2.19
CA ALA A 681 2.79 -17.87 -2.26
C ALA A 681 1.68 -18.76 -1.65
N VAL A 682 0.90 -18.20 -0.73
CA VAL A 682 -0.54 -18.52 -0.55
C VAL A 682 -1.29 -18.15 -1.84
N PRO A 683 -2.32 -18.88 -2.31
CA PRO A 683 -2.99 -18.51 -3.56
C PRO A 683 -3.82 -17.22 -3.51
N GLN A 684 -4.25 -16.74 -4.70
CA GLN A 684 -4.53 -15.31 -4.95
C GLN A 684 -5.78 -15.09 -5.80
N ASP A 685 -6.80 -15.89 -5.55
CA ASP A 685 -7.90 -16.10 -6.46
C ASP A 685 -9.20 -15.93 -5.68
N MET A 686 -10.22 -15.28 -6.26
CA MET A 686 -11.55 -14.99 -5.66
C MET A 686 -12.33 -14.14 -6.67
N PRO A 687 -13.66 -14.20 -6.85
CA PRO A 687 -14.35 -13.09 -7.53
C PRO A 687 -14.20 -11.82 -6.69
N THR A 688 -14.45 -11.93 -5.38
CA THR A 688 -14.46 -10.79 -4.45
C THR A 688 -13.06 -10.31 -4.07
N TYR A 689 -12.09 -11.17 -3.73
CA TYR A 689 -10.65 -10.84 -3.61
C TYR A 689 -9.97 -10.51 -4.94
N ARG A 690 -10.37 -10.98 -6.14
CA ARG A 690 -9.81 -10.40 -7.39
C ARG A 690 -10.45 -9.06 -7.72
N HIS A 691 -11.72 -8.83 -7.40
CA HIS A 691 -12.34 -7.51 -7.49
C HIS A 691 -11.75 -6.54 -6.45
N ILE A 692 -11.54 -6.99 -5.22
CA ILE A 692 -10.89 -6.24 -4.15
C ILE A 692 -9.40 -6.07 -4.44
N SER A 693 -8.66 -7.10 -4.86
CA SER A 693 -7.26 -6.96 -5.31
C SER A 693 -7.19 -6.00 -6.48
N ARG A 694 -8.10 -6.06 -7.45
CA ARG A 694 -8.10 -5.14 -8.60
C ARG A 694 -8.52 -3.72 -8.20
N ALA A 695 -9.45 -3.56 -7.28
CA ALA A 695 -9.77 -2.26 -6.68
C ALA A 695 -8.63 -1.73 -5.80
N LEU A 696 -7.88 -2.60 -5.11
CA LEU A 696 -6.66 -2.27 -4.38
C LEU A 696 -5.51 -1.98 -5.33
N GLU A 697 -5.41 -2.64 -6.49
CA GLU A 697 -4.44 -2.33 -7.55
C GLU A 697 -4.77 -0.97 -8.17
N GLU A 698 -6.03 -0.71 -8.48
CA GLU A 698 -6.55 0.59 -8.93
C GLU A 698 -6.28 1.67 -7.87
N LEU A 699 -6.60 1.42 -6.60
CA LEU A 699 -6.35 2.36 -5.50
C LEU A 699 -4.86 2.54 -5.20
N TRP A 700 -4.02 1.50 -5.24
CA TRP A 700 -2.56 1.61 -5.11
C TRP A 700 -1.99 2.42 -6.29
N MET A 701 -2.41 2.13 -7.53
CA MET A 701 -1.93 2.86 -8.71
C MET A 701 -2.36 4.33 -8.70
N GLN A 702 -3.57 4.64 -8.22
CA GLN A 702 -4.05 6.01 -8.02
C GLN A 702 -3.30 6.71 -6.88
N THR A 703 -3.22 6.08 -5.70
CA THR A 703 -2.65 6.67 -4.47
C THR A 703 -1.12 6.81 -4.54
N LEU A 704 -0.43 5.92 -5.26
CA LEU A 704 1.04 5.92 -5.41
C LEU A 704 1.52 6.46 -6.76
N ASN A 705 0.62 6.89 -7.65
CA ASN A 705 0.92 7.37 -9.01
C ASN A 705 1.82 6.41 -9.84
N LEU A 706 1.52 5.12 -9.77
CA LEU A 706 2.27 4.07 -10.46
C LEU A 706 1.83 3.95 -11.92
N THR A 707 2.79 4.07 -12.85
CA THR A 707 2.58 3.91 -14.31
C THR A 707 2.42 2.45 -14.76
N GLY A 708 2.37 1.51 -13.83
CA GLY A 708 2.23 0.08 -14.10
C GLY A 708 1.83 -0.66 -12.83
N LYS A 709 1.29 -1.87 -12.99
CA LYS A 709 0.82 -2.70 -11.89
C LYS A 709 2.01 -3.18 -11.03
N PRO A 710 2.03 -2.95 -9.70
CA PRO A 710 3.09 -3.46 -8.82
C PRO A 710 3.09 -4.99 -8.78
N ALA A 711 4.25 -5.60 -8.52
CA ALA A 711 4.38 -7.06 -8.59
C ALA A 711 3.71 -7.76 -7.39
N ALA A 712 3.26 -9.00 -7.59
CA ALA A 712 2.35 -9.69 -6.66
C ALA A 712 2.94 -10.02 -5.26
N GLY A 713 4.26 -9.88 -5.07
CA GLY A 713 4.93 -10.00 -3.78
C GLY A 713 5.43 -8.67 -3.21
N THR A 714 5.33 -7.58 -3.97
CA THR A 714 5.81 -6.24 -3.56
C THR A 714 4.94 -5.71 -2.43
N SER A 715 5.54 -5.35 -1.30
CA SER A 715 4.81 -4.68 -0.22
C SER A 715 4.42 -3.25 -0.61
N PHE A 716 3.43 -2.69 0.09
CA PHE A 716 2.98 -1.31 -0.12
C PHE A 716 4.13 -0.32 0.02
N PHE A 717 5.06 -0.61 0.92
CA PHE A 717 6.24 0.21 1.22
C PHE A 717 7.32 0.07 0.13
N GLU A 718 7.54 -1.12 -0.41
CA GLU A 718 8.40 -1.34 -1.60
C GLU A 718 7.81 -0.70 -2.87
N ALA A 719 6.48 -0.62 -2.97
CA ALA A 719 5.78 0.07 -4.06
C ALA A 719 5.83 1.62 -3.94
N GLY A 720 6.55 2.17 -2.95
CA GLY A 720 6.69 3.60 -2.70
C GLY A 720 5.67 4.19 -1.71
N GLY A 721 4.79 3.37 -1.17
CA GLY A 721 3.80 3.73 -0.14
C GLY A 721 4.40 3.93 1.26
N HIS A 722 3.60 4.51 2.14
CA HIS A 722 3.96 4.95 3.49
C HIS A 722 2.68 5.17 4.29
N SER A 723 2.76 5.38 5.61
CA SER A 723 1.57 5.42 6.48
C SER A 723 0.52 6.46 6.03
N ILE A 724 0.89 7.60 5.45
CA ILE A 724 -0.08 8.61 4.97
C ILE A 724 -0.87 8.07 3.75
N THR A 725 -0.19 7.59 2.71
CA THR A 725 -0.85 6.93 1.56
C THR A 725 -1.55 5.63 1.96
N LEU A 726 -1.15 4.98 3.07
CA LEU A 726 -1.88 3.85 3.64
C LEU A 726 -3.28 4.29 4.12
N VAL A 727 -3.44 5.53 4.60
CA VAL A 727 -4.76 6.08 4.96
C VAL A 727 -5.51 6.63 3.77
N GLU A 728 -4.86 7.17 2.75
CA GLU A 728 -5.55 7.50 1.50
C GLU A 728 -6.09 6.25 0.82
N LEU A 729 -5.31 5.17 0.84
CA LEU A 729 -5.74 3.82 0.48
C LEU A 729 -6.86 3.32 1.40
N HIS A 730 -6.78 3.49 2.73
CA HIS A 730 -7.82 3.07 3.68
C HIS A 730 -9.13 3.85 3.51
N LYS A 731 -9.08 5.16 3.32
CA LYS A 731 -10.22 6.02 2.98
C LYS A 731 -10.77 5.66 1.60
N GLY A 732 -9.90 5.34 0.64
CA GLY A 732 -10.26 4.80 -0.67
C GLY A 732 -11.01 3.48 -0.56
N ILE A 733 -10.52 2.55 0.26
CA ILE A 733 -11.15 1.27 0.62
C ILE A 733 -12.52 1.51 1.27
N LEU A 734 -12.60 2.31 2.33
CA LEU A 734 -13.84 2.63 3.04
C LEU A 734 -14.88 3.30 2.12
N LYS A 735 -14.44 4.11 1.15
CA LYS A 735 -15.30 4.76 0.16
C LYS A 735 -15.70 3.83 -0.99
N ARG A 736 -14.83 2.90 -1.39
CA ARG A 736 -15.08 1.88 -2.43
C ARG A 736 -15.97 0.74 -1.90
N PHE A 737 -15.89 0.47 -0.61
CA PHE A 737 -16.59 -0.59 0.10
C PHE A 737 -17.26 -0.04 1.39
N PRO A 738 -18.27 0.85 1.27
CA PRO A 738 -18.88 1.53 2.40
C PRO A 738 -19.56 0.56 3.36
N GLY A 739 -19.16 0.64 4.64
CA GLY A 739 -19.60 -0.25 5.71
C GLY A 739 -18.48 -1.12 6.30
N CYS A 740 -17.33 -1.24 5.63
CA CYS A 740 -16.20 -2.02 6.16
C CYS A 740 -15.73 -1.53 7.54
N LYS A 741 -15.50 -2.46 8.46
CA LYS A 741 -14.93 -2.18 9.81
C LYS A 741 -13.43 -2.50 9.86
N LEU A 742 -12.82 -2.66 8.70
CA LEU A 742 -11.38 -2.80 8.52
C LEU A 742 -10.69 -1.63 9.21
N SER A 743 -9.91 -1.90 10.25
CA SER A 743 -9.05 -0.88 10.84
C SER A 743 -7.83 -0.69 9.95
N LEU A 744 -7.12 0.42 10.10
CA LEU A 744 -5.88 0.61 9.35
C LEU A 744 -4.82 -0.46 9.72
N LEU A 745 -4.80 -0.90 10.99
CA LEU A 745 -3.87 -1.92 11.51
C LEU A 745 -3.83 -3.17 10.62
N ASP A 746 -5.01 -3.56 10.16
CA ASP A 746 -5.26 -4.70 9.29
C ASP A 746 -4.59 -4.57 7.91
N ILE A 747 -4.52 -3.35 7.36
CA ILE A 747 -3.94 -3.07 6.02
C ILE A 747 -2.40 -3.09 6.05
N PHE A 748 -1.80 -2.85 7.22
CA PHE A 748 -0.34 -2.87 7.41
C PHE A 748 0.18 -4.24 7.84
N GLN A 749 -0.48 -4.93 8.79
CA GLN A 749 -0.10 -6.30 9.16
C GLN A 749 -0.19 -7.24 7.96
N ALA A 750 -0.99 -6.86 6.97
CA ALA A 750 -1.16 -7.50 5.69
C ALA A 750 -0.52 -6.65 4.56
N PRO A 751 0.82 -6.47 4.48
CA PRO A 751 1.43 -5.33 3.77
C PRO A 751 1.48 -5.45 2.23
N THR A 752 0.87 -6.45 1.60
CA THR A 752 0.86 -6.64 0.13
C THR A 752 -0.57 -6.57 -0.39
N ILE A 753 -0.82 -6.18 -1.65
CA ILE A 753 -2.18 -6.18 -2.27
C ILE A 753 -2.94 -7.47 -1.95
N LYS A 754 -2.23 -8.59 -2.06
CA LYS A 754 -2.65 -9.93 -1.69
C LYS A 754 -3.15 -10.03 -0.26
N THR A 755 -2.29 -9.73 0.71
CA THR A 755 -2.67 -9.88 2.12
C THR A 755 -3.70 -8.83 2.54
N GLN A 756 -3.66 -7.60 2.00
CA GLN A 756 -4.72 -6.59 2.16
C GLN A 756 -6.06 -7.09 1.62
N ALA A 757 -6.09 -7.77 0.46
CA ALA A 757 -7.30 -8.32 -0.11
C ALA A 757 -7.86 -9.48 0.73
N SER A 758 -7.00 -10.35 1.29
CA SER A 758 -7.41 -11.35 2.28
C SER A 758 -8.02 -10.72 3.53
N ARG A 759 -7.39 -9.64 4.05
CA ARG A 759 -7.86 -9.00 5.27
C ARG A 759 -9.10 -8.11 5.06
N LEU A 760 -9.30 -7.52 3.87
CA LEU A 760 -10.58 -6.90 3.49
C LEU A 760 -11.73 -7.92 3.49
N LEU A 761 -11.49 -9.12 2.98
CA LEU A 761 -12.44 -10.24 2.97
C LEU A 761 -12.95 -10.59 4.37
N GLU A 762 -12.13 -10.38 5.40
CA GLU A 762 -12.42 -10.74 6.79
C GLU A 762 -13.18 -9.65 7.57
N ILE A 763 -13.05 -8.36 7.20
CA ILE A 763 -13.57 -7.22 8.02
C ILE A 763 -14.41 -6.20 7.22
N LEU A 764 -14.64 -6.45 5.93
CA LEU A 764 -15.96 -6.11 5.40
C LEU A 764 -16.99 -6.82 6.30
N PRO A 765 -17.96 -6.13 6.93
CA PRO A 765 -19.11 -6.87 7.39
C PRO A 765 -19.65 -7.51 6.13
N LEU A 766 -19.95 -8.80 6.20
CA LEU A 766 -20.81 -9.40 5.18
C LEU A 766 -22.24 -9.11 5.59
N SER A 767 -22.49 -7.80 5.62
CA SER A 767 -23.56 -7.20 4.84
C SER A 767 -23.76 -8.05 3.59
N ASN A 768 -24.75 -8.94 3.69
CA ASN A 768 -24.84 -10.33 3.22
C ASN A 768 -23.60 -11.00 2.63
N GLN A 769 -23.32 -12.24 2.98
CA GLN A 769 -23.54 -12.91 4.25
C GLN A 769 -22.36 -13.91 4.34
N HIS A 770 -21.68 -14.05 5.45
CA HIS A 770 -22.26 -14.49 6.69
C HIS A 770 -23.24 -15.72 6.55
N TYR A 771 -22.67 -16.92 6.46
CA TYR A 771 -22.55 -17.88 7.56
C TYR A 771 -23.47 -19.29 7.41
N ALA A 772 -23.81 -20.54 8.07
CA ALA A 772 -24.35 -21.40 9.36
C ALA A 772 -25.82 -21.82 9.81
N SER A 773 -26.22 -23.08 9.52
CA SER A 773 -27.11 -23.97 10.29
C SER A 773 -27.10 -25.39 9.65
N SER A 774 -26.37 -26.40 10.15
CA SER A 774 -26.67 -27.41 11.19
C SER A 774 -28.13 -27.91 11.27
N GLU A 775 -28.45 -29.17 11.60
CA GLU A 775 -28.34 -29.95 12.88
C GLU A 775 -28.05 -31.46 12.59
N SER A 776 -27.85 -32.47 13.47
CA SER A 776 -27.96 -32.74 14.93
C SER A 776 -27.03 -33.97 15.27
N SER A 777 -27.04 -34.81 16.35
CA SER A 777 -27.81 -35.00 17.62
C SER A 777 -27.02 -35.91 18.64
N LEU A 778 -27.42 -35.88 19.92
CA LEU A 778 -27.63 -36.98 20.92
C LEU A 778 -27.06 -38.41 20.66
N ASP A 779 -26.51 -39.19 21.60
CA ASP A 779 -26.21 -39.14 23.07
C ASP A 779 -25.15 -40.27 23.36
N ASP A 780 -24.63 -40.64 24.56
CA ASP A 780 -25.02 -40.40 25.97
C ASP A 780 -23.80 -40.31 26.97
N LYS A 781 -23.70 -41.18 28.00
CA LYS A 781 -22.76 -41.14 29.15
C LYS A 781 -21.79 -42.37 29.16
N THR A 782 -20.80 -42.57 30.05
CA THR A 782 -20.58 -42.21 31.48
C THR A 782 -19.09 -42.38 31.85
N ASP A 783 -18.63 -41.67 32.91
CA ASP A 783 -17.58 -42.06 33.89
C ASP A 783 -16.13 -42.38 33.38
N SER A 784 -15.06 -42.35 34.19
CA SER A 784 -14.72 -41.64 35.45
C SER A 784 -13.21 -41.84 35.73
N ASP A 785 -12.53 -40.83 36.27
CA ASP A 785 -11.11 -40.86 36.73
C ASP A 785 -10.04 -41.24 35.67
N GLY A 786 -8.76 -40.89 35.79
CA GLY A 786 -8.12 -40.01 36.76
C GLY A 786 -6.77 -40.54 37.24
N ASP A 787 -5.66 -40.19 36.58
CA ASP A 787 -4.33 -40.14 37.22
C ASP A 787 -3.28 -39.34 36.42
N THR A 788 -2.12 -39.05 37.02
CA THR A 788 -1.16 -38.03 36.53
C THR A 788 0.25 -38.53 36.14
N VAL A 789 0.77 -38.01 35.00
CA VAL A 789 2.19 -37.56 34.79
C VAL A 789 3.31 -38.64 34.72
N PRO A 790 4.37 -38.52 33.85
CA PRO A 790 4.53 -37.85 32.54
C PRO A 790 5.32 -38.73 31.50
N THR A 791 6.02 -38.10 30.53
CA THR A 791 6.98 -38.67 29.53
C THR A 791 6.37 -39.55 28.42
N SER A 792 6.97 -39.68 27.22
CA SER A 792 8.29 -39.27 26.71
C SER A 792 8.25 -38.71 25.27
N LEU A 793 9.29 -37.99 24.84
CA LEU A 793 9.60 -37.91 23.40
C LEU A 793 10.18 -39.25 22.94
N GLU A 794 9.64 -39.85 21.87
CA GLU A 794 10.34 -40.04 20.58
C GLU A 794 9.63 -41.04 19.63
N SER A 795 9.77 -40.80 18.34
CA SER A 795 9.72 -41.81 17.25
C SER A 795 8.44 -42.65 17.04
N SER A 796 7.45 -42.04 16.39
CA SER A 796 7.05 -42.59 15.08
C SER A 796 6.63 -41.45 14.14
N LEU A 797 7.28 -41.35 12.98
CA LEU A 797 6.86 -40.45 11.91
C LEU A 797 5.74 -41.13 11.14
N ASN A 798 4.49 -40.70 11.36
CA ASN A 798 3.35 -41.28 10.69
C ASN A 798 3.36 -40.84 9.21
N LEU A 799 3.61 -41.78 8.29
CA LEU A 799 3.78 -41.50 6.86
C LEU A 799 2.52 -40.93 6.17
N ASP A 800 1.39 -40.91 6.87
CA ASP A 800 0.11 -40.37 6.42
C ASP A 800 -0.14 -38.91 6.85
N ASP A 801 0.67 -38.31 7.73
CA ASP A 801 0.44 -36.95 8.30
C ASP A 801 0.57 -35.80 7.27
N ASN A 802 0.90 -36.11 6.01
CA ASN A 802 0.92 -35.17 4.89
C ASN A 802 -0.09 -35.50 3.77
N LYS A 803 -0.97 -36.49 3.98
CA LYS A 803 -1.94 -36.99 3.00
C LYS A 803 -3.36 -36.63 3.39
N PHE A 804 -4.24 -36.45 2.41
CA PHE A 804 -5.63 -36.04 2.64
C PHE A 804 -6.61 -36.94 1.89
N ALA A 805 -7.68 -37.36 2.55
CA ALA A 805 -8.76 -38.16 1.97
C ALA A 805 -9.88 -37.26 1.46
N ILE A 806 -10.43 -37.58 0.28
CA ILE A 806 -11.73 -37.09 -0.18
C ILE A 806 -12.78 -38.06 0.35
N VAL A 807 -13.67 -37.58 1.22
CA VAL A 807 -14.60 -38.40 2.02
C VAL A 807 -16.08 -38.20 1.69
N GLY A 808 -16.43 -37.12 0.99
CA GLY A 808 -17.77 -36.91 0.44
C GLY A 808 -17.72 -36.04 -0.82
N LEU A 809 -18.71 -36.18 -1.69
CA LEU A 809 -18.68 -35.63 -3.05
C LEU A 809 -20.09 -35.39 -3.61
N ALA A 810 -20.39 -34.16 -4.06
CA ALA A 810 -21.67 -33.80 -4.68
C ALA A 810 -21.51 -32.78 -5.82
N GLY A 811 -22.55 -32.63 -6.65
CA GLY A 811 -22.58 -31.63 -7.71
C GLY A 811 -23.79 -31.70 -8.63
N HIS A 812 -23.90 -30.67 -9.48
CA HIS A 812 -24.82 -30.54 -10.61
C HIS A 812 -23.98 -30.14 -11.84
N PHE A 813 -24.22 -30.78 -12.98
CA PHE A 813 -23.37 -30.63 -14.18
C PHE A 813 -24.23 -30.53 -15.45
N PRO A 814 -23.67 -30.18 -16.63
CA PRO A 814 -24.48 -30.04 -17.84
C PRO A 814 -25.21 -31.34 -18.20
N LYS A 815 -26.55 -31.25 -18.27
CA LYS A 815 -27.50 -32.38 -18.36
C LYS A 815 -27.47 -33.45 -17.24
N ALA A 816 -26.85 -33.19 -16.09
CA ALA A 816 -26.83 -34.12 -14.95
C ALA A 816 -27.25 -33.46 -13.63
N VAL A 817 -28.29 -33.98 -12.97
CA VAL A 817 -28.78 -33.49 -11.67
C VAL A 817 -27.99 -34.03 -10.49
N ASP A 818 -27.10 -35.00 -10.67
CA ASP A 818 -26.18 -35.46 -9.62
C ASP A 818 -24.84 -36.00 -10.17
N VAL A 819 -24.02 -36.55 -9.26
CA VAL A 819 -22.71 -37.15 -9.55
C VAL A 819 -22.80 -38.54 -10.19
N ASN A 820 -23.94 -39.21 -10.08
CA ASN A 820 -24.20 -40.52 -10.69
C ASN A 820 -24.58 -40.37 -12.17
N GLU A 821 -25.46 -39.41 -12.50
CA GLU A 821 -25.78 -39.05 -13.89
C GLU A 821 -24.55 -38.48 -14.62
N PHE A 822 -23.75 -37.66 -13.94
CA PHE A 822 -22.46 -37.19 -14.45
C PHE A 822 -21.53 -38.35 -14.82
N TRP A 823 -21.47 -39.38 -13.97
CA TRP A 823 -20.70 -40.60 -14.25
C TRP A 823 -21.30 -41.40 -15.42
N GLN A 824 -22.62 -41.54 -15.51
CA GLN A 824 -23.29 -42.20 -16.63
C GLN A 824 -22.99 -41.50 -17.98
N ILE A 825 -23.14 -40.18 -18.05
CA ILE A 825 -22.83 -39.40 -19.27
C ILE A 825 -21.38 -39.63 -19.75
N LEU A 826 -20.42 -39.67 -18.82
CA LEU A 826 -19.01 -39.96 -19.12
C LEU A 826 -18.80 -41.39 -19.64
N VAL A 827 -19.42 -42.39 -19.00
CA VAL A 827 -19.25 -43.81 -19.34
C VAL A 827 -19.95 -44.16 -20.66
N GLU A 828 -21.07 -43.51 -20.97
CA GLU A 828 -21.85 -43.70 -22.20
C GLU A 828 -21.35 -42.85 -23.39
N GLY A 829 -20.34 -41.99 -23.20
CA GLY A 829 -19.81 -41.11 -24.27
C GLY A 829 -20.78 -40.01 -24.75
N LYS A 830 -21.84 -39.74 -23.97
CA LYS A 830 -22.82 -38.68 -24.24
C LYS A 830 -22.16 -37.29 -24.10
N THR A 831 -22.91 -36.22 -24.34
CA THR A 831 -22.43 -34.85 -24.12
C THR A 831 -23.46 -34.03 -23.34
N GLY A 832 -22.98 -33.26 -22.37
CA GLY A 832 -23.75 -32.27 -21.63
C GLY A 832 -23.94 -30.94 -22.39
N ILE A 833 -23.19 -30.72 -23.48
CA ILE A 833 -23.38 -29.57 -24.38
C ILE A 833 -24.69 -29.73 -25.15
N SER A 834 -25.44 -28.64 -25.30
CA SER A 834 -26.73 -28.60 -26.00
C SER A 834 -26.74 -27.50 -27.07
N THR A 835 -27.42 -27.72 -28.19
CA THR A 835 -27.84 -26.62 -29.09
C THR A 835 -29.13 -26.00 -28.54
N HIS A 836 -29.20 -24.67 -28.52
CA HIS A 836 -30.37 -23.93 -28.07
C HIS A 836 -30.94 -23.11 -29.25
N GLU A 837 -31.81 -23.71 -30.05
CA GLU A 837 -32.41 -23.06 -31.24
C GLU A 837 -33.11 -21.74 -30.92
N SER A 838 -33.72 -21.65 -29.73
CA SER A 838 -34.40 -20.44 -29.22
C SER A 838 -33.45 -19.35 -28.69
N ALA A 839 -32.13 -19.55 -28.71
CA ALA A 839 -31.16 -18.55 -28.27
C ALA A 839 -31.22 -17.30 -29.16
N VAL A 840 -31.45 -16.13 -28.56
CA VAL A 840 -31.52 -14.86 -29.29
C VAL A 840 -30.10 -14.34 -29.53
N THR A 841 -29.76 -14.07 -30.79
CA THR A 841 -28.49 -13.45 -31.17
C THR A 841 -28.42 -12.02 -30.60
N PRO A 842 -27.34 -11.61 -29.90
CA PRO A 842 -27.17 -10.25 -29.41
C PRO A 842 -27.25 -9.19 -30.53
N SER A 843 -27.73 -8.00 -30.19
CA SER A 843 -27.99 -6.91 -31.15
C SER A 843 -26.79 -5.98 -31.40
N ASP A 844 -25.71 -6.17 -30.63
CA ASP A 844 -24.60 -5.25 -30.41
C ASP A 844 -23.23 -5.85 -30.81
N MET A 845 -23.25 -6.90 -31.64
CA MET A 845 -22.06 -7.59 -32.14
C MET A 845 -21.26 -6.79 -33.17
N ALA A 846 -19.94 -7.02 -33.21
CA ALA A 846 -19.02 -6.48 -34.22
C ALA A 846 -19.05 -7.26 -35.55
N GLU A 847 -18.46 -6.68 -36.61
CA GLU A 847 -18.48 -7.26 -37.97
C GLU A 847 -17.72 -8.60 -38.11
N ASP A 848 -16.79 -8.90 -37.19
CA ASP A 848 -15.98 -10.13 -37.17
C ASP A 848 -16.41 -11.15 -36.08
N GLU A 849 -17.49 -10.87 -35.35
CA GLU A 849 -18.03 -11.73 -34.31
C GLU A 849 -19.13 -12.68 -34.83
N ILE A 850 -19.20 -13.88 -34.23
CA ILE A 850 -20.24 -14.88 -34.49
C ILE A 850 -20.89 -15.36 -33.19
N PHE A 851 -22.20 -15.61 -33.23
CA PHE A 851 -22.97 -16.12 -32.08
C PHE A 851 -23.24 -17.61 -32.25
N VAL A 852 -22.62 -18.42 -31.39
CA VAL A 852 -22.71 -19.88 -31.40
C VAL A 852 -23.79 -20.31 -30.41
N ARG A 853 -24.88 -20.90 -30.91
CA ARG A 853 -26.06 -21.33 -30.12
C ARG A 853 -25.85 -22.66 -29.39
N ARG A 854 -24.66 -22.89 -28.84
CA ARG A 854 -24.32 -24.12 -28.11
C ARG A 854 -23.76 -23.78 -26.73
N TYR A 855 -24.24 -24.48 -25.70
CA TYR A 855 -23.87 -24.20 -24.31
C TYR A 855 -23.96 -25.48 -23.45
N GLY A 856 -23.07 -25.63 -22.47
CA GLY A 856 -23.18 -26.67 -21.45
C GLY A 856 -24.14 -26.25 -20.34
N SER A 857 -25.44 -26.21 -20.61
CA SER A 857 -26.45 -25.75 -19.65
C SER A 857 -26.71 -26.76 -18.54
N LEU A 858 -26.80 -26.28 -17.29
CA LEU A 858 -27.39 -27.07 -16.20
C LEU A 858 -28.86 -27.40 -16.52
N PRO A 859 -29.38 -28.58 -16.09
CA PRO A 859 -30.81 -28.87 -16.13
C PRO A 859 -31.64 -27.85 -15.32
N GLU A 860 -32.98 -27.98 -15.35
CA GLU A 860 -33.86 -27.16 -14.52
C GLU A 860 -33.44 -27.25 -13.05
N LEU A 861 -33.29 -26.10 -12.42
CA LEU A 861 -32.72 -26.01 -11.08
C LEU A 861 -33.74 -26.55 -10.06
N PRO A 862 -33.34 -27.44 -9.14
CA PRO A 862 -34.26 -27.97 -8.14
C PRO A 862 -34.80 -26.82 -7.28
N ALA A 863 -36.11 -26.84 -7.00
CA ALA A 863 -36.74 -25.81 -6.18
C ALA A 863 -36.04 -25.70 -4.82
N LEU A 864 -35.45 -24.53 -4.58
CA LEU A 864 -34.70 -24.25 -3.36
C LEU A 864 -35.68 -23.88 -2.26
N ASP A 865 -35.81 -24.72 -1.23
CA ASP A 865 -36.51 -24.34 0.00
C ASP A 865 -35.69 -23.29 0.75
N VAL A 866 -35.97 -22.02 0.47
CA VAL A 866 -35.36 -20.87 1.13
C VAL A 866 -35.73 -20.81 2.62
N SER A 867 -36.89 -21.36 3.01
CA SER A 867 -37.37 -21.32 4.40
C SER A 867 -36.53 -22.22 5.32
N ALA A 868 -36.09 -23.38 4.81
CA ALA A 868 -35.15 -24.28 5.50
C ALA A 868 -33.82 -23.58 5.88
N TRP A 869 -33.43 -22.53 5.14
CA TRP A 869 -32.22 -21.74 5.38
C TRP A 869 -32.48 -20.43 6.13
N ASN A 870 -33.64 -20.27 6.79
CA ASN A 870 -34.05 -19.00 7.41
C ASN A 870 -33.92 -17.81 6.43
N MET A 871 -34.48 -17.93 5.23
CA MET A 871 -34.47 -16.93 4.17
C MET A 871 -35.87 -16.78 3.55
N THR A 872 -36.25 -15.55 3.21
CA THR A 872 -37.47 -15.23 2.47
C THR A 872 -37.25 -15.31 0.96
N GLN A 873 -38.32 -15.51 0.18
CA GLN A 873 -38.20 -15.54 -1.28
C GLN A 873 -37.62 -14.22 -1.85
N GLU A 874 -38.05 -13.07 -1.31
CA GLU A 874 -37.53 -11.74 -1.69
C GLU A 874 -36.01 -11.61 -1.44
N GLU A 875 -35.48 -12.22 -0.38
CA GLU A 875 -34.04 -12.27 -0.13
C GLU A 875 -33.30 -13.20 -1.11
N ALA A 876 -33.92 -14.30 -1.53
CA ALA A 876 -33.35 -15.24 -2.48
C ALA A 876 -33.30 -14.65 -3.91
N ASP A 877 -34.38 -14.00 -4.34
CA ASP A 877 -34.50 -13.39 -5.68
C ASP A 877 -33.50 -12.22 -5.89
N LEU A 878 -33.06 -11.58 -4.80
CA LEU A 878 -32.05 -10.51 -4.81
C LEU A 878 -30.60 -11.01 -4.74
N MET A 879 -30.37 -12.31 -4.54
CA MET A 879 -29.03 -12.90 -4.42
C MET A 879 -28.55 -13.55 -5.71
N ASP A 880 -27.22 -13.72 -5.84
CA ASP A 880 -26.60 -14.52 -6.90
C ASP A 880 -27.07 -15.98 -6.82
N PRO A 881 -27.75 -16.52 -7.85
CA PRO A 881 -28.28 -17.89 -7.81
C PRO A 881 -27.19 -18.96 -7.64
N GLN A 882 -25.94 -18.67 -8.04
CA GLN A 882 -24.80 -19.57 -7.78
C GLN A 882 -24.66 -19.91 -6.29
N LYS A 883 -25.01 -18.96 -5.40
CA LYS A 883 -24.85 -19.08 -3.94
C LYS A 883 -25.85 -20.05 -3.34
N LEU A 884 -27.11 -19.99 -3.78
CA LEU A 884 -28.15 -20.91 -3.35
C LEU A 884 -27.92 -22.33 -3.91
N LEU A 885 -27.45 -22.43 -5.15
CA LEU A 885 -27.07 -23.70 -5.76
C LEU A 885 -25.87 -24.36 -5.07
N PHE A 886 -24.83 -23.59 -4.75
CA PHE A 886 -23.70 -24.12 -3.98
C PHE A 886 -24.09 -24.48 -2.56
N LEU A 887 -24.94 -23.71 -1.89
CA LEU A 887 -25.46 -24.02 -0.55
C LEU A 887 -26.12 -25.42 -0.53
N SER A 888 -26.95 -25.71 -1.53
CA SER A 888 -27.57 -27.03 -1.74
C SER A 888 -26.53 -28.14 -1.99
N VAL A 889 -25.55 -27.91 -2.86
CA VAL A 889 -24.49 -28.89 -3.18
C VAL A 889 -23.54 -29.13 -2.00
N ALA A 890 -23.20 -28.09 -1.23
CA ALA A 890 -22.39 -28.17 -0.02
C ALA A 890 -23.08 -28.99 1.07
N SER A 891 -24.38 -28.78 1.29
CA SER A 891 -25.17 -29.59 2.23
C SER A 891 -25.21 -31.07 1.80
N LYS A 892 -25.31 -31.36 0.49
CA LYS A 892 -25.25 -32.73 -0.04
C LYS A 892 -23.86 -33.36 0.14
N ALA A 893 -22.78 -32.62 -0.08
CA ALA A 893 -21.42 -33.14 0.07
C ALA A 893 -21.05 -33.45 1.53
N LEU A 894 -21.54 -32.65 2.50
CA LEU A 894 -21.40 -32.93 3.93
C LEU A 894 -22.22 -34.16 4.37
N ALA A 895 -23.40 -34.36 3.78
CA ALA A 895 -24.23 -35.55 4.02
C ALA A 895 -23.61 -36.84 3.41
N ASP A 896 -23.03 -36.77 2.21
CA ASP A 896 -22.30 -37.89 1.58
C ASP A 896 -21.00 -38.24 2.33
N ALA A 897 -20.42 -37.28 3.08
CA ALA A 897 -19.32 -37.51 4.00
C ALA A 897 -19.74 -38.04 5.38
N GLU A 898 -21.05 -38.23 5.62
CA GLU A 898 -21.65 -38.61 6.92
C GLU A 898 -21.27 -37.68 8.10
N ILE A 899 -20.88 -36.43 7.84
CA ILE A 899 -20.43 -35.51 8.89
C ILE A 899 -21.62 -34.79 9.53
N PRO A 900 -21.94 -35.04 10.82
CA PRO A 900 -22.99 -34.30 11.52
C PRO A 900 -22.53 -32.87 11.80
N ILE A 901 -23.48 -31.94 11.71
CA ILE A 901 -23.22 -30.49 11.85
C ILE A 901 -24.18 -29.97 12.92
N ALA A 902 -23.71 -29.56 14.11
CA ALA A 902 -24.58 -29.23 15.27
C ALA A 902 -25.01 -27.75 15.33
N LYS A 903 -26.25 -27.41 15.76
CA LYS A 903 -26.72 -26.01 15.97
C LYS A 903 -26.30 -25.52 17.35
N GLY A 904 -26.09 -24.22 17.48
CA GLY A 904 -25.59 -23.57 18.72
C GLY A 904 -24.13 -23.87 19.04
N VAL A 905 -23.55 -24.96 18.51
CA VAL A 905 -22.16 -25.35 18.69
C VAL A 905 -21.34 -25.00 17.43
N PRO A 906 -20.14 -24.41 17.55
CA PRO A 906 -19.20 -24.23 16.43
C PRO A 906 -18.72 -25.58 15.88
N ASN A 907 -18.90 -25.85 14.58
CA ASN A 907 -18.26 -26.99 13.92
C ASN A 907 -17.06 -26.45 13.10
N PRO A 908 -15.80 -26.79 13.43
CA PRO A 908 -14.61 -26.14 12.89
C PRO A 908 -14.23 -26.59 11.47
N ILE A 909 -15.20 -26.61 10.56
CA ILE A 909 -15.00 -27.01 9.16
C ILE A 909 -14.61 -25.79 8.33
N GLY A 910 -13.50 -25.88 7.57
CA GLY A 910 -13.11 -24.82 6.64
C GLY A 910 -13.89 -24.87 5.32
N VAL A 911 -14.01 -23.74 4.60
CA VAL A 911 -14.86 -23.62 3.39
C VAL A 911 -14.15 -22.91 2.25
N PHE A 912 -13.73 -23.65 1.23
CA PHE A 912 -12.85 -23.16 0.17
C PHE A 912 -13.47 -23.34 -1.23
N VAL A 913 -13.99 -22.28 -1.86
CA VAL A 913 -14.96 -22.43 -2.98
C VAL A 913 -14.54 -21.68 -4.24
N GLY A 914 -14.07 -22.36 -5.28
CA GLY A 914 -13.94 -21.78 -6.62
C GLY A 914 -15.30 -21.24 -7.12
N ALA A 915 -15.36 -20.02 -7.66
CA ALA A 915 -16.58 -19.39 -8.17
C ALA A 915 -16.31 -18.49 -9.38
N ALA A 916 -17.22 -18.47 -10.35
CA ALA A 916 -17.17 -17.60 -11.53
C ALA A 916 -17.56 -16.14 -11.20
N HIS A 917 -17.78 -15.31 -12.23
CA HIS A 917 -18.35 -13.96 -12.05
C HIS A 917 -19.87 -14.01 -11.73
N ASN A 918 -20.39 -13.02 -11.01
CA ASN A 918 -21.82 -12.89 -10.72
C ASN A 918 -22.53 -12.19 -11.89
N THR A 919 -22.76 -12.93 -12.97
CA THR A 919 -23.41 -12.42 -14.19
C THR A 919 -24.88 -12.02 -13.99
N HIS A 920 -25.54 -12.51 -12.93
CA HIS A 920 -26.93 -12.14 -12.60
C HIS A 920 -27.09 -10.62 -12.39
N LYS A 921 -26.02 -9.92 -11.98
CA LYS A 921 -26.01 -8.46 -11.79
C LYS A 921 -25.80 -7.66 -13.07
N ASP A 922 -25.38 -8.30 -14.16
CA ASP A 922 -25.17 -7.65 -15.45
C ASP A 922 -26.47 -7.57 -16.28
N VAL A 923 -27.58 -8.15 -15.78
CA VAL A 923 -28.91 -8.12 -16.40
C VAL A 923 -29.47 -6.67 -16.42
N PRO A 924 -29.69 -6.06 -17.61
CA PRO A 924 -30.25 -4.73 -17.69
C PRO A 924 -31.71 -4.70 -17.19
N GLY A 925 -32.03 -3.78 -16.28
CA GLY A 925 -33.40 -3.54 -15.82
C GLY A 925 -33.84 -4.33 -14.58
N MET A 926 -32.94 -5.00 -13.85
CA MET A 926 -33.28 -5.61 -12.56
C MET A 926 -33.80 -4.56 -11.57
N ALA A 927 -35.10 -4.57 -11.29
CA ALA A 927 -35.78 -3.53 -10.53
C ALA A 927 -35.57 -3.67 -9.01
N ILE A 928 -34.50 -3.06 -8.49
CA ILE A 928 -34.27 -2.96 -7.04
C ILE A 928 -35.42 -2.16 -6.41
N PRO A 929 -36.16 -2.70 -5.42
CA PRO A 929 -37.29 -2.01 -4.80
C PRO A 929 -36.88 -0.65 -4.22
N THR A 930 -37.46 0.43 -4.76
CA THR A 930 -37.16 1.81 -4.36
C THR A 930 -37.51 2.10 -2.90
N ASP A 931 -38.56 1.46 -2.41
CA ASP A 931 -39.32 1.92 -1.25
C ASP A 931 -38.77 1.39 0.08
N SER A 932 -37.82 0.45 0.02
CA SER A 932 -37.20 -0.19 1.17
C SER A 932 -35.69 0.09 1.21
N PHE A 933 -35.25 0.84 2.24
CA PHE A 933 -33.81 0.98 2.54
C PHE A 933 -33.19 -0.40 2.81
N GLN A 934 -33.93 -1.34 3.41
CA GLN A 934 -33.41 -2.67 3.67
C GLN A 934 -33.19 -3.49 2.40
N ALA A 935 -34.03 -3.39 1.37
CA ALA A 935 -33.81 -4.09 0.09
C ALA A 935 -32.59 -3.50 -0.64
N ARG A 936 -32.51 -2.16 -0.75
CA ARG A 936 -31.33 -1.48 -1.34
C ARG A 936 -30.04 -1.74 -0.58
N HIS A 937 -30.09 -1.84 0.74
CA HIS A 937 -29.00 -2.38 1.54
C HIS A 937 -28.73 -3.82 1.07
N ARG A 938 -29.66 -4.77 1.28
CA ARG A 938 -29.50 -6.22 1.02
C ARG A 938 -28.98 -6.60 -0.39
N GLY A 939 -29.15 -5.76 -1.42
CA GLY A 939 -28.54 -5.95 -2.75
C GLY A 939 -27.10 -5.40 -2.93
N LEU A 940 -26.73 -4.30 -2.24
CA LEU A 940 -25.33 -3.84 -2.10
C LEU A 940 -24.49 -4.85 -1.32
N LEU A 941 -25.15 -5.44 -0.32
CA LEU A 941 -24.69 -6.43 0.64
C LEU A 941 -24.41 -7.83 0.01
N ASP A 942 -23.76 -8.00 -1.15
CA ASP A 942 -23.78 -9.32 -1.84
C ASP A 942 -22.59 -10.28 -1.53
N PRO A 943 -22.83 -11.53 -1.05
CA PRO A 943 -21.77 -12.34 -0.44
C PRO A 943 -20.62 -12.84 -1.33
N PRO A 944 -19.44 -13.11 -0.74
CA PRO A 944 -18.64 -14.27 -1.12
C PRO A 944 -19.31 -15.58 -0.67
N ILE A 945 -19.39 -16.53 -1.60
CA ILE A 945 -20.17 -17.78 -1.48
C ILE A 945 -19.70 -18.75 -0.39
N SER A 946 -18.38 -18.85 -0.17
CA SER A 946 -17.79 -19.64 0.93
C SER A 946 -18.19 -19.08 2.28
N THR A 947 -18.20 -17.75 2.42
CA THR A 947 -18.60 -17.13 3.66
C THR A 947 -20.08 -17.27 3.88
N PHE A 948 -20.93 -17.33 2.84
CA PHE A 948 -22.37 -17.66 2.92
C PHE A 948 -22.67 -19.11 3.43
N THR A 949 -21.72 -19.73 4.18
CA THR A 949 -21.76 -21.12 4.65
C THR A 949 -21.53 -21.39 6.22
N ALA A 950 -21.10 -20.47 7.17
CA ALA A 950 -21.24 -20.48 8.75
C ALA A 950 -22.07 -19.50 9.88
N TYR A 951 -23.38 -18.92 10.12
CA TYR A 951 -24.89 -18.48 9.75
C TYR A 951 -26.16 -19.09 8.86
N LYS A 952 -26.14 -19.61 7.59
CA LYS A 952 -26.80 -20.75 6.81
C LYS A 952 -26.36 -22.29 6.79
N LEU A 953 -25.09 -22.85 6.72
CA LEU A 953 -24.77 -24.35 6.91
C LEU A 953 -23.95 -24.90 8.14
N ASN A 954 -22.95 -24.23 8.70
CA ASN A 954 -22.32 -24.37 10.04
C ASN A 954 -20.89 -24.85 10.16
N LEU A 955 -19.99 -24.01 9.65
CA LEU A 955 -18.61 -24.34 9.34
C LEU A 955 -17.69 -23.20 9.85
N THR A 956 -17.47 -23.10 11.16
CA THR A 956 -16.74 -21.99 11.82
C THR A 956 -15.22 -22.04 11.63
N GLY A 957 -14.73 -22.75 10.60
CA GLY A 957 -13.33 -22.77 10.20
C GLY A 957 -12.94 -21.63 9.26
N PRO A 958 -11.68 -21.63 8.78
CA PRO A 958 -11.22 -20.67 7.78
C PRO A 958 -12.01 -20.82 6.47
N ASN A 959 -12.41 -19.71 5.85
CA ASN A 959 -13.18 -19.74 4.60
C ASN A 959 -12.65 -18.74 3.57
N ALA A 960 -12.61 -19.17 2.30
CA ALA A 960 -12.23 -18.34 1.16
C ALA A 960 -12.87 -18.87 -0.12
N THR A 961 -13.61 -18.03 -0.84
CA THR A 961 -14.03 -18.33 -2.22
C THR A 961 -12.86 -18.02 -3.13
N LEU A 962 -12.60 -18.76 -4.19
CA LEU A 962 -11.51 -18.48 -5.11
C LEU A 962 -11.98 -18.31 -6.56
N ASN A 963 -11.17 -17.69 -7.41
CA ASN A 963 -11.35 -17.53 -8.85
C ASN A 963 -10.00 -17.28 -9.52
N THR A 964 -9.45 -18.27 -10.22
CA THR A 964 -8.24 -18.26 -11.05
C THR A 964 -8.59 -18.32 -12.55
N ALA A 965 -9.86 -18.07 -12.90
CA ALA A 965 -10.53 -18.69 -14.05
C ALA A 965 -10.44 -20.23 -13.97
N CYS A 966 -9.90 -20.92 -14.97
CA CYS A 966 -10.07 -22.36 -15.12
C CYS A 966 -9.50 -23.28 -14.01
N SER A 967 -8.64 -22.79 -13.13
CA SER A 967 -8.03 -23.57 -12.03
C SER A 967 -8.62 -23.27 -10.64
N SER A 968 -9.58 -22.36 -10.53
CA SER A 968 -10.14 -21.82 -9.26
C SER A 968 -10.35 -22.83 -8.14
N SER A 969 -11.04 -23.93 -8.44
CA SER A 969 -11.44 -24.91 -7.43
C SER A 969 -10.32 -25.90 -7.06
N LEU A 970 -9.31 -26.12 -7.92
CA LEU A 970 -8.07 -26.83 -7.55
C LEU A 970 -7.14 -25.94 -6.73
N VAL A 971 -7.15 -24.63 -6.99
CA VAL A 971 -6.51 -23.66 -6.11
C VAL A 971 -7.22 -23.61 -4.74
N ALA A 972 -8.54 -23.79 -4.72
CA ALA A 972 -9.31 -23.89 -3.46
C ALA A 972 -8.93 -25.14 -2.67
N LEU A 973 -8.69 -26.26 -3.36
CA LEU A 973 -8.13 -27.46 -2.75
C LEU A 973 -6.72 -27.23 -2.18
N GLN A 974 -5.87 -26.43 -2.83
CA GLN A 974 -4.55 -26.07 -2.30
C GLN A 974 -4.63 -25.18 -1.04
N HIS A 975 -5.63 -24.30 -0.92
CA HIS A 975 -5.91 -23.60 0.35
C HIS A 975 -6.37 -24.59 1.42
N ALA A 976 -7.38 -25.42 1.13
CA ALA A 976 -7.93 -26.40 2.07
C ALA A 976 -6.85 -27.35 2.62
N VAL A 977 -6.01 -27.91 1.75
CA VAL A 977 -4.86 -28.77 2.12
C VAL A 977 -3.80 -28.02 2.92
N SER A 978 -3.68 -26.69 2.78
CA SER A 978 -2.78 -25.89 3.63
C SER A 978 -3.39 -25.67 5.02
N ALA A 979 -4.66 -25.29 5.11
CA ALA A 979 -5.37 -25.07 6.38
C ALA A 979 -5.49 -26.35 7.22
N LEU A 980 -5.82 -27.49 6.58
CA LEU A 980 -5.82 -28.82 7.20
C LEU A 980 -4.42 -29.20 7.73
N ARG A 981 -3.34 -28.87 7.01
CA ARG A 981 -1.95 -29.12 7.45
C ARG A 981 -1.51 -28.19 8.59
N ALA A 982 -1.99 -26.94 8.59
CA ALA A 982 -1.70 -25.96 9.63
C ALA A 982 -2.48 -26.21 10.95
N GLY A 983 -3.48 -27.09 10.93
CA GLY A 983 -4.35 -27.35 12.08
C GLY A 983 -5.46 -26.31 12.27
N GLU A 984 -5.68 -25.43 11.29
CA GLU A 984 -6.73 -24.39 11.33
C GLU A 984 -8.15 -24.98 11.28
N CYS A 985 -8.29 -26.20 10.74
CA CYS A 985 -9.52 -26.99 10.74
C CYS A 985 -9.21 -28.49 10.60
N PRO A 986 -9.93 -29.40 11.29
CA PRO A 986 -9.83 -30.85 11.06
C PRO A 986 -10.52 -31.35 9.79
N VAL A 987 -11.42 -30.55 9.19
CA VAL A 987 -12.22 -30.88 8.00
C VAL A 987 -12.28 -29.65 7.10
N ALA A 988 -12.25 -29.83 5.78
CA ALA A 988 -12.48 -28.76 4.82
C ALA A 988 -13.49 -29.17 3.74
N LEU A 989 -14.53 -28.36 3.57
CA LEU A 989 -15.43 -28.37 2.42
C LEU A 989 -14.78 -27.57 1.28
N VAL A 990 -14.64 -28.17 0.10
CA VAL A 990 -13.98 -27.55 -1.06
C VAL A 990 -14.94 -27.53 -2.26
N GLY A 991 -15.13 -26.38 -2.88
CA GLY A 991 -16.18 -26.12 -3.87
C GLY A 991 -15.70 -25.57 -5.22
N GLY A 992 -16.58 -25.63 -6.21
CA GLY A 992 -16.40 -25.08 -7.56
C GLY A 992 -17.76 -24.76 -8.18
N VAL A 993 -18.01 -23.51 -8.55
CA VAL A 993 -19.26 -23.07 -9.18
C VAL A 993 -19.02 -22.12 -10.37
N THR A 994 -19.82 -22.31 -11.41
CA THR A 994 -19.95 -21.42 -12.57
C THR A 994 -21.38 -21.55 -13.05
N VAL A 995 -22.19 -20.49 -13.05
CA VAL A 995 -23.51 -20.49 -13.70
C VAL A 995 -23.76 -19.13 -14.35
N ALA A 996 -24.14 -19.11 -15.63
CA ALA A 996 -24.42 -17.87 -16.35
C ALA A 996 -25.89 -17.42 -16.23
N PHE A 997 -26.08 -16.13 -15.94
CA PHE A 997 -27.37 -15.46 -15.96
C PHE A 997 -27.25 -14.13 -16.74
N PRO A 998 -28.21 -13.77 -17.62
CA PRO A 998 -29.36 -14.57 -18.03
C PRO A 998 -28.90 -15.74 -18.91
N ARG A 999 -29.63 -16.87 -18.91
CA ARG A 999 -29.26 -18.04 -19.72
C ARG A 999 -29.55 -17.81 -21.21
N LEU A 1000 -28.58 -17.24 -21.92
CA LEU A 1000 -28.68 -16.93 -23.35
C LEU A 1000 -28.71 -18.17 -24.26
N GLY A 1001 -28.26 -19.34 -23.79
CA GLY A 1001 -28.19 -20.58 -24.57
C GLY A 1001 -27.07 -20.63 -25.63
N GLY A 1002 -26.19 -19.63 -25.64
CA GLY A 1002 -25.08 -19.53 -26.58
C GLY A 1002 -24.05 -18.49 -26.14
N TYR A 1003 -23.04 -18.26 -26.98
CA TYR A 1003 -21.95 -17.33 -26.71
C TYR A 1003 -21.48 -16.62 -27.98
N VAL A 1004 -20.89 -15.44 -27.82
CA VAL A 1004 -20.19 -14.72 -28.89
C VAL A 1004 -18.72 -15.14 -28.92
N THR A 1005 -18.15 -15.31 -30.11
CA THR A 1005 -16.71 -15.54 -30.31
C THR A 1005 -16.25 -14.95 -31.65
N ALA A 1006 -14.94 -14.88 -31.85
CA ALA A 1006 -14.29 -14.42 -33.08
C ALA A 1006 -13.09 -15.34 -33.40
N PRO A 1007 -12.54 -15.32 -34.64
CA PRO A 1007 -11.40 -16.15 -35.01
C PRO A 1007 -10.20 -15.98 -34.06
N ALA A 1008 -9.54 -17.10 -33.72
CA ALA A 1008 -8.39 -17.18 -32.80
C ALA A 1008 -8.66 -16.74 -31.34
N GLN A 1009 -9.92 -16.68 -30.91
CA GLN A 1009 -10.30 -16.57 -29.49
C GLN A 1009 -10.30 -17.93 -28.78
N VAL A 1010 -10.55 -17.92 -27.45
CA VAL A 1010 -10.57 -19.13 -26.61
C VAL A 1010 -11.83 -19.99 -26.83
N PHE A 1011 -12.93 -19.41 -27.30
CA PHE A 1011 -14.19 -20.14 -27.49
C PHE A 1011 -14.37 -20.59 -28.95
N SER A 1012 -14.73 -21.87 -29.13
CA SER A 1012 -14.80 -22.57 -30.41
C SER A 1012 -15.77 -21.88 -31.38
N PRO A 1013 -15.35 -21.48 -32.59
CA PRO A 1013 -16.26 -20.98 -33.61
C PRO A 1013 -17.18 -22.08 -34.18
N SER A 1014 -16.80 -23.36 -34.14
CA SER A 1014 -17.68 -24.47 -34.55
C SER A 1014 -18.69 -24.91 -33.48
N GLY A 1015 -18.50 -24.53 -32.20
CA GLY A 1015 -19.40 -24.94 -31.11
C GLY A 1015 -19.10 -26.31 -30.51
N HIS A 1016 -17.85 -26.76 -30.61
CA HIS A 1016 -17.38 -28.05 -30.10
C HIS A 1016 -16.02 -27.89 -29.42
N CYS A 1017 -15.85 -28.48 -28.24
CA CYS A 1017 -14.53 -28.55 -27.60
C CYS A 1017 -13.87 -29.88 -28.00
N ARG A 1018 -12.82 -29.84 -28.81
CA ARG A 1018 -12.10 -31.05 -29.30
C ARG A 1018 -10.69 -31.16 -28.67
N PRO A 1019 -10.57 -31.49 -27.37
CA PRO A 1019 -9.27 -31.53 -26.71
C PRO A 1019 -8.37 -32.61 -27.29
N LEU A 1020 -7.08 -32.30 -27.46
CA LEU A 1020 -6.06 -33.18 -28.06
C LEU A 1020 -6.38 -33.65 -29.52
N SER A 1021 -7.16 -32.88 -30.29
CA SER A 1021 -7.41 -33.14 -31.71
C SER A 1021 -6.67 -32.14 -32.61
N ASP A 1022 -6.40 -32.51 -33.86
CA ASP A 1022 -5.93 -31.56 -34.89
C ASP A 1022 -7.00 -30.51 -35.22
N ASP A 1023 -8.28 -30.87 -35.10
CA ASP A 1023 -9.46 -30.00 -35.29
C ASP A 1023 -9.80 -29.14 -34.04
N ALA A 1024 -8.81 -28.83 -33.21
CA ALA A 1024 -8.93 -28.09 -31.95
C ALA A 1024 -9.08 -26.57 -32.15
N ASP A 1025 -10.33 -26.10 -32.32
CA ASP A 1025 -10.69 -24.70 -32.60
C ASP A 1025 -11.14 -23.87 -31.38
N GLY A 1026 -11.30 -24.47 -30.20
CA GLY A 1026 -11.57 -23.78 -28.94
C GLY A 1026 -12.38 -24.58 -27.91
N SER A 1027 -12.85 -23.88 -26.87
CA SER A 1027 -13.74 -24.41 -25.82
C SER A 1027 -15.20 -23.99 -26.03
N VAL A 1028 -16.15 -24.73 -25.45
CA VAL A 1028 -17.57 -24.32 -25.35
C VAL A 1028 -17.86 -23.92 -23.90
N PRO A 1029 -18.44 -22.75 -23.59
CA PRO A 1029 -18.81 -22.36 -22.21
C PRO A 1029 -19.88 -23.28 -21.60
N ALA A 1030 -19.85 -23.42 -20.28
CA ALA A 1030 -20.76 -24.31 -19.55
C ALA A 1030 -20.98 -23.90 -18.08
N ASP A 1031 -22.14 -24.28 -17.55
CA ASP A 1031 -22.47 -24.20 -16.13
C ASP A 1031 -21.99 -25.46 -15.37
N ALA A 1032 -21.55 -25.35 -14.12
CA ALA A 1032 -21.47 -26.48 -13.18
C ALA A 1032 -21.41 -26.01 -11.73
N VAL A 1033 -21.80 -26.90 -10.80
CA VAL A 1033 -21.68 -26.73 -9.35
C VAL A 1033 -21.13 -28.02 -8.77
N THR A 1034 -20.08 -28.00 -7.97
CA THR A 1034 -19.51 -29.20 -7.35
C THR A 1034 -18.88 -28.89 -6.00
N ALA A 1035 -18.95 -29.83 -5.07
CA ALA A 1035 -18.27 -29.77 -3.78
C ALA A 1035 -17.75 -31.14 -3.38
N ILE A 1036 -16.62 -31.13 -2.66
CA ILE A 1036 -16.02 -32.29 -2.02
C ILE A 1036 -15.69 -31.98 -0.56
N VAL A 1037 -15.64 -33.01 0.29
CA VAL A 1037 -15.23 -32.90 1.68
C VAL A 1037 -13.88 -33.59 1.86
N VAL A 1038 -12.95 -32.93 2.55
CA VAL A 1038 -11.55 -33.33 2.67
C VAL A 1038 -11.13 -33.36 4.14
N LYS A 1039 -10.48 -34.46 4.56
CA LYS A 1039 -9.93 -34.69 5.91
C LYS A 1039 -8.47 -35.15 5.82
N PRO A 1040 -7.60 -34.92 6.82
CA PRO A 1040 -6.30 -35.59 6.91
C PRO A 1040 -6.50 -37.11 6.93
N LEU A 1041 -5.67 -37.87 6.20
CA LEU A 1041 -5.88 -39.29 5.97
C LEU A 1041 -5.80 -40.12 7.26
N SER A 1042 -4.98 -39.70 8.22
CA SER A 1042 -4.90 -40.29 9.57
C SER A 1042 -6.20 -40.12 10.34
N ILE A 1043 -6.84 -38.95 10.28
CA ILE A 1043 -8.16 -38.69 10.86
C ILE A 1043 -9.24 -39.50 10.13
N ALA A 1044 -9.23 -39.53 8.79
CA ALA A 1044 -10.24 -40.23 8.02
C ALA A 1044 -10.27 -41.75 8.27
N ARG A 1045 -9.09 -42.37 8.48
CA ARG A 1045 -9.01 -43.78 8.90
C ARG A 1045 -9.43 -44.00 10.35
N ARG A 1046 -9.15 -43.06 11.26
CA ARG A 1046 -9.58 -43.12 12.67
C ARG A 1046 -11.10 -43.08 12.79
N ASP A 1047 -11.73 -42.24 11.97
CA ASP A 1047 -13.18 -42.02 11.95
C ASP A 1047 -13.94 -43.04 11.08
N ASN A 1048 -13.20 -43.88 10.33
CA ASN A 1048 -13.70 -44.88 9.38
C ASN A 1048 -14.55 -44.28 8.23
N ASP A 1049 -14.15 -43.10 7.72
CA ASP A 1049 -14.83 -42.44 6.60
C ASP A 1049 -14.74 -43.26 5.29
N ALA A 1050 -15.76 -43.14 4.44
CA ALA A 1050 -15.73 -43.69 3.08
C ALA A 1050 -14.81 -42.87 2.16
N VAL A 1051 -13.60 -43.35 1.87
CA VAL A 1051 -12.62 -42.62 1.05
C VAL A 1051 -12.83 -42.86 -0.46
N TYR A 1052 -13.15 -41.80 -1.21
CA TYR A 1052 -13.23 -41.81 -2.67
C TYR A 1052 -11.86 -41.80 -3.34
N ALA A 1053 -10.94 -40.96 -2.83
CA ALA A 1053 -9.57 -40.81 -3.34
C ALA A 1053 -8.65 -40.19 -2.27
N VAL A 1054 -7.34 -40.35 -2.47
CA VAL A 1054 -6.30 -39.74 -1.61
C VAL A 1054 -5.49 -38.73 -2.40
N ILE A 1055 -5.37 -37.52 -1.84
CA ILE A 1055 -4.51 -36.44 -2.31
C ILE A 1055 -3.14 -36.64 -1.66
N GLU A 1056 -2.24 -37.29 -2.41
CA GLU A 1056 -0.83 -37.48 -2.02
C GLU A 1056 -0.05 -36.15 -2.04
N GLY A 1057 -0.37 -35.26 -2.98
CA GLY A 1057 0.26 -33.94 -3.06
C GLY A 1057 -0.41 -33.03 -4.08
N CYS A 1058 -0.26 -31.72 -3.89
CA CYS A 1058 -0.75 -30.69 -4.79
C CYS A 1058 0.25 -29.53 -4.86
N ALA A 1059 0.23 -28.77 -5.96
CA ALA A 1059 1.01 -27.54 -6.10
C ALA A 1059 0.32 -26.55 -7.04
N THR A 1060 0.54 -25.27 -6.80
CA THR A 1060 0.11 -24.15 -7.63
C THR A 1060 1.32 -23.33 -8.05
N GLY A 1061 1.33 -22.84 -9.29
CA GLY A 1061 2.41 -22.02 -9.83
C GLY A 1061 1.89 -20.92 -10.74
N SER A 1062 2.77 -20.00 -11.11
CA SER A 1062 2.51 -18.98 -12.13
C SER A 1062 3.61 -19.03 -13.19
N ASP A 1063 3.23 -18.79 -14.43
CA ASP A 1063 4.12 -18.62 -15.57
C ASP A 1063 5.06 -17.41 -15.40
N GLY A 1064 4.57 -16.36 -14.71
CA GLY A 1064 5.20 -15.05 -14.69
C GLY A 1064 5.28 -14.43 -16.09
N ALA A 1065 6.38 -13.73 -16.38
CA ALA A 1065 6.75 -13.27 -17.73
C ALA A 1065 8.04 -13.94 -18.22
N VAL A 1066 8.34 -15.15 -17.72
CA VAL A 1066 9.67 -15.79 -17.86
C VAL A 1066 9.93 -16.28 -19.29
N ASP A 1067 8.94 -16.93 -19.89
CA ASP A 1067 8.97 -17.48 -21.26
C ASP A 1067 7.59 -17.41 -21.96
N LYS A 1068 6.67 -16.56 -21.48
CA LYS A 1068 5.37 -16.34 -22.11
C LYS A 1068 5.52 -15.57 -23.42
N ILE A 1069 4.90 -16.07 -24.49
CA ILE A 1069 4.82 -15.37 -25.80
C ILE A 1069 3.78 -14.23 -25.74
N GLY A 1070 2.75 -14.37 -24.90
CA GLY A 1070 1.75 -13.33 -24.63
C GLY A 1070 1.01 -13.61 -23.33
N PHE A 1071 0.28 -12.63 -22.79
CA PHE A 1071 -0.38 -12.71 -21.48
C PHE A 1071 -1.34 -13.91 -21.36
N ASN A 1072 -2.18 -14.12 -22.37
CA ASN A 1072 -3.18 -15.20 -22.44
C ASN A 1072 -2.63 -16.57 -22.88
N VAL A 1073 -1.39 -16.65 -23.39
CA VAL A 1073 -0.80 -17.90 -23.88
C VAL A 1073 -0.18 -18.66 -22.70
N PRO A 1074 -0.49 -19.95 -22.45
CA PRO A 1074 0.13 -20.67 -21.33
C PRO A 1074 1.64 -20.89 -21.53
N SER A 1075 2.41 -21.12 -20.46
CA SER A 1075 3.81 -21.57 -20.57
C SER A 1075 3.91 -23.08 -20.36
N SER A 1076 4.62 -23.80 -21.24
CA SER A 1076 4.95 -25.21 -20.98
C SER A 1076 5.98 -25.36 -19.85
N SER A 1077 6.87 -24.37 -19.62
CA SER A 1077 7.76 -24.42 -18.45
C SER A 1077 7.06 -24.04 -17.14
N GLY A 1078 6.04 -23.18 -17.18
CA GLY A 1078 5.18 -22.87 -16.04
C GLY A 1078 4.42 -24.10 -15.56
N GLN A 1079 3.77 -24.79 -16.50
CA GLN A 1079 3.09 -26.07 -16.25
C GLN A 1079 4.08 -27.15 -15.76
N ALA A 1080 5.23 -27.30 -16.41
CA ALA A 1080 6.25 -28.26 -15.97
C ALA A 1080 6.70 -28.04 -14.51
N ARG A 1081 6.97 -26.79 -14.12
CA ARG A 1081 7.31 -26.43 -12.72
C ARG A 1081 6.20 -26.80 -11.73
N ALA A 1082 4.94 -26.59 -12.10
CA ALA A 1082 3.79 -26.90 -11.23
C ALA A 1082 3.60 -28.41 -11.06
N ILE A 1083 3.63 -29.18 -12.17
CA ILE A 1083 3.52 -30.65 -12.17
C ILE A 1083 4.68 -31.26 -11.36
N ALA A 1084 5.92 -30.85 -11.63
CA ALA A 1084 7.08 -31.35 -10.92
C ALA A 1084 7.07 -30.99 -9.42
N ALA A 1085 6.54 -29.81 -9.04
CA ALA A 1085 6.34 -29.45 -7.64
C ALA A 1085 5.26 -30.30 -6.95
N ALA A 1086 4.16 -30.65 -7.63
CA ALA A 1086 3.13 -31.52 -7.10
C ALA A 1086 3.67 -32.94 -6.87
N MET A 1087 4.36 -33.53 -7.86
CA MET A 1087 4.97 -34.85 -7.75
C MET A 1087 6.05 -34.91 -6.65
N ARG A 1088 6.91 -33.88 -6.56
CA ARG A 1088 7.92 -33.79 -5.48
C ARG A 1088 7.30 -33.68 -4.08
N ARG A 1089 6.12 -33.05 -3.94
CA ARG A 1089 5.36 -33.01 -2.66
C ARG A 1089 4.68 -34.32 -2.33
N ALA A 1090 4.18 -35.04 -3.34
CA ALA A 1090 3.58 -36.37 -3.19
C ALA A 1090 4.62 -37.49 -2.94
N GLY A 1091 5.91 -37.22 -3.14
CA GLY A 1091 6.98 -38.23 -3.03
C GLY A 1091 6.94 -39.31 -4.12
N VAL A 1092 6.16 -39.10 -5.18
CA VAL A 1092 5.94 -40.08 -6.26
C VAL A 1092 6.92 -39.88 -7.42
N THR A 1093 7.30 -40.98 -8.06
CA THR A 1093 8.21 -40.97 -9.21
C THR A 1093 7.44 -41.14 -10.53
N PRO A 1094 7.96 -40.69 -11.69
CA PRO A 1094 7.27 -40.73 -12.98
C PRO A 1094 6.64 -42.09 -13.35
N GLU A 1095 7.28 -43.19 -12.99
CA GLU A 1095 6.86 -44.57 -13.29
C GLU A 1095 5.57 -44.99 -12.57
N THR A 1096 5.14 -44.23 -11.57
CA THR A 1096 3.90 -44.48 -10.82
C THR A 1096 2.68 -43.80 -11.44
N ILE A 1097 2.87 -42.77 -12.28
CA ILE A 1097 1.77 -42.05 -12.93
C ILE A 1097 1.22 -42.88 -14.09
N ARG A 1098 -0.09 -43.15 -14.07
CA ARG A 1098 -0.78 -43.97 -15.09
C ARG A 1098 -1.84 -43.21 -15.88
N TYR A 1099 -2.42 -42.18 -15.28
CA TYR A 1099 -3.40 -41.31 -15.93
C TYR A 1099 -3.22 -39.86 -15.49
N VAL A 1100 -3.47 -38.92 -16.40
CA VAL A 1100 -3.53 -37.48 -16.12
C VAL A 1100 -4.80 -36.88 -16.74
N GLU A 1101 -5.67 -36.32 -15.89
CA GLU A 1101 -6.75 -35.45 -16.35
C GLU A 1101 -6.17 -34.06 -16.62
N LEU A 1102 -6.06 -33.72 -17.90
CA LEU A 1102 -5.55 -32.43 -18.38
C LEU A 1102 -6.60 -31.32 -18.20
N HIS A 1103 -6.16 -30.07 -18.27
CA HIS A 1103 -7.05 -28.95 -18.50
C HIS A 1103 -7.75 -29.11 -19.86
N GLY A 1104 -7.02 -29.49 -20.92
CA GLY A 1104 -7.52 -29.89 -22.24
C GLY A 1104 -8.54 -28.89 -22.79
N SER A 1105 -8.04 -27.74 -23.22
CA SER A 1105 -8.82 -26.56 -23.60
C SER A 1105 -9.55 -26.70 -24.94
N GLY A 1106 -9.16 -27.66 -25.78
CA GLY A 1106 -9.65 -27.72 -27.16
C GLY A 1106 -9.06 -26.64 -28.06
N THR A 1107 -8.01 -25.93 -27.63
CA THR A 1107 -7.22 -25.02 -28.48
C THR A 1107 -5.92 -25.72 -28.90
N SER A 1108 -5.63 -25.78 -30.20
CA SER A 1108 -4.45 -26.45 -30.75
C SER A 1108 -3.12 -26.01 -30.10
N MET A 1109 -2.94 -24.70 -29.86
CA MET A 1109 -1.75 -24.18 -29.17
C MET A 1109 -1.75 -24.48 -27.66
N GLY A 1110 -2.89 -24.35 -26.97
CA GLY A 1110 -2.96 -24.54 -25.52
C GLY A 1110 -2.71 -25.99 -25.12
N ASP A 1111 -3.37 -26.93 -25.82
CA ASP A 1111 -3.29 -28.36 -25.55
C ASP A 1111 -1.88 -28.91 -25.86
N ALA A 1112 -1.24 -28.43 -26.94
CA ALA A 1112 0.16 -28.77 -27.25
C ALA A 1112 1.15 -28.24 -26.19
N LEU A 1113 0.94 -27.03 -25.66
CA LEU A 1113 1.77 -26.46 -24.60
C LEU A 1113 1.55 -27.17 -23.25
N GLU A 1114 0.36 -27.71 -23.01
CA GLU A 1114 0.05 -28.55 -21.83
C GLU A 1114 0.74 -29.93 -21.91
N VAL A 1115 0.62 -30.64 -23.04
CA VAL A 1115 1.34 -31.92 -23.25
C VAL A 1115 2.85 -31.71 -23.12
N ASN A 1116 3.41 -30.68 -23.74
CA ASN A 1116 4.83 -30.37 -23.61
C ASN A 1116 5.24 -29.97 -22.18
N GLY A 1117 4.31 -29.42 -21.38
CA GLY A 1117 4.54 -29.15 -19.96
C GLY A 1117 4.61 -30.43 -19.13
N LEU A 1118 3.76 -31.42 -19.44
CA LEU A 1118 3.80 -32.75 -18.83
C LEU A 1118 5.09 -33.50 -19.17
N GLU A 1119 5.45 -33.59 -20.46
CA GLU A 1119 6.70 -34.21 -20.92
C GLU A 1119 7.92 -33.65 -20.16
N ARG A 1120 8.05 -32.32 -20.12
CA ARG A 1120 9.17 -31.63 -19.46
C ARG A 1120 9.23 -31.89 -17.95
N ALA A 1121 8.09 -32.10 -17.28
CA ALA A 1121 8.07 -32.47 -15.86
C ALA A 1121 8.53 -33.91 -15.62
N LEU A 1122 8.14 -34.85 -16.49
CA LEU A 1122 8.58 -36.25 -16.42
C LEU A 1122 10.08 -36.37 -16.73
N ASP A 1123 10.58 -35.60 -17.70
CA ASP A 1123 12.01 -35.49 -18.00
C ASP A 1123 12.82 -34.89 -16.84
N GLU A 1124 12.33 -33.82 -16.19
CA GLU A 1124 13.02 -33.19 -15.04
C GLU A 1124 13.20 -34.18 -13.87
N LEU A 1125 12.20 -35.03 -13.61
CA LEU A 1125 12.18 -35.93 -12.46
C LEU A 1125 12.83 -37.31 -12.72
N SER A 1126 13.03 -37.69 -13.97
CA SER A 1126 13.56 -39.01 -14.33
C SER A 1126 15.08 -39.09 -14.20
N LYS A 1127 15.57 -40.09 -13.46
CA LYS A 1127 17.00 -40.24 -13.12
C LYS A 1127 17.87 -40.46 -14.37
N PRO A 1128 19.10 -39.92 -14.44
CA PRO A 1128 19.97 -40.06 -15.63
C PRO A 1128 20.39 -41.48 -15.99
N SER A 1129 20.28 -42.44 -15.07
CA SER A 1129 20.77 -43.81 -15.20
C SER A 1129 19.68 -44.86 -15.52
N THR A 1130 18.43 -44.43 -15.73
CA THR A 1130 17.30 -45.33 -16.01
C THR A 1130 16.61 -44.94 -17.31
N THR A 1131 16.74 -45.80 -18.33
CA THR A 1131 15.83 -45.82 -19.49
C THR A 1131 14.46 -46.28 -19.03
N VAL A 1132 13.61 -45.32 -18.68
CA VAL A 1132 12.20 -45.53 -18.37
C VAL A 1132 11.42 -45.43 -19.67
N GLU A 1133 10.79 -46.53 -20.08
CA GLU A 1133 9.73 -46.49 -21.08
C GLU A 1133 8.39 -46.53 -20.34
N GLY A 1134 7.63 -45.44 -20.45
CA GLY A 1134 6.37 -45.25 -19.75
C GLY A 1134 5.26 -44.82 -20.70
N ILE A 1135 4.13 -45.52 -20.64
CA ILE A 1135 2.88 -45.04 -21.25
C ILE A 1135 2.09 -44.34 -20.14
N VAL A 1136 1.83 -43.05 -20.35
CA VAL A 1136 0.94 -42.24 -19.51
C VAL A 1136 -0.32 -41.97 -20.32
N HIS A 1137 -1.48 -42.37 -19.80
CA HIS A 1137 -2.75 -42.08 -20.44
C HIS A 1137 -3.21 -40.67 -20.07
N VAL A 1138 -3.83 -39.97 -21.02
CA VAL A 1138 -4.30 -38.59 -20.83
C VAL A 1138 -5.79 -38.49 -21.13
N GLY A 1139 -6.44 -37.43 -20.67
CA GLY A 1139 -7.76 -37.07 -21.14
C GLY A 1139 -8.28 -35.77 -20.54
N SER A 1140 -9.45 -35.35 -21.03
CA SER A 1140 -10.16 -34.15 -20.57
C SER A 1140 -11.66 -34.46 -20.50
N ASN A 1141 -12.39 -33.61 -19.81
CA ASN A 1141 -13.85 -33.61 -19.69
C ASN A 1141 -14.52 -32.47 -20.49
N LYS A 1142 -13.76 -31.49 -21.00
CA LYS A 1142 -14.33 -30.33 -21.70
C LYS A 1142 -15.01 -30.68 -23.03
N GLY A 1143 -14.56 -31.74 -23.71
CA GLY A 1143 -15.28 -32.28 -24.87
C GLY A 1143 -16.64 -32.92 -24.53
N VAL A 1144 -16.87 -33.30 -23.28
CA VAL A 1144 -18.15 -33.86 -22.81
C VAL A 1144 -19.07 -32.78 -22.26
N PHE A 1145 -18.57 -31.91 -21.36
CA PHE A 1145 -19.38 -30.95 -20.61
C PHE A 1145 -19.15 -29.47 -20.97
N GLY A 1146 -18.08 -29.14 -21.70
CA GLY A 1146 -17.63 -27.77 -21.91
C GLY A 1146 -16.67 -27.25 -20.83
N ASN A 1147 -16.23 -26.00 -20.99
CA ASN A 1147 -15.37 -25.27 -20.07
C ASN A 1147 -16.21 -24.59 -18.98
N THR A 1148 -16.31 -25.22 -17.82
CA THR A 1148 -17.09 -24.74 -16.67
C THR A 1148 -16.33 -23.74 -15.81
N GLU A 1149 -15.52 -22.87 -16.42
CA GLU A 1149 -14.59 -21.89 -15.81
C GLU A 1149 -14.08 -22.31 -14.42
N ALA A 1150 -14.56 -21.68 -13.35
CA ALA A 1150 -14.08 -21.85 -11.99
C ALA A 1150 -14.39 -23.23 -11.37
N ALA A 1151 -15.41 -23.94 -11.86
CA ALA A 1151 -15.72 -25.31 -11.47
C ALA A 1151 -14.84 -26.37 -12.17
N SER A 1152 -14.22 -26.04 -13.31
CA SER A 1152 -13.48 -26.98 -14.19
C SER A 1152 -12.54 -27.92 -13.42
N GLY A 1153 -11.74 -27.38 -12.49
CA GLY A 1153 -10.74 -28.16 -11.78
C GLY A 1153 -11.31 -29.24 -10.83
N LEU A 1154 -12.49 -28.99 -10.24
CA LEU A 1154 -13.16 -29.98 -9.38
C LEU A 1154 -14.08 -30.89 -10.17
N LEU A 1155 -14.56 -30.47 -11.34
CA LEU A 1155 -15.20 -31.36 -12.31
C LEU A 1155 -14.19 -32.41 -12.80
N SER A 1156 -12.97 -32.00 -13.15
CA SER A 1156 -11.81 -32.88 -13.41
C SER A 1156 -11.52 -33.81 -12.22
N LEU A 1157 -11.41 -33.27 -11.00
CA LEU A 1157 -11.10 -34.10 -9.82
C LEU A 1157 -12.24 -35.05 -9.45
N THR A 1158 -13.51 -34.65 -9.67
CA THR A 1158 -14.69 -35.49 -9.45
C THR A 1158 -14.68 -36.70 -10.38
N LYS A 1159 -14.44 -36.48 -11.68
CA LYS A 1159 -14.21 -37.57 -12.66
C LYS A 1159 -13.09 -38.51 -12.21
N MET A 1160 -12.01 -37.99 -11.61
CA MET A 1160 -10.89 -38.80 -11.11
C MET A 1160 -11.21 -39.58 -9.82
N ALA A 1161 -11.90 -38.96 -8.86
CA ALA A 1161 -12.34 -39.64 -7.65
C ALA A 1161 -13.34 -40.77 -7.98
N LEU A 1162 -14.26 -40.53 -8.91
CA LEU A 1162 -15.18 -41.54 -9.42
C LEU A 1162 -14.45 -42.64 -10.23
N ALA A 1163 -13.47 -42.30 -11.06
CA ALA A 1163 -12.68 -43.27 -11.81
C ALA A 1163 -11.85 -44.20 -10.90
N LEU A 1164 -11.25 -43.65 -9.83
CA LEU A 1164 -10.55 -44.44 -8.81
C LEU A 1164 -11.51 -45.33 -8.01
N SER A 1165 -12.66 -44.79 -7.58
CA SER A 1165 -13.68 -45.54 -6.82
C SER A 1165 -14.35 -46.65 -7.64
N ASN A 1166 -14.55 -46.46 -8.94
CA ASN A 1166 -15.13 -47.46 -9.85
C ASN A 1166 -14.07 -48.40 -10.47
N GLY A 1167 -12.78 -48.04 -10.42
CA GLY A 1167 -11.69 -48.85 -10.96
C GLY A 1167 -11.54 -48.82 -12.49
N PHE A 1168 -12.00 -47.78 -13.18
CA PHE A 1168 -11.73 -47.56 -14.60
C PHE A 1168 -11.87 -46.09 -14.99
N VAL A 1169 -11.26 -45.71 -16.12
CA VAL A 1169 -11.31 -44.36 -16.70
C VAL A 1169 -12.23 -44.36 -17.93
N PRO A 1170 -13.19 -43.43 -18.06
CA PRO A 1170 -14.04 -43.31 -19.25
C PRO A 1170 -13.28 -42.73 -20.46
N PRO A 1171 -13.69 -43.05 -21.70
CA PRO A 1171 -12.98 -42.65 -22.92
C PRO A 1171 -13.05 -41.13 -23.19
N ILE A 1172 -12.18 -40.65 -24.07
CA ILE A 1172 -12.28 -39.28 -24.61
C ILE A 1172 -13.28 -39.29 -25.77
N ARG A 1173 -14.26 -38.38 -25.72
CA ARG A 1173 -15.25 -38.19 -26.78
C ARG A 1173 -14.60 -37.59 -28.04
N ASP A 1174 -15.13 -37.93 -29.22
CA ASP A 1174 -14.79 -37.38 -30.54
C ASP A 1174 -13.33 -37.57 -31.03
N LEU A 1175 -12.44 -38.18 -30.22
CA LEU A 1175 -11.05 -38.49 -30.59
C LEU A 1175 -10.96 -39.82 -31.36
N GLY A 1176 -11.50 -39.86 -32.58
CA GLY A 1176 -11.44 -41.02 -33.49
C GLY A 1176 -12.76 -41.76 -33.73
N TYR A 1177 -13.91 -41.09 -33.54
CA TYR A 1177 -15.23 -41.58 -33.98
C TYR A 1177 -15.83 -40.65 -35.03
N PRO A 1178 -16.54 -41.17 -36.06
CA PRO A 1178 -17.22 -40.32 -37.04
C PRO A 1178 -18.41 -39.59 -36.40
N GLU A 1179 -18.71 -38.39 -36.90
CA GLU A 1179 -19.81 -37.57 -36.37
C GLU A 1179 -21.16 -38.29 -36.48
N VAL A 1180 -21.82 -38.47 -35.33
CA VAL A 1180 -23.27 -38.71 -35.31
C VAL A 1180 -23.94 -37.37 -35.60
N LEU A 1181 -24.58 -37.28 -36.77
CA LEU A 1181 -25.28 -36.09 -37.23
C LEU A 1181 -26.36 -35.67 -36.21
N ASP A 1182 -26.22 -34.46 -35.66
CA ASP A 1182 -27.28 -33.79 -34.90
C ASP A 1182 -28.39 -33.42 -35.91
N GLU A 1183 -29.52 -34.13 -35.87
CA GLU A 1183 -30.68 -33.87 -36.75
C GLU A 1183 -31.30 -32.50 -36.42
N ASN A 1184 -30.85 -31.42 -37.07
CA ASN A 1184 -31.62 -30.20 -37.44
C ASN A 1184 -30.78 -29.02 -38.01
N SER A 1185 -29.45 -29.10 -38.11
CA SER A 1185 -28.64 -27.92 -38.47
C SER A 1185 -28.87 -27.37 -39.90
N VAL A 1186 -29.24 -26.09 -40.00
CA VAL A 1186 -29.52 -25.37 -41.26
C VAL A 1186 -28.27 -24.64 -41.77
N THR A 1187 -28.09 -24.57 -43.10
CA THR A 1187 -26.86 -24.04 -43.74
C THR A 1187 -26.87 -22.52 -44.02
N PRO A 1188 -25.82 -21.78 -43.63
CA PRO A 1188 -25.54 -20.41 -44.10
C PRO A 1188 -24.80 -20.35 -45.46
N ALA A 1189 -24.71 -19.16 -46.05
CA ALA A 1189 -24.38 -18.97 -47.48
C ALA A 1189 -22.97 -18.40 -47.77
N LYS A 1190 -22.60 -18.43 -49.06
CA LYS A 1190 -21.29 -17.99 -49.61
C LYS A 1190 -21.21 -16.48 -49.83
N SER A 1191 -20.02 -15.90 -49.66
CA SER A 1191 -19.61 -14.63 -50.26
C SER A 1191 -18.28 -14.77 -51.03
N LYS A 1192 -17.89 -13.74 -51.79
CA LYS A 1192 -16.63 -13.66 -52.55
C LYS A 1192 -16.01 -12.27 -52.37
N ASP A 1193 -14.69 -12.17 -52.28
CA ASP A 1193 -13.82 -11.69 -53.38
C ASP A 1193 -12.35 -11.52 -52.93
N ARG A 1194 -11.43 -11.36 -53.89
CA ARG A 1194 -9.99 -11.09 -53.67
C ARG A 1194 -9.44 -10.16 -54.76
N PRO A 1195 -8.83 -9.01 -54.42
CA PRO A 1195 -7.97 -8.25 -55.33
C PRO A 1195 -6.56 -8.89 -55.47
N ARG A 1196 -5.85 -8.56 -56.56
CA ARG A 1196 -4.45 -8.95 -56.82
C ARG A 1196 -3.51 -7.75 -56.69
N THR A 1197 -2.24 -8.01 -56.36
CA THR A 1197 -1.13 -7.05 -56.47
C THR A 1197 -0.50 -7.05 -57.88
N PRO A 1198 0.09 -5.92 -58.33
CA PRO A 1198 0.95 -5.87 -59.51
C PRO A 1198 2.45 -5.73 -59.18
N SER A 1199 3.29 -6.33 -60.02
CA SER A 1199 4.76 -6.15 -60.13
C SER A 1199 5.13 -4.85 -60.87
N GLY A 1200 6.37 -4.32 -60.86
CA GLY A 1200 7.64 -4.77 -60.25
C GLY A 1200 8.85 -4.03 -60.90
N ALA A 1201 10.06 -4.62 -60.87
CA ALA A 1201 11.34 -4.14 -61.44
C ALA A 1201 12.09 -3.04 -60.64
N LEU A 1202 13.43 -2.98 -60.57
CA LEU A 1202 14.52 -3.87 -61.05
C LEU A 1202 15.82 -3.57 -60.25
N GLY A 1203 16.75 -4.54 -60.11
CA GLY A 1203 18.12 -4.28 -59.61
C GLY A 1203 18.76 -5.39 -58.76
N GLU A 1204 19.78 -6.05 -59.31
CA GLU A 1204 20.74 -6.92 -58.60
C GLU A 1204 21.95 -6.05 -58.13
N GLU A 1205 22.95 -6.50 -57.36
CA GLU A 1205 23.37 -7.84 -56.92
C GLU A 1205 24.22 -7.73 -55.63
N HIS A 1206 24.08 -8.66 -54.66
CA HIS A 1206 25.20 -9.32 -53.95
C HIS A 1206 24.74 -10.25 -52.80
N ARG A 1207 25.62 -11.19 -52.41
CA ARG A 1207 25.30 -12.37 -51.57
C ARG A 1207 25.35 -12.11 -50.06
N VAL A 1208 24.34 -12.59 -49.33
CA VAL A 1208 24.52 -13.42 -48.12
C VAL A 1208 23.50 -14.56 -48.15
N SER A 1209 23.90 -15.79 -47.79
CA SER A 1209 23.00 -16.94 -47.72
C SER A 1209 22.20 -16.97 -46.42
N ASN A 1210 20.87 -17.02 -46.49
CA ASN A 1210 20.02 -17.36 -45.35
C ASN A 1210 19.16 -18.60 -45.65
N ARG A 1211 19.59 -19.75 -45.13
CA ARG A 1211 18.66 -20.86 -44.87
C ARG A 1211 17.98 -20.56 -43.53
N ASN A 1212 16.65 -20.54 -43.50
CA ASN A 1212 15.86 -20.94 -42.33
C ASN A 1212 14.41 -21.16 -42.75
N SER A 1213 14.15 -22.34 -43.33
CA SER A 1213 12.81 -22.89 -43.41
C SER A 1213 12.37 -23.34 -42.02
N TYR A 1214 11.47 -22.62 -41.38
CA TYR A 1214 10.79 -23.09 -40.17
C TYR A 1214 9.76 -24.17 -40.53
N THR A 1215 10.24 -25.35 -40.88
CA THR A 1215 9.45 -26.58 -40.89
C THR A 1215 9.10 -26.91 -39.45
N THR A 1216 7.83 -26.75 -39.08
CA THR A 1216 7.27 -27.25 -37.82
C THR A 1216 7.35 -28.78 -37.83
N GLY A 1217 8.33 -29.33 -37.11
CA GLY A 1217 8.48 -30.77 -36.90
C GLY A 1217 7.42 -31.29 -35.94
N PHE A 1218 6.17 -31.36 -36.42
CA PHE A 1218 5.10 -32.07 -35.74
C PHE A 1218 5.15 -33.53 -36.19
N ASP A 1219 5.50 -34.44 -35.29
CA ASP A 1219 5.44 -35.88 -35.54
C ASP A 1219 4.11 -36.41 -34.97
N SER A 1220 3.11 -36.54 -35.84
CA SER A 1220 1.77 -37.01 -35.46
C SER A 1220 1.72 -38.51 -35.12
N SER A 1221 2.85 -39.23 -35.14
CA SER A 1221 2.91 -40.64 -34.76
C SER A 1221 2.82 -40.90 -33.24
N ILE A 1222 2.80 -39.85 -32.41
CA ILE A 1222 2.73 -39.95 -30.94
C ILE A 1222 1.37 -40.51 -30.44
N PHE A 1223 0.27 -40.35 -31.19
CA PHE A 1223 -1.08 -40.76 -30.76
C PHE A 1223 -1.67 -41.90 -31.60
N ASP A 1224 -1.98 -43.05 -30.97
CA ASP A 1224 -2.75 -44.13 -31.59
C ASP A 1224 -4.26 -43.81 -31.60
N HIS A 1225 -4.69 -43.03 -32.59
CA HIS A 1225 -6.09 -42.66 -32.78
C HIS A 1225 -7.02 -43.85 -33.08
N SER A 1226 -6.52 -45.08 -33.32
CA SER A 1226 -7.32 -46.20 -33.85
C SER A 1226 -8.37 -46.81 -32.88
N LYS A 1227 -8.44 -46.32 -31.63
CA LYS A 1227 -9.27 -46.93 -30.56
C LYS A 1227 -9.94 -45.94 -29.58
N GLY A 1228 -9.99 -44.64 -29.88
CA GLY A 1228 -10.61 -43.65 -28.97
C GLY A 1228 -9.86 -43.43 -27.65
N ARG A 1229 -8.53 -43.62 -27.63
CA ARG A 1229 -7.70 -43.59 -26.41
C ARG A 1229 -6.37 -42.85 -26.64
N ALA A 1230 -6.32 -41.55 -26.32
CA ALA A 1230 -5.06 -40.81 -26.30
C ALA A 1230 -4.11 -41.39 -25.24
N SER A 1231 -2.89 -41.74 -25.67
CA SER A 1231 -1.86 -42.36 -24.82
C SER A 1231 -0.52 -41.75 -25.20
N LEU A 1232 0.21 -41.19 -24.24
CA LEU A 1232 1.52 -40.60 -24.44
C LEU A 1232 2.60 -41.66 -24.16
N ALA A 1233 3.41 -41.99 -25.16
CA ALA A 1233 4.56 -42.88 -25.00
C ALA A 1233 5.85 -42.06 -24.86
N TRP A 1234 6.42 -42.03 -23.66
CA TRP A 1234 7.66 -41.29 -23.37
C TRP A 1234 8.81 -42.26 -23.11
N SER A 1235 9.94 -42.01 -23.79
CA SER A 1235 11.18 -42.81 -23.73
C SER A 1235 12.38 -41.91 -24.00
N ARG A 1236 13.51 -42.17 -23.31
CA ARG A 1236 14.71 -41.32 -23.36
C ARG A 1236 15.70 -41.65 -24.49
N SER A 1237 15.30 -42.49 -25.45
CA SER A 1237 16.10 -42.81 -26.64
C SER A 1237 15.23 -43.11 -27.87
N SER A 1238 15.83 -43.02 -29.06
CA SER A 1238 15.10 -42.88 -30.33
C SER A 1238 14.34 -44.14 -30.79
N GLY A 1239 13.02 -44.14 -30.59
CA GLY A 1239 12.02 -44.58 -31.57
C GLY A 1239 11.81 -46.08 -31.79
N ARG A 1240 10.63 -46.59 -31.38
CA ARG A 1240 9.88 -47.67 -32.04
C ARG A 1240 8.45 -47.78 -31.49
N ASN A 1241 7.46 -47.95 -32.37
CA ASN A 1241 6.08 -48.23 -31.97
C ASN A 1241 5.91 -49.69 -31.51
N GLN A 1242 5.14 -49.90 -30.44
CA GLN A 1242 4.53 -51.18 -30.10
C GLN A 1242 3.05 -51.00 -29.75
N SER A 1243 2.19 -51.82 -30.34
CA SER A 1243 0.73 -51.77 -30.14
C SER A 1243 0.29 -52.66 -28.97
N LEU A 1244 -0.43 -52.11 -28.00
CA LEU A 1244 -0.95 -52.86 -26.85
C LEU A 1244 -2.46 -52.69 -26.61
N ARG A 1245 -2.93 -53.38 -25.56
CA ARG A 1245 -4.31 -53.80 -25.32
C ARG A 1245 -4.98 -52.98 -24.21
N GLU A 1246 -6.15 -53.43 -23.77
CA GLU A 1246 -6.99 -52.79 -22.76
C GLU A 1246 -6.36 -52.77 -21.36
N ILE A 1247 -6.80 -51.79 -20.56
CA ILE A 1247 -6.26 -51.50 -19.24
C ILE A 1247 -7.34 -51.81 -18.18
N PRO A 1248 -7.40 -53.04 -17.65
CA PRO A 1248 -8.03 -53.24 -16.35
C PRO A 1248 -7.15 -52.60 -15.28
N PHE A 1249 -7.71 -51.80 -14.37
CA PHE A 1249 -7.00 -51.49 -13.12
C PHE A 1249 -6.73 -52.78 -12.33
N ASP A 1250 -5.66 -52.79 -11.56
CA ASP A 1250 -5.35 -53.91 -10.68
C ASP A 1250 -6.49 -54.14 -9.69
N LYS A 1251 -7.02 -55.38 -9.70
CA LYS A 1251 -8.08 -55.82 -8.79
C LYS A 1251 -7.68 -55.72 -7.32
N GLN A 1252 -6.39 -55.67 -6.98
CA GLN A 1252 -5.92 -55.42 -5.61
C GLN A 1252 -6.11 -53.96 -5.15
N ALA A 1253 -6.01 -52.98 -6.06
CA ALA A 1253 -6.33 -51.59 -5.73
C ALA A 1253 -7.85 -51.42 -5.54
N ALA A 1254 -8.64 -51.98 -6.46
CA ALA A 1254 -10.10 -51.96 -6.37
C ALA A 1254 -10.65 -52.77 -5.17
N SER A 1255 -9.98 -53.85 -4.73
CA SER A 1255 -10.40 -54.60 -3.54
C SER A 1255 -10.13 -53.84 -2.25
N ARG A 1256 -9.05 -53.05 -2.17
CA ARG A 1256 -8.80 -52.14 -1.03
C ARG A 1256 -9.84 -51.04 -0.92
N ALA A 1257 -10.32 -50.48 -2.04
CA ALA A 1257 -11.44 -49.54 -2.05
C ALA A 1257 -12.77 -50.22 -1.65
N LYS A 1258 -13.06 -51.41 -2.19
CA LYS A 1258 -14.27 -52.18 -1.83
C LYS A 1258 -14.31 -52.67 -0.38
N ALA A 1259 -13.17 -52.85 0.28
CA ALA A 1259 -13.11 -53.25 1.68
C ALA A 1259 -13.80 -52.24 2.63
N TYR A 1260 -13.89 -50.97 2.24
CA TYR A 1260 -14.56 -49.88 3.00
C TYR A 1260 -15.93 -49.49 2.43
N ARG A 1261 -16.52 -50.29 1.53
CA ARG A 1261 -17.88 -50.10 0.99
C ARG A 1261 -18.71 -51.38 1.04
N GLN A 1262 -19.15 -51.76 2.25
CA GLN A 1262 -20.33 -52.60 2.45
C GLN A 1262 -21.51 -51.71 2.89
N ILE A 1263 -22.27 -51.21 1.91
CA ILE A 1263 -23.56 -50.56 2.16
C ILE A 1263 -24.64 -51.67 2.17
N PRO A 1264 -25.50 -51.77 3.20
CA PRO A 1264 -26.56 -52.78 3.24
C PRO A 1264 -27.63 -52.54 2.15
N SER A 1265 -27.87 -53.55 1.31
CA SER A 1265 -28.82 -53.47 0.19
C SER A 1265 -30.25 -53.84 0.59
N ASP A 1266 -30.85 -53.16 1.59
CA ASP A 1266 -32.23 -53.43 2.05
C ASP A 1266 -32.93 -52.21 2.66
N ALA A 1267 -33.14 -51.14 1.86
CA ALA A 1267 -33.84 -49.92 2.32
C ALA A 1267 -34.70 -49.19 1.27
N VAL A 1268 -35.00 -49.77 0.10
CA VAL A 1268 -35.85 -49.14 -0.94
C VAL A 1268 -37.15 -49.92 -1.13
N ARG A 1269 -38.03 -49.89 -0.12
CA ARG A 1269 -39.39 -50.48 -0.22
C ARG A 1269 -40.39 -50.05 0.87
N GLN A 1270 -40.89 -48.80 0.84
CA GLN A 1270 -42.31 -48.50 1.14
C GLN A 1270 -42.73 -47.04 0.85
N SER A 1271 -44.05 -46.83 0.82
CA SER A 1271 -44.79 -45.55 0.83
C SER A 1271 -44.50 -44.49 -0.26
N THR A 1272 -44.88 -44.81 -1.50
CA THR A 1272 -45.55 -43.82 -2.38
C THR A 1272 -47.07 -43.89 -2.15
N ALA A 1273 -47.58 -43.10 -1.21
CA ALA A 1273 -49.00 -42.75 -0.97
C ALA A 1273 -49.01 -41.65 0.13
N VAL A 1274 -49.87 -40.63 0.15
CA VAL A 1274 -51.24 -40.47 -0.37
C VAL A 1274 -51.43 -39.09 -1.02
N VAL A 1275 -52.32 -39.00 -2.03
CA VAL A 1275 -52.76 -37.76 -2.70
C VAL A 1275 -53.85 -37.01 -1.91
N LYS A 1276 -53.78 -35.68 -1.81
CA LYS A 1276 -54.94 -34.77 -1.91
C LYS A 1276 -54.61 -33.27 -1.95
N SER A 1277 -55.53 -32.53 -2.59
CA SER A 1277 -55.59 -31.06 -2.84
C SER A 1277 -54.33 -30.45 -3.43
#